data_AF-A0A3T1DCR8-F1
#
_entry.id   AF-A0A3T1DCR8-F1
#
_cell.length_a   1.000
_cell.length_b   1.000
_cell.length_c   1.000
_cell.angle_alpha   90.00
_cell.angle_beta   90.00
_cell.angle_gamma   90.00
#
_symmetry.space_group_name_H-M   'P 1'
#
loop_
_entity.id
_entity.type
_entity.pdbx_description
1 polymer ?
#
loop_
_entity_poly.entity_id
_entity_poly.type
_entity_poly.pdbx_seq_one_letter_code
_entity_poly.pdbx_strand_id
1 'polypeptide(L)'
;MKMKKLSQKCAMFLLLISVLCSGFSSAYGAIAQSGTDVSDQVPTSSPILAASSDISGHWAEKQLLEWIDKGLVQGYSDGTLKPNNPITKGELIALTNRAMGFTEKAKISFTDLISSDPAYDDVAKAVKAGYVQGNADGTIGTKRQISRQEAAVMMIRLLKLDDTNGMATADAFRDADQIAKWAKSAVGTVAAENIMVGDSKRNFRPKASMTRAEAIVVLDRVIPLLGDHPEPTATPKPTATPGSTTTSGPAATPGPTTTPGSSPSPEPSPTPEPVPNLSIVNNGQAAAVIVVDDTSFATVASALASYVKQSSGANLPTLTTAKLSTSGNTYRNDTKIYIGRKAPGAESIIAAKLEGLNDDGYVIVPYQKTISIIGSTAWGTEIGVYDFLERYVGVRWVMPGPDGEDVPLLDDILVPAIPIREEPAAISRHFFGTEAWYTLQTTADWAKYNRMHDVIKFHHYLNVLFDPQVFANHPEYYPGGVIPTHPYAWQPCFNDDTAAAAVWRIKDFFHNFPNEKSFSLGINDSNNYCASDIARTNGKINSIGIPDLSDVYYSWVNQVVEEVLKDYPDKYFGLLAYWNVYDPPTNVKVNSHVIPYITDDRMSWIDPDMEAIGNNMTEQWLSKADNIGFYEYLFGTPYNLPRVYMHKMADNYKYAEEHGVVAHVAELFPNFGEGPKPWLSAKLQWNPNQDADLLLNEWYERTVGEDAAPYLQQYYELWEDFWTVRIFNTKWYLDWKNKVDRPNFLSLTDHRYLSAVTKEDLAESRRLMELVVAKAAVGKPKIRAEKLLRTFELYEASALSYPRGAVDAPTNDQGALVMVADLKMSFDMAIKRQQLTQQSQGDPILQLTDYSQYSGKWDGVQQGIISALTSYADTITDPDNEFLAAFQEALAYVDSNNRYSATAVKTTASKADIMAALDFSQGPWANAVPVTEFLNMKSTDAPPAETRMYLLWDDTNLYVGYENFDPDMSGAIVNDDAPNGWWRVADDSVETYVTGNVAGGYTGYFTNPKAVKFIYKSSPAGPVPGVDNNWEASANMGADRWNVIQVIPFSSIGVNPSVTKTLMGFFFRNYHGQAVFLGWGGGAPWTEKAFKSVHLVETNNLITNPSFEQSIAGQPWVASEWYSYYTDASTAMLRSSTYKRTGGYSLETSITNAHDSPFKVVSITPGKYKAVLNYFVPANSSASGSIQFQMTIRGAGEPLASSVSAARPVSWSPGRWVQFEHIFEVKPNYNGSLPDDLIFKINHSGFKADEKLYIDDVSLYKLD
;
A
#
# COMPACT_ATOMS: atom_id res chain seq x y z
N MET A 1 3.53 -55.75 0.37
CA MET A 1 2.24 -56.16 1.00
C MET A 1 1.21 -55.06 0.72
N LYS A 2 -0.11 -55.26 0.53
CA LYS A 2 -1.13 -55.77 1.49
C LYS A 2 -1.05 -55.05 2.86
N MET A 3 -2.11 -54.58 3.51
CA MET A 3 -3.51 -54.31 3.15
C MET A 3 -4.20 -53.80 4.44
N LYS A 4 -5.17 -52.89 4.32
CA LYS A 4 -6.15 -52.38 5.34
C LYS A 4 -5.88 -50.94 5.80
N LYS A 5 -6.89 -50.11 6.09
CA LYS A 5 -8.33 -49.97 5.74
C LYS A 5 -8.91 -49.03 6.80
N LEU A 6 -9.81 -48.12 6.39
CA LEU A 6 -11.07 -47.72 7.04
C LEU A 6 -11.11 -47.63 8.60
N SER A 7 -11.32 -46.48 9.24
CA SER A 7 -12.43 -45.49 9.18
C SER A 7 -13.56 -45.71 10.19
N GLN A 8 -13.76 -44.74 11.08
CA GLN A 8 -14.97 -44.39 11.86
C GLN A 8 -14.60 -43.08 12.59
N LYS A 9 -15.21 -41.90 12.42
CA LYS A 9 -16.49 -41.46 11.82
C LYS A 9 -17.75 -41.78 12.64
N CYS A 10 -18.51 -40.71 12.92
CA CYS A 10 -19.89 -40.61 13.41
C CYS A 10 -20.18 -40.70 14.93
N ALA A 11 -20.38 -39.52 15.53
CA ALA A 11 -21.62 -39.03 16.16
C ALA A 11 -22.36 -39.83 17.26
N MET A 12 -22.66 -39.14 18.38
CA MET A 12 -24.00 -38.59 18.75
C MET A 12 -23.77 -37.43 19.76
N PHE A 13 -24.45 -36.28 19.79
CA PHE A 13 -25.81 -35.82 19.41
C PHE A 13 -26.84 -35.92 20.56
N LEU A 14 -27.41 -34.76 20.94
CA LEU A 14 -28.51 -34.52 21.91
C LEU A 14 -28.18 -34.70 23.42
N LEU A 15 -28.91 -34.11 24.39
CA LEU A 15 -29.71 -32.86 24.45
C LEU A 15 -30.27 -32.71 25.89
N LEU A 16 -30.16 -31.55 26.53
CA LEU A 16 -31.03 -31.07 27.63
C LEU A 16 -30.67 -29.60 27.97
N ILE A 17 -31.55 -28.68 28.38
CA ILE A 17 -32.91 -28.24 27.99
C ILE A 17 -33.32 -27.21 29.06
N SER A 18 -33.46 -25.95 28.62
CA SER A 18 -34.43 -24.91 29.07
C SER A 18 -34.44 -24.37 30.52
N VAL A 19 -35.32 -23.36 30.72
CA VAL A 19 -35.86 -22.82 32.00
C VAL A 19 -34.82 -22.04 32.84
N LEU A 20 -34.91 -20.73 33.06
CA LEU A 20 -35.90 -19.66 32.78
C LEU A 20 -35.13 -18.35 32.43
N CYS A 21 -35.71 -17.18 32.11
CA CYS A 21 -37.08 -16.66 32.30
C CYS A 21 -37.57 -15.82 31.09
N SER A 22 -38.47 -14.87 31.31
CA SER A 22 -39.13 -14.04 30.29
C SER A 22 -39.51 -12.64 30.79
N GLY A 23 -39.70 -11.68 29.87
CA GLY A 23 -40.18 -10.30 30.09
C GLY A 23 -39.40 -9.29 29.23
N PHE A 24 -39.99 -8.33 28.53
CA PHE A 24 -41.38 -7.83 28.53
C PHE A 24 -42.09 -7.95 27.17
N SER A 25 -43.40 -7.69 27.14
CA SER A 25 -44.25 -7.77 25.95
C SER A 25 -44.88 -6.42 25.56
N SER A 26 -44.91 -6.16 24.25
CA SER A 26 -46.06 -5.65 23.47
C SER A 26 -46.79 -4.32 23.81
N ALA A 27 -47.07 -3.60 22.71
CA ALA A 27 -48.36 -2.94 22.35
C ALA A 27 -48.55 -1.43 22.55
N TYR A 28 -49.54 -0.92 21.78
CA TYR A 28 -49.96 0.46 21.47
C TYR A 28 -49.08 1.23 20.44
N GLY A 29 -49.66 1.95 19.46
CA GLY A 29 -51.10 2.06 19.16
C GLY A 29 -51.49 3.05 18.04
N ALA A 30 -51.63 2.53 16.82
CA ALA A 30 -52.45 2.96 15.67
C ALA A 30 -53.18 4.34 15.61
N ILE A 31 -52.91 5.08 14.53
CA ILE A 31 -53.79 6.01 13.78
C ILE A 31 -53.35 5.93 12.29
N ALA A 32 -54.16 6.00 11.22
CA ALA A 32 -55.54 5.61 10.90
C ALA A 32 -55.69 5.69 9.35
N GLN A 33 -56.75 5.14 8.74
CA GLN A 33 -56.89 5.01 7.27
C GLN A 33 -57.73 6.11 6.60
N SER A 34 -57.36 6.50 5.36
CA SER A 34 -58.26 6.84 4.24
C SER A 34 -57.46 7.11 2.96
N GLY A 35 -57.77 6.62 1.75
CA GLY A 35 -58.77 5.61 1.34
C GLY A 35 -59.25 5.82 -0.11
N THR A 36 -59.41 4.74 -0.90
CA THR A 36 -60.12 4.63 -2.21
C THR A 36 -59.59 5.46 -3.43
N ASP A 37 -59.74 5.07 -4.71
CA ASP A 37 -59.96 3.79 -5.42
C ASP A 37 -59.88 4.05 -6.97
N VAL A 38 -59.97 3.01 -7.82
CA VAL A 38 -60.37 3.00 -9.27
C VAL A 38 -59.36 3.36 -10.39
N SER A 39 -58.84 2.28 -11.01
CA SER A 39 -58.60 1.97 -12.45
C SER A 39 -57.79 2.85 -13.45
N ASP A 40 -56.96 2.14 -14.23
CA ASP A 40 -56.78 2.20 -15.70
C ASP A 40 -56.69 3.55 -16.45
N GLN A 41 -55.49 3.87 -16.94
CA GLN A 41 -55.18 4.03 -18.38
C GLN A 41 -53.69 3.77 -18.66
N VAL A 42 -53.38 3.08 -19.76
CA VAL A 42 -52.00 2.89 -20.26
C VAL A 42 -51.80 3.72 -21.53
N PRO A 43 -50.87 4.71 -21.55
CA PRO A 43 -50.41 5.34 -22.77
C PRO A 43 -49.17 4.64 -23.33
N THR A 44 -49.35 4.09 -24.53
CA THR A 44 -48.37 3.57 -25.51
C THR A 44 -46.94 4.13 -25.47
N SER A 45 -45.96 3.27 -25.76
CA SER A 45 -44.54 3.57 -25.93
C SER A 45 -44.25 4.68 -26.96
N SER A 46 -43.08 5.31 -26.81
CA SER A 46 -42.57 6.45 -27.59
C SER A 46 -41.03 6.40 -27.62
N PRO A 47 -40.33 7.14 -28.49
CA PRO A 47 -38.94 6.83 -28.91
C PRO A 47 -37.81 7.04 -27.85
N ILE A 48 -38.17 7.19 -26.57
CA ILE A 48 -37.26 7.36 -25.43
C ILE A 48 -36.24 6.19 -25.33
N LEU A 49 -36.68 4.97 -25.64
CA LEU A 49 -35.93 3.71 -25.51
C LEU A 49 -34.65 3.59 -26.36
N ALA A 50 -34.40 4.50 -27.30
CA ALA A 50 -33.16 4.49 -28.10
C ALA A 50 -32.12 5.50 -27.58
N ALA A 51 -32.58 6.67 -27.11
CA ALA A 51 -31.73 7.78 -26.66
C ALA A 51 -31.13 7.57 -25.28
N SER A 52 -31.55 6.53 -24.55
CA SER A 52 -30.99 6.15 -23.25
C SER A 52 -29.68 5.36 -23.36
N SER A 53 -29.38 4.75 -24.52
CA SER A 53 -28.25 3.81 -24.64
C SER A 53 -26.88 4.49 -24.70
N ASP A 54 -26.78 5.68 -25.28
CA ASP A 54 -25.53 6.45 -25.39
C ASP A 54 -25.39 7.58 -24.35
N ILE A 55 -26.32 7.64 -23.38
CA ILE A 55 -26.27 8.52 -22.20
C ILE A 55 -26.22 7.77 -20.87
N SER A 56 -26.50 6.45 -20.86
CA SER A 56 -26.42 5.59 -19.67
C SER A 56 -25.01 5.60 -19.10
N GLY A 57 -24.84 6.10 -17.86
CA GLY A 57 -23.54 6.28 -17.23
C GLY A 57 -22.75 7.49 -17.75
N HIS A 58 -23.37 8.43 -18.45
CA HIS A 58 -22.70 9.67 -18.87
C HIS A 58 -22.72 10.72 -17.74
N TRP A 59 -21.66 11.52 -17.58
CA TRP A 59 -21.57 12.53 -16.51
C TRP A 59 -22.72 13.55 -16.50
N ALA A 60 -23.39 13.76 -17.63
CA ALA A 60 -24.54 14.63 -17.78
C ALA A 60 -25.89 13.89 -17.88
N GLU A 61 -25.92 12.56 -17.68
CA GLU A 61 -27.09 11.69 -17.91
C GLU A 61 -28.38 12.29 -17.33
N LYS A 62 -28.35 12.73 -16.07
CA LYS A 62 -29.50 13.36 -15.40
C LYS A 62 -30.05 14.55 -16.18
N GLN A 63 -29.21 15.52 -16.55
CA GLN A 63 -29.64 16.72 -17.28
C GLN A 63 -30.07 16.36 -18.71
N LEU A 64 -29.43 15.38 -19.33
CA LEU A 64 -29.79 14.90 -20.67
C LEU A 64 -31.18 14.23 -20.67
N LEU A 65 -31.46 13.37 -19.69
CA LEU A 65 -32.79 12.77 -19.47
C LEU A 65 -33.84 13.85 -19.17
N GLU A 66 -33.58 14.75 -18.23
CA GLU A 66 -34.47 15.87 -17.92
C GLU A 66 -34.78 16.73 -19.16
N TRP A 67 -33.81 16.95 -20.06
CA TRP A 67 -34.01 17.70 -21.30
C TRP A 67 -34.75 16.92 -22.39
N ILE A 68 -34.67 15.58 -22.39
CA ILE A 68 -35.48 14.71 -23.24
C ILE A 68 -36.94 14.77 -22.76
N ASP A 69 -37.18 14.60 -21.46
CA ASP A 69 -38.52 14.60 -20.87
C ASP A 69 -39.22 15.97 -21.00
N LYS A 70 -38.48 17.07 -20.82
CA LYS A 70 -38.96 18.44 -21.08
C LYS A 70 -39.13 18.74 -22.59
N GLY A 71 -38.76 17.82 -23.49
CA GLY A 71 -38.81 18.00 -24.95
C GLY A 71 -37.85 19.06 -25.51
N LEU A 72 -36.87 19.50 -24.70
CA LEU A 72 -35.92 20.57 -25.03
C LEU A 72 -34.76 20.06 -25.89
N VAL A 73 -34.43 18.77 -25.83
CA VAL A 73 -33.55 18.09 -26.78
C VAL A 73 -34.27 16.91 -27.43
N GLN A 74 -33.84 16.55 -28.64
CA GLN A 74 -34.22 15.32 -29.32
C GLN A 74 -32.94 14.61 -29.78
N GLY A 75 -32.98 13.28 -29.83
CA GLY A 75 -31.95 12.45 -30.44
C GLY A 75 -31.84 12.66 -31.95
N TYR A 76 -30.76 12.15 -32.53
CA TYR A 76 -30.60 12.06 -33.99
C TYR A 76 -31.48 10.93 -34.55
N SER A 77 -31.63 10.88 -35.88
CA SER A 77 -32.51 9.90 -36.56
C SER A 77 -32.08 8.44 -36.46
N ASP A 78 -30.89 8.18 -35.93
CA ASP A 78 -30.37 6.85 -35.56
C ASP A 78 -30.75 6.43 -34.13
N GLY A 79 -31.45 7.30 -33.39
CA GLY A 79 -31.93 7.06 -32.02
C GLY A 79 -31.03 7.63 -30.92
N THR A 80 -29.76 7.93 -31.22
CA THR A 80 -28.75 8.35 -30.22
C THR A 80 -28.81 9.84 -29.89
N LEU A 81 -28.35 10.26 -28.71
CA LEU A 81 -28.28 11.67 -28.33
C LEU A 81 -26.95 12.35 -28.72
N LYS A 82 -25.86 11.57 -28.79
CA LYS A 82 -24.46 11.93 -29.06
C LYS A 82 -23.91 12.99 -28.10
N PRO A 83 -23.89 12.73 -26.78
CA PRO A 83 -23.56 13.73 -25.76
C PRO A 83 -22.14 14.31 -25.89
N ASN A 84 -21.15 13.46 -26.23
CA ASN A 84 -19.76 13.87 -26.38
C ASN A 84 -19.41 14.51 -27.74
N ASN A 85 -20.34 14.54 -28.72
CA ASN A 85 -20.06 15.17 -30.00
C ASN A 85 -19.90 16.70 -29.85
N PRO A 86 -18.90 17.31 -30.50
CA PRO A 86 -18.79 18.77 -30.59
C PRO A 86 -20.03 19.41 -31.24
N ILE A 87 -20.61 20.42 -30.59
CA ILE A 87 -21.83 21.08 -31.06
C ILE A 87 -21.51 22.25 -32.01
N THR A 88 -22.30 22.43 -33.07
CA THR A 88 -22.19 23.62 -33.91
C THR A 88 -22.80 24.86 -33.27
N LYS A 89 -22.33 26.05 -33.66
CA LYS A 89 -22.92 27.33 -33.22
C LYS A 89 -24.41 27.42 -33.56
N GLY A 90 -24.84 26.84 -34.69
CA GLY A 90 -26.24 26.75 -35.09
C GLY A 90 -27.08 25.84 -34.17
N GLU A 91 -26.55 24.68 -33.78
CA GLU A 91 -27.24 23.76 -32.85
C GLU A 91 -27.36 24.36 -31.44
N LEU A 92 -26.30 25.02 -30.91
CA LEU A 92 -26.40 25.71 -29.62
C LEU A 92 -27.48 26.80 -29.65
N ILE A 93 -27.56 27.58 -30.74
CA ILE A 93 -28.59 28.59 -30.95
C ILE A 93 -30.00 27.94 -30.97
N ALA A 94 -30.16 26.81 -31.66
CA ALA A 94 -31.44 26.09 -31.70
C ALA A 94 -31.87 25.52 -30.34
N LEU A 95 -30.93 24.97 -29.55
CA LEU A 95 -31.18 24.56 -28.16
C LEU A 95 -31.59 25.76 -27.29
N THR A 96 -30.84 26.86 -27.38
CA THR A 96 -31.11 28.09 -26.61
C THR A 96 -32.49 28.67 -26.95
N ASN A 97 -32.83 28.79 -28.22
CA ASN A 97 -34.15 29.29 -28.63
C ASN A 97 -35.30 28.39 -28.14
N ARG A 98 -35.11 27.06 -28.08
CA ARG A 98 -36.12 26.12 -27.60
C ARG A 98 -36.30 26.20 -26.08
N ALA A 99 -35.20 26.20 -25.33
CA ALA A 99 -35.19 26.37 -23.88
C ALA A 99 -35.82 27.69 -23.42
N MET A 100 -35.56 28.78 -24.15
CA MET A 100 -36.00 30.13 -23.79
C MET A 100 -37.29 30.58 -24.50
N GLY A 101 -37.96 29.70 -25.24
CA GLY A 101 -39.23 29.98 -25.92
C GLY A 101 -39.20 31.10 -26.97
N PHE A 102 -38.03 31.46 -27.52
CA PHE A 102 -37.90 32.60 -28.42
C PHE A 102 -38.61 32.37 -29.77
N THR A 103 -39.47 33.31 -30.16
CA THR A 103 -40.32 33.23 -31.36
C THR A 103 -40.23 34.43 -32.30
N GLU A 104 -40.02 35.64 -31.77
CA GLU A 104 -39.83 36.84 -32.60
C GLU A 104 -38.53 36.76 -33.44
N LYS A 105 -38.55 37.32 -34.66
CA LYS A 105 -37.41 37.31 -35.60
C LYS A 105 -36.97 38.72 -36.00
N ALA A 106 -35.68 38.93 -36.13
CA ALA A 106 -35.10 40.12 -36.76
C ALA A 106 -34.92 39.90 -38.28
N LYS A 107 -34.90 40.99 -39.05
CA LYS A 107 -34.45 40.94 -40.44
C LYS A 107 -32.92 40.88 -40.46
N ILE A 108 -32.37 39.69 -40.71
CA ILE A 108 -30.93 39.43 -40.76
C ILE A 108 -30.40 39.34 -42.20
N SER A 109 -29.08 39.45 -42.37
CA SER A 109 -28.37 39.19 -43.62
C SER A 109 -26.91 38.90 -43.28
N PHE A 110 -26.44 37.68 -43.57
CA PHE A 110 -25.05 37.26 -43.38
C PHE A 110 -24.56 36.57 -44.66
N THR A 111 -23.26 36.67 -44.95
CA THR A 111 -22.67 36.19 -46.21
C THR A 111 -22.65 34.66 -46.33
N ASP A 112 -22.74 33.94 -45.21
CA ASP A 112 -22.75 32.48 -45.09
C ASP A 112 -24.13 31.87 -44.74
N LEU A 113 -25.17 32.70 -44.57
CA LEU A 113 -26.51 32.26 -44.15
C LEU A 113 -27.63 32.82 -45.06
N ILE A 114 -28.03 32.00 -46.04
CA ILE A 114 -29.15 32.30 -46.95
C ILE A 114 -30.50 32.01 -46.29
N SER A 115 -31.57 32.66 -46.77
CA SER A 115 -32.94 32.56 -46.21
C SER A 115 -33.63 31.20 -46.38
N SER A 116 -32.97 30.23 -47.02
CA SER A 116 -33.42 28.84 -47.15
C SER A 116 -32.55 27.85 -46.37
N ASP A 117 -31.58 28.33 -45.59
CA ASP A 117 -30.80 27.49 -44.68
C ASP A 117 -31.63 27.16 -43.43
N PRO A 118 -31.67 25.90 -42.95
CA PRO A 118 -32.45 25.54 -41.75
C PRO A 118 -32.12 26.38 -40.50
N ALA A 119 -30.88 26.87 -40.36
CA ALA A 119 -30.49 27.70 -39.22
C ALA A 119 -30.91 29.18 -39.35
N TYR A 120 -31.42 29.63 -40.51
CA TYR A 120 -31.76 31.05 -40.75
C TYR A 120 -32.79 31.57 -39.75
N ASP A 121 -33.86 30.81 -39.52
CA ASP A 121 -34.94 31.18 -38.61
C ASP A 121 -34.48 31.26 -37.15
N ASP A 122 -33.57 30.38 -36.73
CA ASP A 122 -33.06 30.36 -35.36
C ASP A 122 -31.99 31.42 -35.09
N VAL A 123 -31.16 31.75 -36.09
CA VAL A 123 -30.30 32.95 -36.02
C VAL A 123 -31.14 34.22 -36.02
N ALA A 124 -32.23 34.28 -36.78
CA ALA A 124 -33.11 35.46 -36.81
C ALA A 124 -33.78 35.73 -35.45
N LYS A 125 -34.10 34.68 -34.68
CA LYS A 125 -34.51 34.79 -33.27
C LYS A 125 -33.37 35.22 -32.37
N ALA A 126 -32.20 34.60 -32.49
CA ALA A 126 -31.06 34.87 -31.60
C ALA A 126 -30.52 36.30 -31.71
N VAL A 127 -30.51 36.87 -32.92
CA VAL A 127 -30.18 38.28 -33.15
C VAL A 127 -31.26 39.22 -32.60
N LYS A 128 -32.54 38.81 -32.63
CA LYS A 128 -33.66 39.57 -32.06
C LYS A 128 -33.69 39.54 -30.53
N ALA A 129 -33.32 38.41 -29.93
CA ALA A 129 -33.14 38.25 -28.49
C ALA A 129 -31.85 38.91 -27.97
N GLY A 130 -30.89 39.18 -28.85
CA GLY A 130 -29.67 39.95 -28.57
C GLY A 130 -28.47 39.13 -28.07
N TYR A 131 -28.62 37.83 -27.84
CA TYR A 131 -27.52 36.97 -27.36
C TYR A 131 -26.52 36.58 -28.47
N VAL A 132 -26.89 36.78 -29.74
CA VAL A 132 -26.04 36.52 -30.92
C VAL A 132 -25.89 37.77 -31.78
N GLN A 133 -24.68 37.99 -32.29
CA GLN A 133 -24.36 38.99 -33.30
C GLN A 133 -23.51 38.36 -34.42
N GLY A 134 -23.46 39.02 -35.58
CA GLY A 134 -22.56 38.66 -36.67
C GLY A 134 -21.09 38.92 -36.36
N ASN A 135 -20.22 38.27 -37.12
CA ASN A 135 -18.78 38.49 -37.12
C ASN A 135 -18.45 39.76 -37.93
N ALA A 136 -17.27 40.35 -37.72
CA ALA A 136 -16.87 41.61 -38.38
C ALA A 136 -16.67 41.51 -39.91
N ASP A 137 -16.58 40.30 -40.45
CA ASP A 137 -16.50 39.99 -41.89
C ASP A 137 -17.87 39.81 -42.56
N GLY A 138 -18.97 39.97 -41.80
CA GLY A 138 -20.34 39.77 -42.29
C GLY A 138 -20.85 38.33 -42.25
N THR A 139 -20.07 37.38 -41.72
CA THR A 139 -20.50 35.99 -41.49
C THR A 139 -21.20 35.80 -40.14
N ILE A 140 -21.82 34.64 -39.92
CA ILE A 140 -22.34 34.21 -38.62
C ILE A 140 -21.69 32.93 -38.09
N GLY A 141 -21.30 32.00 -38.97
CA GLY A 141 -20.61 30.75 -38.65
C GLY A 141 -21.48 29.63 -38.09
N THR A 142 -22.74 29.49 -38.51
CA THR A 142 -23.67 28.48 -37.94
C THR A 142 -23.17 27.05 -38.03
N LYS A 143 -22.48 26.68 -39.12
CA LYS A 143 -21.99 25.32 -39.41
C LYS A 143 -20.63 25.01 -38.77
N ARG A 144 -20.02 25.96 -38.06
CA ARG A 144 -18.76 25.80 -37.34
C ARG A 144 -19.02 25.29 -35.93
N GLN A 145 -18.15 24.40 -35.42
CA GLN A 145 -18.13 24.02 -34.00
C GLN A 145 -17.88 25.26 -33.12
N ILE A 146 -18.65 25.43 -32.05
CA ILE A 146 -18.49 26.60 -31.16
C ILE A 146 -17.41 26.33 -30.11
N SER A 147 -16.50 27.28 -29.90
CA SER A 147 -15.50 27.18 -28.84
C SER A 147 -16.08 27.60 -27.47
N ARG A 148 -15.58 27.01 -26.38
CA ARG A 148 -16.07 27.28 -25.01
C ARG A 148 -16.06 28.78 -24.64
N GLN A 149 -15.08 29.56 -25.12
CA GLN A 149 -15.05 31.01 -24.89
C GLN A 149 -16.11 31.81 -25.70
N GLU A 150 -16.56 31.30 -26.84
CA GLU A 150 -17.68 31.91 -27.59
C GLU A 150 -19.02 31.61 -26.93
N ALA A 151 -19.18 30.38 -26.41
CA ALA A 151 -20.36 30.00 -25.63
C ALA A 151 -20.52 30.89 -24.38
N ALA A 152 -19.43 31.14 -23.64
CA ALA A 152 -19.42 32.07 -22.51
C ALA A 152 -19.97 33.46 -22.87
N VAL A 153 -19.48 34.06 -23.96
CA VAL A 153 -19.96 35.37 -24.44
C VAL A 153 -21.44 35.34 -24.88
N MET A 154 -21.92 34.22 -25.43
CA MET A 154 -23.35 34.06 -25.72
C MET A 154 -24.19 33.97 -24.44
N MET A 155 -23.74 33.25 -23.41
CA MET A 155 -24.49 33.11 -22.14
C MET A 155 -24.55 34.42 -21.35
N ILE A 156 -23.46 35.19 -21.27
CA ILE A 156 -23.45 36.51 -20.62
C ILE A 156 -24.46 37.47 -21.29
N ARG A 157 -24.55 37.48 -22.63
CA ARG A 157 -25.51 38.32 -23.34
C ARG A 157 -26.96 37.86 -23.21
N LEU A 158 -27.17 36.55 -23.08
CA LEU A 158 -28.49 35.95 -22.85
C LEU A 158 -29.04 36.34 -21.47
N LEU A 159 -28.22 36.19 -20.42
CA LEU A 159 -28.55 36.58 -19.05
C LEU A 159 -28.48 38.11 -18.82
N LYS A 160 -27.77 38.85 -19.69
CA LYS A 160 -27.45 40.28 -19.54
C LYS A 160 -26.66 40.60 -18.26
N LEU A 161 -25.77 39.69 -17.86
CA LEU A 161 -24.88 39.88 -16.71
C LEU A 161 -23.86 41.00 -16.98
N ASP A 162 -23.47 41.68 -15.91
CA ASP A 162 -22.34 42.62 -15.90
C ASP A 162 -21.03 41.83 -15.81
N ASP A 163 -20.20 41.88 -16.85
CA ASP A 163 -18.92 41.18 -16.91
C ASP A 163 -17.70 42.07 -16.58
N THR A 164 -17.91 43.32 -16.12
CA THR A 164 -16.83 44.29 -15.86
C THR A 164 -15.78 43.81 -14.86
N ASN A 165 -16.16 42.99 -13.88
CA ASN A 165 -15.26 42.45 -12.86
C ASN A 165 -14.72 41.04 -13.19
N GLY A 166 -15.22 40.39 -14.25
CA GLY A 166 -14.93 38.98 -14.53
C GLY A 166 -13.46 38.68 -14.84
N MET A 167 -12.67 39.66 -15.29
CA MET A 167 -11.27 39.44 -15.67
C MET A 167 -10.43 38.80 -14.56
N ALA A 168 -10.61 39.21 -13.30
CA ALA A 168 -9.83 38.69 -12.17
C ALA A 168 -10.11 37.20 -11.90
N THR A 169 -11.36 36.75 -12.07
CA THR A 169 -11.72 35.32 -12.00
C THR A 169 -11.15 34.55 -13.18
N ALA A 170 -11.12 35.15 -14.38
CA ALA A 170 -10.52 34.52 -15.55
C ALA A 170 -8.99 34.37 -15.45
N ASP A 171 -8.31 35.28 -14.74
CA ASP A 171 -6.87 35.21 -14.44
C ASP A 171 -6.50 34.12 -13.41
N ALA A 172 -7.48 33.46 -12.77
CA ALA A 172 -7.25 32.33 -11.86
C ALA A 172 -7.11 30.96 -12.56
N PHE A 173 -7.42 30.86 -13.86
CA PHE A 173 -7.24 29.64 -14.65
C PHE A 173 -5.78 29.48 -15.10
N ARG A 174 -5.27 28.24 -15.15
CA ARG A 174 -3.91 27.93 -15.61
C ARG A 174 -3.69 28.27 -17.10
N ASP A 175 -4.74 28.29 -17.91
CA ASP A 175 -4.74 28.65 -19.34
C ASP A 175 -5.32 30.06 -19.61
N ALA A 176 -5.24 30.96 -18.64
CA ALA A 176 -5.77 32.32 -18.73
C ALA A 176 -5.10 33.20 -19.81
N ASP A 177 -3.94 32.80 -20.33
CA ASP A 177 -3.26 33.39 -21.48
C ASP A 177 -3.89 32.98 -22.82
N GLN A 178 -4.51 31.79 -22.87
CA GLN A 178 -5.18 31.25 -24.05
C GLN A 178 -6.57 31.83 -24.28
N ILE A 179 -7.18 32.44 -23.25
CA ILE A 179 -8.48 33.10 -23.34
C ILE A 179 -8.34 34.37 -24.18
N ALA A 180 -9.10 34.46 -25.28
CA ALA A 180 -9.05 35.64 -26.14
C ALA A 180 -9.49 36.90 -25.38
N LYS A 181 -8.80 38.03 -25.59
CA LYS A 181 -9.03 39.27 -24.83
C LYS A 181 -10.49 39.78 -24.87
N TRP A 182 -11.23 39.51 -25.94
CA TRP A 182 -12.65 39.86 -26.08
C TRP A 182 -13.61 38.93 -25.31
N ALA A 183 -13.15 37.75 -24.88
CA ALA A 183 -13.92 36.78 -24.11
C ALA A 183 -13.57 36.79 -22.61
N LYS A 184 -12.45 37.41 -22.22
CA LYS A 184 -11.85 37.19 -20.89
C LYS A 184 -12.74 37.61 -19.71
N SER A 185 -13.42 38.75 -19.79
CA SER A 185 -14.43 39.14 -18.79
C SER A 185 -15.57 38.12 -18.71
N ALA A 186 -16.18 37.80 -19.86
CA ALA A 186 -17.30 36.87 -19.93
C ALA A 186 -16.96 35.47 -19.39
N VAL A 187 -15.77 34.94 -19.72
CA VAL A 187 -15.28 33.64 -19.23
C VAL A 187 -15.16 33.60 -17.71
N GLY A 188 -14.59 34.64 -17.09
CA GLY A 188 -14.49 34.70 -15.63
C GLY A 188 -15.82 34.95 -14.94
N THR A 189 -16.76 35.61 -15.61
CA THR A 189 -18.12 35.83 -15.07
C THR A 189 -18.96 34.55 -15.11
N VAL A 190 -18.95 33.78 -16.22
CA VAL A 190 -19.62 32.46 -16.25
C VAL A 190 -18.98 31.44 -15.31
N ALA A 191 -17.70 31.61 -14.96
CA ALA A 191 -17.04 30.81 -13.94
C ALA A 191 -17.47 31.20 -12.52
N ALA A 192 -17.54 32.51 -12.20
CA ALA A 192 -17.98 33.01 -10.89
C ALA A 192 -19.43 32.58 -10.57
N GLU A 193 -20.33 32.67 -11.56
CA GLU A 193 -21.73 32.24 -11.43
C GLU A 193 -21.90 30.70 -11.57
N ASN A 194 -20.81 29.92 -11.64
CA ASN A 194 -20.78 28.47 -11.84
C ASN A 194 -21.51 27.95 -13.12
N ILE A 195 -21.91 28.84 -14.02
CA ILE A 195 -22.56 28.53 -15.30
C ILE A 195 -21.65 27.67 -16.19
N MET A 196 -20.37 28.04 -16.31
CA MET A 196 -19.34 27.25 -17.02
C MET A 196 -18.12 27.05 -16.13
N VAL A 197 -17.90 25.82 -15.67
CA VAL A 197 -16.73 25.44 -14.87
C VAL A 197 -15.53 25.05 -15.75
N GLY A 198 -14.32 25.18 -15.18
CA GLY A 198 -13.09 24.63 -15.76
C GLY A 198 -12.95 23.12 -15.55
N ASP A 199 -11.82 22.56 -15.96
CA ASP A 199 -11.43 21.17 -15.64
C ASP A 199 -10.74 21.04 -14.28
N SER A 200 -10.53 19.80 -13.83
CA SER A 200 -9.82 19.46 -12.57
C SER A 200 -8.39 20.01 -12.51
N LYS A 201 -7.75 20.22 -13.67
CA LYS A 201 -6.41 20.80 -13.80
C LYS A 201 -6.41 22.34 -13.70
N ARG A 202 -7.59 22.95 -13.48
CA ARG A 202 -7.88 24.40 -13.43
C ARG A 202 -7.66 25.14 -14.76
N ASN A 203 -7.97 24.49 -15.89
CA ASN A 203 -8.05 25.15 -17.20
C ASN A 203 -9.51 25.44 -17.56
N PHE A 204 -9.79 26.58 -18.21
CA PHE A 204 -11.10 26.84 -18.79
C PHE A 204 -11.30 26.12 -20.15
N ARG A 205 -10.20 25.76 -20.83
CA ARG A 205 -10.16 25.17 -22.18
C ARG A 205 -10.82 26.09 -23.23
N PRO A 206 -10.47 27.39 -23.33
CA PRO A 206 -11.24 28.41 -24.05
C PRO A 206 -11.38 28.16 -25.55
N LYS A 207 -10.36 27.54 -26.16
CA LYS A 207 -10.31 27.23 -27.60
C LYS A 207 -10.93 25.88 -27.97
N ALA A 208 -11.19 25.01 -26.99
CA ALA A 208 -11.78 23.70 -27.25
C ALA A 208 -13.23 23.84 -27.73
N SER A 209 -13.64 22.98 -28.65
CA SER A 209 -15.03 22.87 -29.08
C SER A 209 -15.91 22.38 -27.92
N MET A 210 -17.04 23.03 -27.71
CA MET A 210 -18.01 22.64 -26.70
C MET A 210 -18.73 21.35 -27.10
N THR A 211 -18.95 20.40 -26.18
CA THR A 211 -19.75 19.19 -26.47
C THR A 211 -21.25 19.47 -26.37
N ARG A 212 -22.07 18.58 -26.93
CA ARG A 212 -23.53 18.65 -26.83
C ARG A 212 -24.02 18.53 -25.38
N ALA A 213 -23.37 17.70 -24.56
CA ALA A 213 -23.64 17.59 -23.13
C ALA A 213 -23.20 18.83 -22.34
N GLU A 214 -22.01 19.39 -22.62
CA GLU A 214 -21.60 20.66 -22.03
C GLU A 214 -22.62 21.77 -22.36
N ALA A 215 -23.09 21.85 -23.61
CA ALA A 215 -24.09 22.83 -24.03
C ALA A 215 -25.42 22.69 -23.28
N ILE A 216 -25.90 21.46 -23.07
CA ILE A 216 -27.14 21.19 -22.34
C ILE A 216 -26.99 21.53 -20.86
N VAL A 217 -25.93 21.08 -20.19
CA VAL A 217 -25.70 21.36 -18.76
C VAL A 217 -25.46 22.86 -18.50
N VAL A 218 -24.79 23.57 -19.41
CA VAL A 218 -24.63 25.03 -19.31
C VAL A 218 -25.97 25.74 -19.47
N LEU A 219 -26.82 25.35 -20.42
CA LEU A 219 -28.15 25.94 -20.56
C LEU A 219 -29.08 25.57 -19.40
N ASP A 220 -28.97 24.38 -18.83
CA ASP A 220 -29.74 23.94 -17.65
C ASP A 220 -29.42 24.80 -16.42
N ARG A 221 -28.15 25.19 -16.24
CA ARG A 221 -27.72 26.17 -15.20
C ARG A 221 -28.18 27.60 -15.50
N VAL A 222 -28.37 27.96 -16.77
CA VAL A 222 -28.82 29.31 -17.19
C VAL A 222 -30.32 29.51 -16.99
N ILE A 223 -31.15 28.47 -17.16
CA ILE A 223 -32.62 28.58 -17.08
C ILE A 223 -33.09 29.17 -15.72
N PRO A 224 -32.64 28.70 -14.54
CA PRO A 224 -33.06 29.26 -13.25
C PRO A 224 -32.64 30.72 -13.03
N LEU A 225 -31.56 31.17 -13.67
CA LEU A 225 -30.96 32.51 -13.45
C LEU A 225 -31.71 33.64 -14.19
N LEU A 226 -32.69 33.33 -15.05
CA LEU A 226 -33.41 34.33 -15.83
C LEU A 226 -34.61 34.97 -15.11
N GLY A 227 -35.24 34.25 -14.17
CA GLY A 227 -36.41 34.71 -13.40
C GLY A 227 -37.73 34.78 -14.20
N ASP A 228 -38.83 34.33 -13.57
CA ASP A 228 -40.24 34.44 -13.98
C ASP A 228 -40.55 34.69 -15.47
N HIS A 229 -40.08 33.80 -16.34
CA HIS A 229 -40.64 33.59 -17.67
C HIS A 229 -41.61 32.39 -17.62
N PRO A 230 -42.80 32.48 -18.24
CA PRO A 230 -43.83 31.44 -18.12
C PRO A 230 -43.44 30.15 -18.84
N GLU A 231 -44.00 29.02 -18.38
CA GLU A 231 -43.75 27.69 -18.96
C GLU A 231 -43.95 27.66 -20.49
N PRO A 232 -43.10 26.93 -21.25
CA PRO A 232 -43.29 26.74 -22.68
C PRO A 232 -44.61 26.01 -22.99
N THR A 233 -45.62 26.75 -23.44
CA THR A 233 -46.95 26.19 -23.74
C THR A 233 -46.87 25.11 -24.83
N ALA A 234 -47.32 23.90 -24.52
CA ALA A 234 -47.25 22.74 -25.40
C ALA A 234 -47.97 22.97 -26.75
N THR A 235 -47.24 22.80 -27.86
CA THR A 235 -47.80 22.85 -29.23
C THR A 235 -48.47 21.52 -29.62
N PRO A 236 -49.61 21.55 -30.33
CA PRO A 236 -50.43 20.36 -30.57
C PRO A 236 -49.84 19.35 -31.56
N LYS A 237 -50.11 18.07 -31.29
CA LYS A 237 -49.66 16.89 -32.07
C LYS A 237 -50.33 16.83 -33.46
N PRO A 238 -49.57 16.81 -34.58
CA PRO A 238 -50.15 16.68 -35.92
C PRO A 238 -50.83 15.32 -36.13
N THR A 239 -52.04 15.32 -36.70
CA THR A 239 -52.79 14.11 -37.07
C THR A 239 -52.37 13.63 -38.48
N ALA A 240 -52.14 12.33 -38.65
CA ALA A 240 -51.89 11.73 -39.96
C ALA A 240 -53.20 11.45 -40.71
N THR A 241 -53.25 11.72 -42.02
CA THR A 241 -54.31 11.28 -42.95
C THR A 241 -53.70 11.16 -44.36
N PRO A 242 -54.04 10.15 -45.20
CA PRO A 242 -53.11 9.69 -46.24
C PRO A 242 -53.52 9.94 -47.71
N GLY A 243 -52.50 10.00 -48.59
CA GLY A 243 -52.56 9.43 -49.95
C GLY A 243 -52.51 10.36 -51.17
N SER A 244 -51.62 10.04 -52.12
CA SER A 244 -51.78 10.16 -53.60
C SER A 244 -51.95 11.58 -54.23
N THR A 245 -51.50 11.93 -55.45
CA THR A 245 -50.87 11.19 -56.59
C THR A 245 -50.11 12.15 -57.53
N THR A 246 -49.02 11.69 -58.19
CA THR A 246 -48.48 12.08 -59.54
C THR A 246 -48.62 13.49 -60.15
N THR A 247 -47.54 14.00 -60.78
CA THR A 247 -47.48 14.28 -62.25
C THR A 247 -46.05 14.53 -62.81
N SER A 248 -45.90 14.44 -64.14
CA SER A 248 -44.72 14.67 -65.03
C SER A 248 -43.82 15.89 -64.71
N GLY A 249 -42.53 16.00 -65.08
CA GLY A 249 -41.74 15.48 -66.24
C GLY A 249 -41.34 16.64 -67.20
N PRO A 250 -40.39 16.56 -68.17
CA PRO A 250 -39.58 15.41 -68.65
C PRO A 250 -38.06 15.70 -68.93
N ALA A 251 -37.36 14.72 -69.57
CA ALA A 251 -36.09 14.81 -70.34
C ALA A 251 -34.75 14.97 -69.57
N ALA A 252 -33.62 14.34 -69.95
CA ALA A 252 -33.32 13.44 -71.09
C ALA A 252 -32.30 12.31 -70.76
N THR A 253 -32.38 11.21 -71.52
CA THR A 253 -31.49 10.02 -71.59
C THR A 253 -30.38 10.19 -72.66
N PRO A 254 -29.46 9.22 -72.96
CA PRO A 254 -29.26 7.82 -72.48
C PRO A 254 -27.89 7.58 -71.77
N GLY A 255 -27.49 6.40 -71.27
CA GLY A 255 -28.00 5.02 -71.40
C GLY A 255 -27.23 4.19 -72.46
N PRO A 256 -27.33 2.84 -72.49
CA PRO A 256 -27.85 1.88 -71.49
C PRO A 256 -26.68 1.41 -70.57
N THR A 257 -26.51 0.21 -69.99
CA THR A 257 -27.12 -1.17 -69.94
C THR A 257 -26.60 -1.83 -68.61
N THR A 258 -27.10 -2.91 -68.00
CA THR A 258 -28.10 -3.96 -68.30
C THR A 258 -28.72 -4.50 -66.97
N THR A 259 -29.80 -5.28 -67.06
CA THR A 259 -30.44 -6.12 -66.01
C THR A 259 -30.53 -7.59 -66.54
N PRO A 260 -31.11 -8.63 -65.88
CA PRO A 260 -32.01 -8.65 -64.70
C PRO A 260 -31.73 -9.76 -63.64
N GLY A 261 -32.55 -9.82 -62.58
CA GLY A 261 -32.61 -10.98 -61.67
C GLY A 261 -33.23 -10.73 -60.27
N SER A 262 -34.55 -10.47 -60.19
CA SER A 262 -35.25 -10.20 -58.92
C SER A 262 -35.93 -11.44 -58.33
N SER A 263 -35.88 -11.60 -57.00
CA SER A 263 -36.65 -12.56 -56.18
C SER A 263 -37.36 -11.80 -55.04
N PRO A 264 -38.50 -12.26 -54.49
CA PRO A 264 -39.32 -11.44 -53.59
C PRO A 264 -38.78 -11.34 -52.15
N SER A 265 -39.13 -10.25 -51.47
CA SER A 265 -38.82 -10.01 -50.05
C SER A 265 -39.99 -10.44 -49.15
N PRO A 266 -39.74 -10.99 -47.94
CA PRO A 266 -40.79 -11.44 -47.02
C PRO A 266 -41.46 -10.28 -46.23
N GLU A 267 -42.60 -10.58 -45.60
CA GLU A 267 -43.33 -9.68 -44.71
C GLU A 267 -42.58 -9.41 -43.38
N PRO A 268 -42.83 -8.26 -42.72
CA PRO A 268 -42.22 -7.95 -41.43
C PRO A 268 -42.78 -8.81 -40.28
N SER A 269 -41.89 -9.39 -39.48
CA SER A 269 -42.24 -10.14 -38.26
C SER A 269 -42.87 -9.26 -37.17
N PRO A 270 -43.75 -9.80 -36.31
CA PRO A 270 -44.34 -9.07 -35.19
C PRO A 270 -43.30 -8.68 -34.13
N THR A 271 -43.55 -7.55 -33.47
CA THR A 271 -42.74 -7.07 -32.34
C THR A 271 -42.98 -7.96 -31.10
N PRO A 272 -41.93 -8.44 -30.42
CA PRO A 272 -42.10 -9.28 -29.23
C PRO A 272 -42.57 -8.48 -28.01
N GLU A 273 -43.30 -9.15 -27.11
CA GLU A 273 -43.69 -8.60 -25.80
C GLU A 273 -42.46 -8.44 -24.88
N PRO A 274 -42.49 -7.53 -23.89
CA PRO A 274 -41.44 -7.42 -22.88
C PRO A 274 -41.36 -8.70 -22.04
N VAL A 275 -40.24 -9.42 -22.12
CA VAL A 275 -40.00 -10.61 -21.29
C VAL A 275 -39.78 -10.15 -19.84
N PRO A 276 -40.52 -10.69 -18.85
CA PRO A 276 -40.46 -10.22 -17.47
C PRO A 276 -39.12 -10.52 -16.80
N ASN A 277 -38.67 -9.59 -15.94
CA ASN A 277 -37.47 -9.75 -15.11
C ASN A 277 -37.58 -10.98 -14.19
N LEU A 278 -36.45 -11.63 -13.95
CA LEU A 278 -36.35 -12.84 -13.14
C LEU A 278 -35.94 -12.48 -11.71
N SER A 279 -36.84 -12.75 -10.76
CA SER A 279 -36.57 -12.54 -9.34
C SER A 279 -35.67 -13.65 -8.77
N ILE A 280 -34.64 -13.22 -8.06
CA ILE A 280 -33.73 -14.03 -7.25
C ILE A 280 -34.16 -13.99 -5.78
N VAL A 281 -34.50 -12.78 -5.33
CA VAL A 281 -35.08 -12.48 -4.03
C VAL A 281 -36.32 -11.62 -4.25
N ASN A 282 -37.34 -11.84 -3.43
CA ASN A 282 -38.59 -11.09 -3.40
C ASN A 282 -38.96 -10.81 -1.93
N ASN A 283 -39.01 -9.54 -1.50
CA ASN A 283 -39.31 -9.13 -0.12
C ASN A 283 -38.49 -9.92 0.93
N GLY A 284 -37.17 -10.02 0.73
CA GLY A 284 -36.22 -10.77 1.58
C GLY A 284 -36.36 -12.29 1.53
N GLN A 285 -37.28 -12.85 0.72
CA GLN A 285 -37.48 -14.29 0.55
C GLN A 285 -36.79 -14.82 -0.71
N ALA A 286 -36.24 -16.02 -0.62
CA ALA A 286 -35.61 -16.68 -1.76
C ALA A 286 -36.66 -17.01 -2.84
N ALA A 287 -36.49 -16.41 -4.03
CA ALA A 287 -37.30 -16.67 -5.22
C ALA A 287 -36.55 -17.53 -6.26
N ALA A 288 -35.34 -18.00 -5.92
CA ALA A 288 -34.47 -18.79 -6.79
C ALA A 288 -33.80 -19.98 -6.10
N VAL A 289 -33.35 -20.93 -6.93
CA VAL A 289 -32.53 -22.08 -6.56
C VAL A 289 -31.27 -22.11 -7.45
N ILE A 290 -30.10 -22.32 -6.84
CA ILE A 290 -28.82 -22.47 -7.56
C ILE A 290 -28.65 -23.94 -7.94
N VAL A 291 -28.23 -24.18 -9.18
CA VAL A 291 -28.11 -25.52 -9.77
C VAL A 291 -26.74 -25.67 -10.43
N VAL A 292 -25.91 -26.56 -9.90
CA VAL A 292 -24.62 -26.92 -10.53
C VAL A 292 -24.75 -28.22 -11.34
N ASP A 293 -24.16 -28.25 -12.54
CA ASP A 293 -24.09 -29.46 -13.36
C ASP A 293 -22.91 -30.37 -12.98
N ASP A 294 -21.79 -29.76 -12.56
CA ASP A 294 -20.57 -30.39 -12.09
C ASP A 294 -20.21 -29.89 -10.66
N THR A 295 -19.72 -30.80 -9.81
CA THR A 295 -19.32 -30.48 -8.43
C THR A 295 -18.13 -29.54 -8.31
N SER A 296 -17.33 -29.36 -9.36
CA SER A 296 -16.23 -28.37 -9.40
C SER A 296 -16.72 -26.92 -9.21
N PHE A 297 -17.96 -26.60 -9.61
CA PHE A 297 -18.57 -25.28 -9.40
C PHE A 297 -19.19 -25.08 -8.01
N ALA A 298 -19.11 -26.07 -7.11
CA ALA A 298 -19.74 -25.98 -5.78
C ALA A 298 -19.19 -24.82 -4.92
N THR A 299 -17.91 -24.49 -5.05
CA THR A 299 -17.29 -23.37 -4.32
C THR A 299 -17.87 -22.03 -4.76
N VAL A 300 -17.87 -21.73 -6.07
CA VAL A 300 -18.39 -20.45 -6.59
C VAL A 300 -19.91 -20.34 -6.44
N ALA A 301 -20.66 -21.44 -6.58
CA ALA A 301 -22.08 -21.49 -6.26
C ALA A 301 -22.36 -21.17 -4.77
N SER A 302 -21.46 -21.58 -3.87
CA SER A 302 -21.55 -21.25 -2.44
C SER A 302 -21.20 -19.79 -2.17
N ALA A 303 -20.28 -19.19 -2.94
CA ALA A 303 -20.01 -17.75 -2.88
C ALA A 303 -21.24 -16.93 -3.30
N LEU A 304 -21.90 -17.28 -4.41
CA LEU A 304 -23.16 -16.64 -4.83
C LEU A 304 -24.24 -16.73 -3.74
N ALA A 305 -24.45 -17.92 -3.18
CA ALA A 305 -25.40 -18.12 -2.10
C ALA A 305 -25.04 -17.30 -0.84
N SER A 306 -23.75 -17.16 -0.53
CA SER A 306 -23.25 -16.37 0.60
C SER A 306 -23.52 -14.89 0.44
N TYR A 307 -23.14 -14.27 -0.70
CA TYR A 307 -23.33 -12.84 -0.90
C TYR A 307 -24.79 -12.44 -1.07
N VAL A 308 -25.62 -13.25 -1.76
CA VAL A 308 -27.09 -13.02 -1.79
C VAL A 308 -27.66 -13.04 -0.37
N LYS A 309 -27.22 -13.97 0.49
CA LYS A 309 -27.65 -14.04 1.89
C LYS A 309 -27.14 -12.85 2.72
N GLN A 310 -25.92 -12.38 2.49
CA GLN A 310 -25.39 -11.20 3.18
C GLN A 310 -26.14 -9.92 2.76
N SER A 311 -26.52 -9.81 1.49
CA SER A 311 -27.27 -8.68 0.94
C SER A 311 -28.74 -8.66 1.38
N SER A 312 -29.42 -9.81 1.43
CA SER A 312 -30.89 -9.85 1.55
C SER A 312 -31.44 -10.70 2.70
N GLY A 313 -30.59 -11.41 3.44
CA GLY A 313 -30.99 -12.46 4.37
C GLY A 313 -31.52 -13.75 3.71
N ALA A 314 -31.88 -13.73 2.42
CA ALA A 314 -32.43 -14.87 1.71
C ALA A 314 -31.41 -16.00 1.55
N ASN A 315 -31.83 -17.23 1.88
CA ASN A 315 -30.97 -18.42 1.79
C ASN A 315 -31.29 -19.17 0.50
N LEU A 316 -30.56 -18.90 -0.60
CA LEU A 316 -30.73 -19.63 -1.86
C LEU A 316 -30.29 -21.10 -1.71
N PRO A 317 -31.15 -22.10 -1.95
CA PRO A 317 -30.74 -23.50 -1.91
C PRO A 317 -29.80 -23.82 -3.07
N THR A 318 -28.75 -24.60 -2.82
CA THR A 318 -27.80 -25.06 -3.86
C THR A 318 -27.94 -26.57 -4.09
N LEU A 319 -28.24 -26.95 -5.33
CA LEU A 319 -28.52 -28.33 -5.75
C LEU A 319 -27.60 -28.76 -6.90
N THR A 320 -27.46 -30.07 -7.11
CA THR A 320 -27.00 -30.60 -8.39
C THR A 320 -28.21 -30.84 -9.31
N THR A 321 -28.02 -30.88 -10.63
CA THR A 321 -29.10 -31.19 -11.58
C THR A 321 -29.87 -32.48 -11.25
N ALA A 322 -29.19 -33.50 -10.69
CA ALA A 322 -29.81 -34.75 -10.24
C ALA A 322 -30.62 -34.62 -8.92
N LYS A 323 -30.27 -33.68 -8.04
CA LYS A 323 -31.09 -33.32 -6.86
C LYS A 323 -32.30 -32.48 -7.26
N LEU A 324 -32.15 -31.61 -8.27
CA LEU A 324 -33.26 -30.83 -8.81
C LEU A 324 -34.33 -31.73 -9.44
N SER A 325 -33.93 -32.68 -10.30
CA SER A 325 -34.88 -33.60 -10.96
C SER A 325 -35.61 -34.54 -9.99
N THR A 326 -35.04 -34.79 -8.80
CA THR A 326 -35.67 -35.59 -7.74
C THR A 326 -36.44 -34.75 -6.70
N SER A 327 -36.46 -33.42 -6.82
CA SER A 327 -37.15 -32.51 -5.89
C SER A 327 -38.66 -32.36 -6.10
N GLY A 328 -39.22 -32.96 -7.16
CA GLY A 328 -40.64 -32.87 -7.49
C GLY A 328 -41.10 -31.45 -7.84
N ASN A 329 -42.23 -31.02 -7.29
CA ASN A 329 -42.78 -29.67 -7.51
C ASN A 329 -42.15 -28.58 -6.61
N THR A 330 -41.23 -28.92 -5.70
CA THR A 330 -40.73 -28.03 -4.64
C THR A 330 -40.27 -26.68 -5.19
N TYR A 331 -39.34 -26.70 -6.15
CA TYR A 331 -38.78 -25.50 -6.77
C TYR A 331 -39.46 -25.15 -8.11
N ARG A 332 -40.75 -25.52 -8.29
CA ARG A 332 -41.42 -25.37 -9.60
C ARG A 332 -41.55 -23.92 -10.03
N ASN A 333 -41.90 -23.02 -9.11
CA ASN A 333 -42.19 -21.63 -9.43
C ASN A 333 -40.94 -20.73 -9.48
N ASP A 334 -39.86 -21.16 -8.83
CA ASP A 334 -38.66 -20.37 -8.58
C ASP A 334 -37.81 -20.17 -9.85
N THR A 335 -36.92 -19.20 -9.84
CA THR A 335 -35.88 -19.03 -10.89
C THR A 335 -34.76 -20.06 -10.69
N LYS A 336 -34.26 -20.68 -11.76
CA LYS A 336 -33.14 -21.65 -11.68
C LYS A 336 -31.86 -20.98 -12.16
N ILE A 337 -30.91 -20.73 -11.26
CA ILE A 337 -29.58 -20.21 -11.62
C ILE A 337 -28.68 -21.40 -11.91
N TYR A 338 -28.48 -21.73 -13.19
CA TYR A 338 -27.52 -22.74 -13.62
C TYR A 338 -26.12 -22.15 -13.65
N ILE A 339 -25.19 -22.78 -12.94
CA ILE A 339 -23.76 -22.47 -12.96
C ILE A 339 -23.02 -23.72 -13.40
N GLY A 340 -22.22 -23.60 -14.45
CA GLY A 340 -21.36 -24.70 -14.92
C GLY A 340 -21.22 -24.76 -16.43
N ARG A 341 -21.21 -25.96 -17.02
CA ARG A 341 -20.97 -26.13 -18.47
C ARG A 341 -22.23 -26.32 -19.32
N LYS A 342 -23.39 -26.56 -18.71
CA LYS A 342 -24.68 -26.79 -19.39
C LYS A 342 -25.86 -26.21 -18.64
N ALA A 343 -26.79 -25.59 -19.37
CA ALA A 343 -28.07 -25.12 -18.85
C ALA A 343 -29.24 -25.70 -19.68
N PRO A 344 -30.08 -26.59 -19.08
CA PRO A 344 -31.21 -27.23 -19.76
C PRO A 344 -32.21 -26.24 -20.38
N GLY A 345 -32.47 -26.39 -21.67
CA GLY A 345 -33.46 -25.62 -22.43
C GLY A 345 -32.95 -24.32 -23.05
N ALA A 346 -31.68 -23.97 -22.85
CA ALA A 346 -31.03 -22.77 -23.41
C ALA A 346 -29.75 -23.08 -24.20
N GLU A 347 -29.42 -24.35 -24.41
CA GLU A 347 -28.11 -24.81 -24.90
C GLU A 347 -27.72 -24.21 -26.25
N SER A 348 -28.66 -24.05 -27.19
CA SER A 348 -28.39 -23.45 -28.51
C SER A 348 -28.12 -21.94 -28.45
N ILE A 349 -28.82 -21.22 -27.58
CA ILE A 349 -28.64 -19.77 -27.35
C ILE A 349 -27.28 -19.52 -26.69
N ILE A 350 -26.89 -20.39 -25.76
CA ILE A 350 -25.61 -20.31 -25.05
C ILE A 350 -24.45 -20.68 -25.98
N ALA A 351 -24.55 -21.78 -26.73
CA ALA A 351 -23.51 -22.18 -27.69
C ALA A 351 -23.21 -21.07 -28.72
N ALA A 352 -24.26 -20.45 -29.28
CA ALA A 352 -24.13 -19.33 -30.22
C ALA A 352 -23.62 -18.01 -29.60
N LYS A 353 -23.56 -17.90 -28.27
CA LYS A 353 -22.99 -16.74 -27.57
C LYS A 353 -21.58 -17.00 -27.02
N LEU A 354 -21.26 -18.27 -26.72
CA LEU A 354 -19.90 -18.72 -26.37
C LEU A 354 -18.97 -18.79 -27.58
N GLU A 355 -19.52 -18.84 -28.80
CA GLU A 355 -18.73 -18.82 -30.03
C GLU A 355 -17.82 -17.59 -30.10
N GLY A 356 -16.54 -17.83 -30.38
CA GLY A 356 -15.51 -16.79 -30.44
C GLY A 356 -15.17 -16.07 -29.14
N LEU A 357 -15.55 -16.58 -27.96
CA LEU A 357 -15.08 -16.05 -26.67
C LEU A 357 -13.67 -16.55 -26.33
N ASN A 358 -12.89 -15.67 -25.68
CA ASN A 358 -11.65 -16.03 -24.97
C ASN A 358 -11.89 -17.04 -23.83
N ASP A 359 -10.83 -17.66 -23.30
CA ASP A 359 -10.92 -18.68 -22.23
C ASP A 359 -11.58 -18.15 -20.93
N ASP A 360 -11.34 -16.88 -20.59
CA ASP A 360 -11.95 -16.13 -19.47
C ASP A 360 -13.36 -15.61 -19.79
N GLY A 361 -13.79 -15.69 -21.05
CA GLY A 361 -15.07 -15.16 -21.52
C GLY A 361 -16.27 -15.94 -20.99
N TYR A 362 -17.38 -15.23 -20.77
CA TYR A 362 -18.62 -15.80 -20.26
C TYR A 362 -19.90 -15.15 -20.79
N VAL A 363 -21.01 -15.85 -20.53
CA VAL A 363 -22.36 -15.39 -20.82
C VAL A 363 -23.23 -15.52 -19.57
N ILE A 364 -24.11 -14.54 -19.36
CA ILE A 364 -25.21 -14.61 -18.40
C ILE A 364 -26.50 -14.59 -19.21
N VAL A 365 -27.13 -15.75 -19.39
CA VAL A 365 -28.31 -15.92 -20.26
C VAL A 365 -29.56 -16.17 -19.42
N PRO A 366 -30.40 -15.13 -19.18
CA PRO A 366 -31.76 -15.29 -18.67
C PRO A 366 -32.66 -15.83 -19.79
N TYR A 367 -33.40 -16.90 -19.53
CA TYR A 367 -34.31 -17.51 -20.48
C TYR A 367 -35.49 -18.20 -19.77
N GLN A 368 -36.72 -17.79 -20.07
CA GLN A 368 -37.95 -18.28 -19.41
C GLN A 368 -37.89 -18.15 -17.87
N LYS A 369 -37.63 -19.23 -17.12
CA LYS A 369 -37.40 -19.22 -15.66
C LYS A 369 -36.02 -19.76 -15.27
N THR A 370 -35.05 -19.65 -16.17
CA THR A 370 -33.65 -20.00 -15.93
C THR A 370 -32.76 -18.78 -16.12
N ILE A 371 -31.63 -18.76 -15.42
CA ILE A 371 -30.49 -17.89 -15.66
C ILE A 371 -29.30 -18.82 -15.78
N SER A 372 -28.48 -18.63 -16.81
CA SER A 372 -27.36 -19.52 -17.11
C SER A 372 -26.07 -18.74 -17.08
N ILE A 373 -25.20 -19.03 -16.11
CA ILE A 373 -23.87 -18.44 -15.97
C ILE A 373 -22.87 -19.50 -16.43
N ILE A 374 -22.33 -19.32 -17.63
CA ILE A 374 -21.48 -20.30 -18.32
C ILE A 374 -20.36 -19.55 -19.04
N GLY A 375 -19.13 -20.04 -18.93
CA GLY A 375 -17.97 -19.52 -19.69
C GLY A 375 -17.32 -20.55 -20.60
N SER A 376 -16.40 -20.08 -21.43
CA SER A 376 -15.58 -20.92 -22.33
C SER A 376 -14.80 -21.99 -21.55
N THR A 377 -14.34 -21.61 -20.35
CA THR A 377 -13.68 -22.51 -19.40
C THR A 377 -14.37 -22.48 -18.02
N ALA A 378 -13.87 -23.30 -17.09
CA ALA A 378 -14.29 -23.22 -15.70
C ALA A 378 -13.93 -21.87 -15.05
N TRP A 379 -12.84 -21.21 -15.48
CA TRP A 379 -12.44 -19.88 -15.02
C TRP A 379 -13.41 -18.81 -15.49
N GLY A 380 -13.72 -18.73 -16.79
CA GLY A 380 -14.75 -17.81 -17.29
C GLY A 380 -16.11 -18.03 -16.62
N THR A 381 -16.48 -19.28 -16.34
CA THR A 381 -17.70 -19.60 -15.59
C THR A 381 -17.68 -19.04 -14.16
N GLU A 382 -16.54 -19.10 -13.46
CA GLU A 382 -16.38 -18.54 -12.11
C GLU A 382 -16.34 -17.00 -12.12
N ILE A 383 -15.62 -16.40 -13.08
CA ILE A 383 -15.59 -14.95 -13.32
C ILE A 383 -17.00 -14.41 -13.59
N GLY A 384 -17.81 -15.13 -14.39
CA GLY A 384 -19.20 -14.76 -14.68
C GLY A 384 -20.13 -14.78 -13.46
N VAL A 385 -19.79 -15.52 -12.40
CA VAL A 385 -20.53 -15.45 -11.12
C VAL A 385 -20.09 -14.23 -10.31
N TYR A 386 -18.81 -13.84 -10.35
CA TYR A 386 -18.37 -12.58 -9.74
C TYR A 386 -19.00 -11.38 -10.47
N ASP A 387 -19.08 -11.39 -11.79
CA ASP A 387 -19.82 -10.35 -12.53
C ASP A 387 -21.31 -10.33 -12.18
N PHE A 388 -21.97 -11.48 -12.06
CA PHE A 388 -23.35 -11.55 -11.59
C PHE A 388 -23.54 -10.88 -10.22
N LEU A 389 -22.57 -11.08 -9.31
CA LEU A 389 -22.56 -10.45 -7.98
C LEU A 389 -22.32 -8.94 -8.05
N GLU A 390 -21.39 -8.47 -8.89
CA GLU A 390 -21.16 -7.03 -9.08
C GLU A 390 -22.35 -6.33 -9.76
N ARG A 391 -22.98 -6.99 -10.73
CA ARG A 391 -23.98 -6.40 -11.64
C ARG A 391 -25.42 -6.46 -11.13
N TYR A 392 -25.79 -7.52 -10.39
CA TYR A 392 -27.18 -7.72 -9.93
C TYR A 392 -27.34 -7.77 -8.41
N VAL A 393 -26.26 -8.06 -7.65
CA VAL A 393 -26.25 -7.98 -6.18
C VAL A 393 -25.49 -6.73 -5.70
N GLY A 394 -24.85 -5.98 -6.61
CA GLY A 394 -24.16 -4.73 -6.30
C GLY A 394 -22.90 -4.86 -5.44
N VAL A 395 -22.34 -6.08 -5.31
CA VAL A 395 -21.13 -6.36 -4.50
C VAL A 395 -19.91 -5.64 -5.09
N ARG A 396 -19.00 -5.18 -4.24
CA ARG A 396 -17.67 -4.68 -4.64
C ARG A 396 -16.60 -5.20 -3.71
N TRP A 397 -15.43 -5.55 -4.25
CA TRP A 397 -14.24 -5.92 -3.49
C TRP A 397 -13.20 -4.80 -3.59
N VAL A 398 -13.43 -3.71 -2.88
CA VAL A 398 -12.63 -2.47 -2.98
C VAL A 398 -11.22 -2.63 -2.41
N MET A 399 -11.05 -3.56 -1.45
CA MET A 399 -9.80 -3.94 -0.78
C MET A 399 -9.87 -5.42 -0.36
N PRO A 400 -8.75 -6.06 0.03
CA PRO A 400 -8.75 -7.46 0.44
C PRO A 400 -9.33 -7.70 1.84
N GLY A 401 -9.74 -8.95 2.08
CA GLY A 401 -10.30 -9.39 3.36
C GLY A 401 -11.72 -8.87 3.65
N PRO A 402 -12.32 -9.29 4.77
CA PRO A 402 -13.74 -9.04 5.05
C PRO A 402 -14.09 -7.56 5.22
N ASP A 403 -13.16 -6.72 5.69
CA ASP A 403 -13.37 -5.27 5.79
C ASP A 403 -13.38 -4.58 4.41
N GLY A 404 -12.65 -5.14 3.45
CA GLY A 404 -12.53 -4.66 2.08
C GLY A 404 -13.67 -5.06 1.14
N GLU A 405 -14.57 -5.96 1.56
CA GLU A 405 -15.79 -6.27 0.82
C GLU A 405 -16.91 -5.26 1.14
N ASP A 406 -17.60 -4.79 0.11
CA ASP A 406 -18.82 -4.00 0.23
C ASP A 406 -20.01 -4.74 -0.37
N VAL A 407 -21.05 -4.98 0.44
CA VAL A 407 -22.23 -5.77 0.09
C VAL A 407 -23.46 -4.94 0.47
N PRO A 408 -24.24 -4.41 -0.50
CA PRO A 408 -25.39 -3.57 -0.21
C PRO A 408 -26.55 -4.40 0.33
N LEU A 409 -27.39 -3.80 1.16
CA LEU A 409 -28.60 -4.44 1.66
C LEU A 409 -29.76 -4.25 0.65
N LEU A 410 -30.38 -5.36 0.23
CA LEU A 410 -31.39 -5.38 -0.84
C LEU A 410 -32.57 -6.30 -0.44
N ASP A 411 -33.79 -5.74 -0.38
CA ASP A 411 -35.02 -6.52 -0.16
C ASP A 411 -35.44 -7.34 -1.39
N ASP A 412 -35.17 -6.83 -2.59
CA ASP A 412 -35.44 -7.47 -3.88
C ASP A 412 -34.15 -7.57 -4.71
N ILE A 413 -33.95 -8.70 -5.40
CA ILE A 413 -32.85 -8.89 -6.35
C ILE A 413 -33.46 -9.39 -7.66
N LEU A 414 -33.35 -8.59 -8.72
CA LEU A 414 -33.97 -8.81 -10.02
C LEU A 414 -32.93 -8.86 -11.13
N VAL A 415 -33.05 -9.83 -12.04
CA VAL A 415 -32.20 -9.96 -13.23
C VAL A 415 -33.06 -9.63 -14.47
N PRO A 416 -32.73 -8.58 -15.24
CA PRO A 416 -33.41 -8.27 -16.49
C PRO A 416 -33.33 -9.43 -17.49
N ALA A 417 -34.32 -9.56 -18.38
CA ALA A 417 -34.33 -10.58 -19.43
C ALA A 417 -33.37 -10.29 -20.61
N ILE A 418 -32.19 -9.72 -20.31
CA ILE A 418 -31.18 -9.26 -21.28
C ILE A 418 -29.92 -10.16 -21.14
N PRO A 419 -29.49 -10.87 -22.21
CA PRO A 419 -28.37 -11.80 -22.10
C PRO A 419 -27.01 -11.14 -22.31
N ILE A 420 -26.19 -11.14 -21.25
CA ILE A 420 -24.80 -10.64 -21.24
C ILE A 420 -23.88 -11.60 -22.00
N ARG A 421 -22.87 -11.05 -22.69
CA ARG A 421 -21.68 -11.72 -23.23
C ARG A 421 -20.50 -10.79 -22.94
N GLU A 422 -19.49 -11.28 -22.24
CA GLU A 422 -18.37 -10.49 -21.70
C GLU A 422 -17.07 -11.30 -21.82
N GLU A 423 -15.96 -10.62 -22.08
CA GLU A 423 -14.61 -11.16 -22.11
C GLU A 423 -13.60 -10.03 -21.86
N PRO A 424 -12.40 -10.32 -21.32
CA PRO A 424 -11.40 -9.29 -21.09
C PRO A 424 -10.75 -8.83 -22.39
N ALA A 425 -10.36 -7.55 -22.46
CA ALA A 425 -9.57 -7.01 -23.57
C ALA A 425 -8.23 -7.74 -23.77
N ALA A 426 -7.60 -8.19 -22.67
CA ALA A 426 -6.37 -8.97 -22.68
C ALA A 426 -6.59 -10.41 -22.16
N ILE A 427 -6.05 -11.39 -22.88
CA ILE A 427 -6.28 -12.84 -22.62
C ILE A 427 -5.52 -13.40 -21.42
N SER A 428 -4.65 -12.61 -20.79
CA SER A 428 -3.89 -12.99 -19.60
C SER A 428 -3.56 -11.73 -18.79
N ARG A 429 -3.96 -11.67 -17.52
CA ARG A 429 -3.92 -10.46 -16.67
C ARG A 429 -3.45 -10.82 -15.26
N HIS A 430 -2.24 -10.38 -14.89
CA HIS A 430 -1.54 -10.84 -13.69
C HIS A 430 -1.04 -9.70 -12.78
N PHE A 431 -1.13 -9.89 -11.46
CA PHE A 431 -0.56 -8.99 -10.44
C PHE A 431 0.43 -9.75 -9.55
N PHE A 432 1.74 -9.51 -9.73
CA PHE A 432 2.76 -10.06 -8.83
C PHE A 432 2.66 -9.42 -7.44
N GLY A 433 2.81 -10.27 -6.43
CA GLY A 433 2.66 -9.91 -5.02
C GLY A 433 1.25 -10.12 -4.49
N THR A 434 0.32 -10.67 -5.28
CA THR A 434 -1.05 -11.00 -4.84
C THR A 434 -1.25 -12.49 -4.55
N GLU A 435 -0.30 -13.34 -4.91
CA GLU A 435 -0.41 -14.80 -4.85
C GLU A 435 -0.31 -15.34 -3.41
N ALA A 436 -1.13 -16.33 -3.07
CA ALA A 436 -1.25 -16.88 -1.71
C ALA A 436 -0.01 -17.65 -1.18
N TRP A 437 1.03 -17.82 -2.01
CA TRP A 437 2.34 -18.35 -1.59
C TRP A 437 3.34 -17.24 -1.22
N TYR A 438 3.01 -15.98 -1.51
CA TYR A 438 3.84 -14.80 -1.30
C TYR A 438 3.19 -13.77 -0.35
N THR A 439 1.86 -13.70 -0.33
CA THR A 439 1.06 -12.82 0.53
C THR A 439 -0.12 -13.58 1.16
N LEU A 440 -1.00 -12.87 1.88
CA LEU A 440 -2.18 -13.44 2.52
C LEU A 440 -3.17 -13.99 1.48
N GLN A 441 -3.81 -15.14 1.78
CA GLN A 441 -4.84 -15.76 0.91
C GLN A 441 -5.95 -14.78 0.53
N THR A 442 -6.36 -13.89 1.45
CA THR A 442 -7.36 -12.84 1.21
C THR A 442 -6.98 -11.84 0.11
N THR A 443 -5.68 -11.69 -0.18
CA THR A 443 -5.17 -10.84 -1.27
C THR A 443 -5.28 -11.56 -2.61
N ALA A 444 -5.04 -12.87 -2.65
CA ALA A 444 -5.25 -13.71 -3.83
C ALA A 444 -6.75 -13.82 -4.15
N ASP A 445 -7.58 -13.99 -3.13
CA ASP A 445 -9.04 -14.00 -3.25
C ASP A 445 -9.55 -12.66 -3.81
N TRP A 446 -9.03 -11.54 -3.30
CA TRP A 446 -9.36 -10.19 -3.80
C TRP A 446 -8.99 -9.97 -5.28
N ALA A 447 -7.80 -10.42 -5.70
CA ALA A 447 -7.36 -10.33 -7.09
C ALA A 447 -8.28 -11.19 -7.99
N LYS A 448 -8.60 -12.41 -7.54
CA LYS A 448 -9.52 -13.32 -8.23
C LYS A 448 -10.95 -12.76 -8.34
N TYR A 449 -11.47 -12.14 -7.29
CA TYR A 449 -12.80 -11.51 -7.31
C TYR A 449 -12.83 -10.29 -8.25
N ASN A 450 -11.72 -9.54 -8.33
CA ASN A 450 -11.51 -8.52 -9.37
C ASN A 450 -11.02 -9.11 -10.71
N ARG A 451 -11.31 -10.40 -10.96
CA ARG A 451 -11.20 -11.09 -12.25
C ARG A 451 -9.77 -11.29 -12.76
N MET A 452 -8.74 -11.20 -11.93
CA MET A 452 -7.33 -11.41 -12.35
C MET A 452 -7.02 -12.90 -12.53
N HIS A 453 -6.35 -13.26 -13.62
CA HIS A 453 -6.02 -14.64 -14.02
C HIS A 453 -4.92 -14.69 -15.10
N ASP A 454 -3.90 -15.53 -14.93
CA ASP A 454 -2.75 -15.65 -15.83
C ASP A 454 -2.74 -16.94 -16.67
N VAL A 455 -2.93 -16.79 -17.98
CA VAL A 455 -3.00 -17.88 -18.98
C VAL A 455 -1.68 -18.08 -19.72
N ILE A 456 -0.90 -17.01 -19.88
CA ILE A 456 0.41 -17.01 -20.54
C ILE A 456 1.53 -16.99 -19.49
N LYS A 457 2.49 -17.90 -19.58
CA LYS A 457 3.68 -17.96 -18.71
C LYS A 457 4.87 -17.31 -19.43
N PHE A 458 5.52 -16.34 -18.79
CA PHE A 458 6.48 -15.42 -19.44
C PHE A 458 7.69 -14.99 -18.59
N HIS A 459 7.67 -15.24 -17.28
CA HIS A 459 8.66 -14.70 -16.33
C HIS A 459 10.01 -15.42 -16.38
N HIS A 460 11.00 -14.97 -15.59
CA HIS A 460 12.34 -15.58 -15.50
C HIS A 460 12.26 -17.09 -15.26
N TYR A 461 12.72 -17.90 -16.24
CA TYR A 461 12.54 -19.35 -16.19
C TYR A 461 13.68 -20.16 -16.85
N LEU A 462 14.66 -19.53 -17.50
CA LEU A 462 15.78 -20.26 -18.10
C LEU A 462 16.61 -21.06 -17.09
N ASN A 463 16.66 -20.63 -15.82
CA ASN A 463 17.30 -21.40 -14.74
C ASN A 463 16.57 -22.71 -14.40
N VAL A 464 15.25 -22.75 -14.53
CA VAL A 464 14.46 -23.97 -14.40
C VAL A 464 14.56 -24.81 -15.66
N LEU A 465 14.48 -24.20 -16.84
CA LEU A 465 14.64 -24.89 -18.13
C LEU A 465 16.00 -25.62 -18.21
N PHE A 466 17.07 -24.96 -17.78
CA PHE A 466 18.45 -25.46 -17.74
C PHE A 466 18.93 -25.77 -16.31
N ASP A 467 18.11 -26.47 -15.52
CA ASP A 467 18.44 -26.90 -14.16
C ASP A 467 19.86 -27.52 -14.06
N PRO A 468 20.79 -26.91 -13.30
CA PRO A 468 22.17 -27.39 -13.13
C PRO A 468 22.31 -28.82 -12.58
N GLN A 469 21.25 -29.38 -11.96
CA GLN A 469 21.23 -30.79 -11.54
C GLN A 469 20.86 -31.74 -12.69
N VAL A 470 19.96 -31.32 -13.58
CA VAL A 470 19.54 -32.10 -14.76
C VAL A 470 20.65 -32.13 -15.80
N PHE A 471 21.34 -31.01 -16.01
CA PHE A 471 22.41 -30.85 -16.98
C PHE A 471 23.81 -30.81 -16.34
N ALA A 472 23.98 -31.47 -15.17
CA ALA A 472 25.25 -31.54 -14.43
C ALA A 472 26.43 -32.11 -15.24
N ASN A 473 26.16 -32.84 -16.32
CA ASN A 473 27.15 -33.39 -17.25
C ASN A 473 27.38 -32.54 -18.52
N HIS A 474 26.75 -31.36 -18.62
CA HIS A 474 26.82 -30.42 -19.74
C HIS A 474 27.32 -29.03 -19.30
N PRO A 475 28.55 -28.92 -18.74
CA PRO A 475 29.12 -27.64 -18.33
C PRO A 475 29.20 -26.61 -19.47
N GLU A 476 29.29 -27.04 -20.72
CA GLU A 476 29.30 -26.22 -21.93
C GLU A 476 28.00 -25.45 -22.21
N TYR A 477 26.90 -25.75 -21.51
CA TYR A 477 25.66 -24.99 -21.60
C TYR A 477 25.69 -23.67 -20.81
N TYR A 478 26.75 -23.42 -20.03
CA TYR A 478 26.80 -22.37 -19.01
C TYR A 478 28.01 -21.42 -19.16
N PRO A 479 27.95 -20.18 -18.61
CA PRO A 479 29.00 -19.18 -18.78
C PRO A 479 30.39 -19.68 -18.34
N GLY A 480 31.34 -19.66 -19.27
CA GLY A 480 32.71 -20.10 -19.03
C GLY A 480 32.93 -21.62 -19.04
N GLY A 481 31.91 -22.43 -19.32
CA GLY A 481 32.03 -23.89 -19.29
C GLY A 481 32.01 -24.45 -17.86
N VAL A 482 31.18 -23.90 -16.98
CA VAL A 482 31.15 -24.24 -15.54
C VAL A 482 29.70 -24.36 -15.06
N ILE A 483 29.35 -25.48 -14.42
CA ILE A 483 28.04 -25.70 -13.80
C ILE A 483 27.78 -24.61 -12.73
N PRO A 484 26.70 -23.81 -12.83
CA PRO A 484 26.45 -22.71 -11.91
C PRO A 484 26.09 -23.18 -10.49
N THR A 485 26.66 -22.50 -9.48
CA THR A 485 26.30 -22.70 -8.07
C THR A 485 25.27 -21.69 -7.56
N HIS A 486 25.02 -20.60 -8.30
CA HIS A 486 23.94 -19.65 -7.98
C HIS A 486 22.66 -20.05 -8.71
N PRO A 487 21.47 -20.02 -8.08
CA PRO A 487 20.23 -20.53 -8.68
C PRO A 487 19.70 -19.73 -9.89
N TYR A 488 20.21 -18.52 -10.18
CA TYR A 488 19.75 -17.69 -11.31
C TYR A 488 20.74 -16.61 -11.82
N ALA A 489 21.94 -16.47 -11.25
CA ALA A 489 22.86 -15.37 -11.62
C ALA A 489 23.77 -15.72 -12.83
N TRP A 490 23.14 -16.22 -13.89
CA TRP A 490 23.76 -16.73 -15.11
C TRP A 490 22.69 -16.89 -16.19
N GLN A 491 23.11 -17.01 -17.44
CA GLN A 491 22.24 -17.29 -18.60
C GLN A 491 22.83 -18.49 -19.35
N PRO A 492 22.00 -19.41 -19.90
CA PRO A 492 22.51 -20.49 -20.74
C PRO A 492 23.12 -19.92 -22.03
N CYS A 493 24.11 -20.61 -22.61
CA CYS A 493 24.72 -20.18 -23.86
C CYS A 493 23.74 -20.38 -25.04
N PHE A 494 23.39 -19.34 -25.80
CA PHE A 494 22.34 -19.42 -26.83
C PHE A 494 22.84 -20.05 -28.15
N ASN A 495 22.96 -21.38 -28.18
CA ASN A 495 23.53 -22.17 -29.29
C ASN A 495 22.65 -23.37 -29.70
N ASP A 496 23.04 -24.11 -30.73
CA ASP A 496 22.26 -25.25 -31.26
C ASP A 496 22.07 -26.38 -30.22
N ASP A 497 23.09 -26.66 -29.40
CA ASP A 497 23.04 -27.74 -28.41
C ASP A 497 22.06 -27.42 -27.28
N THR A 498 22.06 -26.19 -26.78
CA THR A 498 21.08 -25.73 -25.79
C THR A 498 19.69 -25.56 -26.38
N ALA A 499 19.57 -25.15 -27.66
CA ALA A 499 18.29 -25.12 -28.35
C ALA A 499 17.68 -26.54 -28.40
N ALA A 500 18.47 -27.55 -28.76
CA ALA A 500 18.04 -28.94 -28.76
C ALA A 500 17.64 -29.44 -27.36
N ALA A 501 18.40 -29.07 -26.32
CA ALA A 501 18.08 -29.39 -24.93
C ALA A 501 16.77 -28.73 -24.45
N ALA A 502 16.54 -27.47 -24.82
CA ALA A 502 15.30 -26.74 -24.53
C ALA A 502 14.09 -27.37 -25.25
N VAL A 503 14.21 -27.68 -26.55
CA VAL A 503 13.16 -28.38 -27.32
C VAL A 503 12.77 -29.69 -26.65
N TRP A 504 13.74 -30.50 -26.20
CA TRP A 504 13.46 -31.74 -25.49
C TRP A 504 12.70 -31.49 -24.17
N ARG A 505 13.20 -30.59 -23.30
CA ARG A 505 12.57 -30.24 -22.02
C ARG A 505 11.13 -29.75 -22.19
N ILE A 506 10.87 -28.92 -23.19
CA ILE A 506 9.57 -28.31 -23.45
C ILE A 506 8.58 -29.32 -24.05
N LYS A 507 9.05 -30.21 -24.95
CA LYS A 507 8.21 -31.29 -25.49
C LYS A 507 7.84 -32.32 -24.43
N ASP A 508 8.72 -32.61 -23.47
CA ASP A 508 8.40 -33.43 -22.30
C ASP A 508 7.42 -32.72 -21.35
N PHE A 509 7.58 -31.41 -21.11
CA PHE A 509 6.60 -30.63 -20.34
C PHE A 509 5.20 -30.70 -20.95
N PHE A 510 5.02 -30.37 -22.23
CA PHE A 510 3.69 -30.45 -22.87
C PHE A 510 3.18 -31.88 -23.05
N HIS A 511 4.04 -32.90 -23.03
CA HIS A 511 3.62 -34.30 -23.01
C HIS A 511 2.96 -34.67 -21.67
N ASN A 512 3.58 -34.25 -20.57
CA ASN A 512 3.11 -34.53 -19.21
C ASN A 512 1.96 -33.59 -18.78
N PHE A 513 1.91 -32.37 -19.34
CA PHE A 513 0.93 -31.32 -19.03
C PHE A 513 0.21 -30.80 -20.29
N PRO A 514 -0.53 -31.64 -21.05
CA PRO A 514 -1.08 -31.28 -22.36
C PRO A 514 -2.16 -30.18 -22.34
N ASN A 515 -2.76 -29.94 -21.16
CA ASN A 515 -3.75 -28.88 -20.95
C ASN A 515 -3.13 -27.49 -20.78
N GLU A 516 -1.82 -27.38 -20.50
CA GLU A 516 -1.14 -26.09 -20.37
C GLU A 516 -1.15 -25.37 -21.71
N LYS A 517 -1.43 -24.05 -21.67
CA LYS A 517 -1.52 -23.21 -22.88
C LYS A 517 -0.17 -22.64 -23.32
N SER A 518 0.81 -22.57 -22.42
CA SER A 518 2.06 -21.88 -22.67
C SER A 518 3.25 -22.38 -21.86
N PHE A 519 4.45 -21.97 -22.24
CA PHE A 519 5.71 -22.19 -21.52
C PHE A 519 6.55 -20.91 -21.52
N SER A 520 7.26 -20.61 -20.42
CA SER A 520 8.12 -19.41 -20.37
C SER A 520 9.50 -19.68 -20.95
N LEU A 521 9.94 -18.79 -21.84
CA LEU A 521 11.34 -18.70 -22.30
C LEU A 521 12.08 -17.50 -21.71
N GLY A 522 11.47 -16.77 -20.76
CA GLY A 522 12.02 -15.56 -20.16
C GLY A 522 13.42 -15.77 -19.57
N ILE A 523 14.36 -14.92 -20.00
CA ILE A 523 15.75 -14.88 -19.50
C ILE A 523 15.79 -14.80 -17.96
N ASN A 524 16.88 -15.24 -17.33
CA ASN A 524 17.06 -15.05 -15.89
C ASN A 524 17.26 -13.56 -15.55
N ASP A 525 17.10 -13.17 -14.29
CA ASP A 525 17.45 -11.83 -13.81
C ASP A 525 18.97 -11.72 -13.61
N SER A 526 19.71 -11.64 -14.72
CA SER A 526 21.17 -11.58 -14.72
C SER A 526 21.76 -11.12 -16.05
N ASN A 527 22.86 -10.37 -15.99
CA ASN A 527 23.67 -9.97 -17.15
C ASN A 527 24.86 -10.92 -17.44
N ASN A 528 24.93 -12.08 -16.78
CA ASN A 528 26.04 -13.03 -16.90
C ASN A 528 25.80 -14.05 -18.05
N TYR A 529 26.15 -13.66 -19.28
CA TYR A 529 26.04 -14.47 -20.49
C TYR A 529 27.35 -15.15 -20.90
N CYS A 530 27.26 -16.16 -21.77
CA CYS A 530 28.43 -16.78 -22.37
C CYS A 530 29.18 -15.83 -23.31
N ALA A 531 30.51 -15.85 -23.30
CA ALA A 531 31.36 -14.93 -24.07
C ALA A 531 31.14 -15.05 -25.60
N SER A 532 30.72 -16.22 -26.08
CA SER A 532 30.28 -16.47 -27.46
C SER A 532 29.08 -15.63 -27.90
N ASP A 533 28.26 -15.20 -26.95
CA ASP A 533 26.95 -14.60 -27.20
C ASP A 533 27.12 -13.09 -27.19
N ILE A 534 27.86 -12.59 -26.18
CA ILE A 534 28.41 -11.23 -26.15
C ILE A 534 29.24 -10.94 -27.42
N ALA A 535 30.05 -11.89 -27.89
CA ALA A 535 30.82 -11.70 -29.13
C ALA A 535 29.92 -11.55 -30.37
N ARG A 536 28.80 -12.29 -30.45
CA ARG A 536 27.85 -12.21 -31.57
C ARG A 536 27.07 -10.89 -31.64
N THR A 537 27.02 -10.12 -30.55
CA THR A 537 26.48 -8.74 -30.57
C THR A 537 27.29 -7.79 -31.45
N ASN A 538 28.56 -8.11 -31.74
CA ASN A 538 29.53 -7.20 -32.38
C ASN A 538 29.68 -5.83 -31.67
N GLY A 539 29.36 -5.75 -30.38
CA GLY A 539 29.39 -4.49 -29.61
C GLY A 539 28.18 -3.59 -29.80
N LYS A 540 27.06 -4.12 -30.35
CA LYS A 540 25.78 -3.43 -30.43
C LYS A 540 25.27 -3.09 -29.01
N ILE A 541 24.72 -1.88 -28.88
CA ILE A 541 24.14 -1.35 -27.65
C ILE A 541 22.66 -1.07 -27.92
N ASN A 542 21.79 -1.42 -26.97
CA ASN A 542 20.34 -1.28 -27.07
C ASN A 542 19.85 0.13 -26.65
N SER A 543 18.55 0.38 -26.78
CA SER A 543 17.91 1.67 -26.46
C SER A 543 18.04 2.12 -24.99
N ILE A 544 18.39 1.20 -24.08
CA ILE A 544 18.64 1.47 -22.65
C ILE A 544 20.14 1.45 -22.28
N GLY A 545 21.03 1.53 -23.27
CA GLY A 545 22.44 1.86 -23.09
C GLY A 545 23.38 0.71 -22.72
N ILE A 546 22.93 -0.54 -22.86
CA ILE A 546 23.66 -1.76 -22.47
C ILE A 546 23.77 -2.75 -23.64
N PRO A 547 24.64 -3.78 -23.58
CA PRO A 547 24.85 -4.70 -24.71
C PRO A 547 23.57 -5.36 -25.23
N ASP A 548 23.33 -5.26 -26.53
CA ASP A 548 22.14 -5.80 -27.19
C ASP A 548 22.35 -7.26 -27.59
N LEU A 549 21.59 -8.16 -26.96
CA LEU A 549 21.56 -9.59 -27.26
C LEU A 549 20.30 -10.02 -28.02
N SER A 550 19.41 -9.11 -28.41
CA SER A 550 18.12 -9.46 -29.02
C SER A 550 18.26 -10.25 -30.33
N ASP A 551 19.16 -9.85 -31.23
CA ASP A 551 19.42 -10.63 -32.47
C ASP A 551 19.97 -12.05 -32.16
N VAL A 552 20.62 -12.26 -31.01
CA VAL A 552 21.14 -13.57 -30.58
C VAL A 552 20.05 -14.41 -29.92
N TYR A 553 19.36 -13.84 -28.91
CA TYR A 553 18.34 -14.52 -28.12
C TYR A 553 17.09 -14.83 -28.92
N TYR A 554 16.55 -13.89 -29.72
CA TYR A 554 15.33 -14.15 -30.49
C TYR A 554 15.55 -15.11 -31.66
N SER A 555 16.77 -15.21 -32.20
CA SER A 555 17.13 -16.29 -33.13
C SER A 555 17.01 -17.67 -32.46
N TRP A 556 17.55 -17.81 -31.25
CA TRP A 556 17.50 -19.04 -30.45
C TRP A 556 16.06 -19.37 -29.99
N VAL A 557 15.28 -18.37 -29.58
CA VAL A 557 13.85 -18.53 -29.24
C VAL A 557 13.05 -19.06 -30.44
N ASN A 558 13.20 -18.46 -31.63
CA ASN A 558 12.52 -18.95 -32.82
C ASN A 558 12.90 -20.41 -33.13
N GLN A 559 14.20 -20.75 -33.08
CA GLN A 559 14.68 -22.12 -33.30
C GLN A 559 14.04 -23.13 -32.34
N VAL A 560 13.92 -22.79 -31.06
CA VAL A 560 13.25 -23.64 -30.06
C VAL A 560 11.75 -23.76 -30.34
N VAL A 561 11.07 -22.64 -30.59
CA VAL A 561 9.62 -22.59 -30.77
C VAL A 561 9.18 -23.30 -32.05
N GLU A 562 9.87 -23.07 -33.17
CA GLU A 562 9.57 -23.70 -34.46
C GLU A 562 9.73 -25.23 -34.42
N GLU A 563 10.66 -25.77 -33.62
CA GLU A 563 10.77 -27.21 -33.41
C GLU A 563 9.70 -27.76 -32.45
N VAL A 564 9.26 -27.01 -31.44
CA VAL A 564 8.19 -27.43 -30.51
C VAL A 564 6.82 -27.43 -31.18
N LEU A 565 6.48 -26.39 -31.94
CA LEU A 565 5.17 -26.23 -32.61
C LEU A 565 4.85 -27.33 -33.64
N LYS A 566 5.85 -28.07 -34.13
CA LYS A 566 5.63 -29.23 -35.01
C LYS A 566 4.81 -30.34 -34.36
N ASP A 567 4.94 -30.51 -33.05
CA ASP A 567 4.20 -31.50 -32.26
C ASP A 567 3.06 -30.85 -31.44
N TYR A 568 3.21 -29.58 -31.07
CA TYR A 568 2.29 -28.83 -30.20
C TYR A 568 1.87 -27.48 -30.80
N PRO A 569 1.11 -27.45 -31.92
CA PRO A 569 0.81 -26.23 -32.67
C PRO A 569 -0.19 -25.27 -32.00
N ASP A 570 -0.77 -25.63 -30.84
CA ASP A 570 -1.74 -24.82 -30.09
C ASP A 570 -1.11 -23.97 -28.97
N LYS A 571 0.21 -24.06 -28.76
CA LYS A 571 0.90 -23.50 -27.60
C LYS A 571 1.49 -22.10 -27.86
N TYR A 572 1.62 -21.33 -26.80
CA TYR A 572 2.25 -20.00 -26.78
C TYR A 572 3.51 -19.96 -25.92
N PHE A 573 4.37 -18.99 -26.16
CA PHE A 573 5.66 -18.84 -25.48
C PHE A 573 5.84 -17.41 -24.98
N GLY A 574 5.60 -17.18 -23.69
CA GLY A 574 5.85 -15.88 -23.10
C GLY A 574 7.34 -15.69 -22.80
N LEU A 575 7.80 -14.44 -22.86
CA LEU A 575 9.12 -14.03 -22.41
C LEU A 575 9.12 -12.55 -22.02
N LEU A 576 10.14 -12.11 -21.28
CA LEU A 576 10.36 -10.70 -20.98
C LEU A 576 11.22 -10.06 -22.07
N ALA A 577 10.72 -9.00 -22.71
CA ALA A 577 11.56 -8.02 -23.38
C ALA A 577 12.12 -7.11 -22.29
N TYR A 578 13.33 -7.43 -21.82
CA TYR A 578 13.92 -6.91 -20.58
C TYR A 578 15.46 -6.89 -20.66
N TRP A 579 16.08 -5.93 -19.96
CA TRP A 579 17.54 -5.79 -19.83
C TRP A 579 18.26 -5.92 -21.19
N ASN A 580 19.12 -6.93 -21.39
CA ASN A 580 19.91 -7.09 -22.61
C ASN A 580 19.09 -7.53 -23.84
N VAL A 581 17.83 -7.90 -23.67
CA VAL A 581 16.90 -8.32 -24.74
C VAL A 581 15.65 -7.44 -24.82
N TYR A 582 15.75 -6.19 -24.33
CA TYR A 582 14.66 -5.22 -24.30
C TYR A 582 14.23 -4.71 -25.70
N ASP A 583 15.21 -4.46 -26.58
CA ASP A 583 14.95 -3.98 -27.95
C ASP A 583 14.45 -5.13 -28.84
N PRO A 584 13.61 -4.85 -29.85
CA PRO A 584 13.19 -5.87 -30.82
C PRO A 584 14.34 -6.30 -31.75
N PRO A 585 14.41 -7.57 -32.18
CA PRO A 585 15.51 -8.08 -33.00
C PRO A 585 15.55 -7.41 -34.38
N THR A 586 16.75 -6.98 -34.80
CA THR A 586 16.91 -6.21 -36.05
C THR A 586 16.72 -7.09 -37.29
N ASN A 587 17.26 -8.31 -37.30
CA ASN A 587 17.34 -9.15 -38.50
C ASN A 587 16.30 -10.28 -38.57
N VAL A 588 15.61 -10.54 -37.45
CA VAL A 588 14.65 -11.64 -37.30
C VAL A 588 13.23 -11.09 -37.16
N LYS A 589 12.22 -11.82 -37.62
CA LYS A 589 10.83 -11.66 -37.18
C LYS A 589 10.57 -12.69 -36.08
N VAL A 590 10.04 -12.26 -34.94
CA VAL A 590 9.69 -13.14 -33.83
C VAL A 590 8.53 -14.05 -34.26
N ASN A 591 8.59 -15.33 -33.87
CA ASN A 591 7.57 -16.32 -34.18
C ASN A 591 6.19 -15.88 -33.63
N SER A 592 5.10 -16.10 -34.40
CA SER A 592 3.76 -15.60 -34.05
C SER A 592 3.17 -16.16 -32.75
N HIS A 593 3.69 -17.29 -32.26
CA HIS A 593 3.30 -17.91 -30.98
C HIS A 593 4.10 -17.37 -29.78
N VAL A 594 5.12 -16.54 -30.01
CA VAL A 594 5.89 -15.88 -28.95
C VAL A 594 5.22 -14.57 -28.58
N ILE A 595 5.12 -14.29 -27.28
CA ILE A 595 4.56 -13.05 -26.73
C ILE A 595 5.65 -12.36 -25.91
N PRO A 596 6.36 -11.37 -26.48
CA PRO A 596 7.30 -10.52 -25.74
C PRO A 596 6.56 -9.55 -24.83
N TYR A 597 6.87 -9.56 -23.55
CA TYR A 597 6.34 -8.62 -22.56
C TYR A 597 7.26 -7.40 -22.45
N ILE A 598 6.81 -6.25 -22.94
CA ILE A 598 7.55 -4.98 -22.91
C ILE A 598 7.53 -4.44 -21.48
N THR A 599 8.65 -4.64 -20.77
CA THR A 599 8.86 -4.23 -19.37
C THR A 599 9.17 -2.74 -19.30
N ASP A 600 8.23 -1.91 -18.82
CA ASP A 600 8.43 -0.46 -18.70
C ASP A 600 7.59 0.16 -17.57
N ASP A 601 8.15 1.16 -16.90
CA ASP A 601 7.47 1.92 -15.85
C ASP A 601 6.70 3.08 -16.48
N ARG A 602 5.50 2.75 -16.98
CA ARG A 602 4.63 3.66 -17.75
C ARG A 602 4.00 4.79 -16.91
N MET A 603 4.36 4.92 -15.63
CA MET A 603 4.23 6.19 -14.91
C MET A 603 5.13 7.26 -15.53
N SER A 604 6.30 6.87 -16.06
CA SER A 604 7.24 7.80 -16.70
C SER A 604 6.67 8.47 -17.95
N TRP A 605 5.68 7.86 -18.62
CA TRP A 605 4.98 8.38 -19.82
C TRP A 605 4.08 9.61 -19.55
N ILE A 606 4.18 10.21 -18.36
CA ILE A 606 3.65 11.57 -18.09
C ILE A 606 4.66 12.63 -18.57
N ASP A 607 5.94 12.28 -18.62
CA ASP A 607 6.98 13.03 -19.33
C ASP A 607 6.86 12.73 -20.84
N PRO A 608 6.57 13.74 -21.70
CA PRO A 608 6.31 13.50 -23.13
C PRO A 608 7.51 12.92 -23.90
N ASP A 609 8.74 13.11 -23.43
CA ASP A 609 9.92 12.49 -24.07
C ASP A 609 9.93 10.97 -23.79
N MET A 610 9.48 10.55 -22.60
CA MET A 610 9.43 9.13 -22.23
C MET A 610 8.25 8.44 -22.92
N GLU A 611 7.10 9.10 -23.01
CA GLU A 611 5.95 8.62 -23.79
C GLU A 611 6.31 8.42 -25.27
N ALA A 612 6.98 9.41 -25.89
CA ALA A 612 7.44 9.28 -27.26
C ALA A 612 8.41 8.09 -27.46
N ILE A 613 9.29 7.82 -26.48
CA ILE A 613 10.18 6.65 -26.50
C ILE A 613 9.41 5.34 -26.32
N GLY A 614 8.49 5.25 -25.36
CA GLY A 614 7.71 4.04 -25.05
C GLY A 614 6.73 3.65 -26.16
N ASN A 615 6.06 4.63 -26.76
CA ASN A 615 5.19 4.42 -27.92
C ASN A 615 6.02 3.97 -29.14
N ASN A 616 7.15 4.62 -29.42
CA ASN A 616 8.07 4.20 -30.50
C ASN A 616 8.71 2.82 -30.23
N MET A 617 8.90 2.41 -28.98
CA MET A 617 9.32 1.04 -28.63
C MET A 617 8.21 0.03 -28.91
N THR A 618 6.96 0.38 -28.58
CA THR A 618 5.76 -0.45 -28.87
C THR A 618 5.59 -0.66 -30.39
N GLU A 619 5.67 0.40 -31.19
CA GLU A 619 5.61 0.33 -32.66
C GLU A 619 6.72 -0.55 -33.27
N GLN A 620 7.96 -0.42 -32.78
CA GLN A 620 9.05 -1.27 -33.24
C GLN A 620 8.82 -2.74 -32.87
N TRP A 621 8.25 -3.03 -31.71
CA TRP A 621 7.88 -4.38 -31.29
C TRP A 621 6.75 -4.97 -32.16
N LEU A 622 5.70 -4.20 -32.45
CA LEU A 622 4.61 -4.60 -33.37
C LEU A 622 5.11 -4.82 -34.81
N SER A 623 6.19 -4.15 -35.23
CA SER A 623 6.84 -4.43 -36.52
C SER A 623 7.55 -5.80 -36.58
N LYS A 624 7.77 -6.45 -35.42
CA LYS A 624 8.58 -7.67 -35.26
C LYS A 624 7.87 -8.88 -34.66
N ALA A 625 6.82 -8.69 -33.87
CA ALA A 625 6.04 -9.76 -33.24
C ALA A 625 4.54 -9.58 -33.55
N ASP A 626 3.84 -10.67 -33.85
CA ASP A 626 2.39 -10.63 -34.14
C ASP A 626 1.51 -10.50 -32.88
N ASN A 627 2.11 -10.68 -31.70
CA ASN A 627 1.48 -10.57 -30.38
C ASN A 627 2.48 -9.94 -29.41
N ILE A 628 2.04 -8.99 -28.57
CA ILE A 628 2.87 -8.39 -27.51
C ILE A 628 2.12 -8.33 -26.17
N GLY A 629 2.86 -8.35 -25.07
CA GLY A 629 2.35 -8.10 -23.72
C GLY A 629 2.93 -6.80 -23.15
N PHE A 630 2.21 -6.17 -22.22
CA PHE A 630 2.75 -5.08 -21.39
C PHE A 630 3.04 -5.60 -19.99
N TYR A 631 4.22 -5.24 -19.48
CA TYR A 631 4.65 -5.50 -18.11
C TYR A 631 4.93 -4.15 -17.44
N GLU A 632 4.23 -3.87 -16.35
CA GLU A 632 4.19 -2.56 -15.68
C GLU A 632 4.72 -2.63 -14.25
N TYR A 633 5.60 -1.69 -13.91
CA TYR A 633 6.13 -1.55 -12.56
C TYR A 633 5.17 -0.73 -11.67
N LEU A 634 3.98 -1.29 -11.37
CA LEU A 634 2.95 -0.62 -10.55
C LEU A 634 3.31 -0.46 -9.06
N PHE A 635 4.45 -0.99 -8.61
CA PHE A 635 5.01 -0.99 -7.25
C PHE A 635 4.39 -0.02 -6.23
N GLY A 636 3.82 -0.59 -5.16
CA GLY A 636 3.45 0.14 -3.94
C GLY A 636 4.49 0.06 -2.81
N THR A 637 4.78 -1.16 -2.33
CA THR A 637 5.61 -1.38 -1.11
C THR A 637 7.03 -0.74 -1.09
N PRO A 638 7.76 -0.57 -2.21
CA PRO A 638 9.06 0.13 -2.20
C PRO A 638 8.96 1.63 -1.89
N TYR A 639 7.80 2.24 -2.15
CA TYR A 639 7.60 3.68 -2.03
C TYR A 639 7.04 4.07 -0.66
N ASN A 640 7.60 5.13 -0.08
CA ASN A 640 7.30 5.64 1.26
C ASN A 640 6.10 6.60 1.30
N LEU A 641 5.33 6.64 0.21
CA LEU A 641 4.14 7.47 -0.06
C LEU A 641 3.20 6.65 -0.95
N PRO A 642 1.89 6.97 -1.03
CA PRO A 642 1.01 6.28 -1.97
C PRO A 642 1.41 6.67 -3.40
N ARG A 643 1.85 5.72 -4.23
CA ARG A 643 2.35 5.99 -5.58
C ARG A 643 1.22 5.86 -6.60
N VAL A 644 0.53 6.98 -6.83
CA VAL A 644 -0.75 7.04 -7.54
C VAL A 644 -0.69 7.89 -8.80
N TYR A 645 -1.28 7.39 -9.88
CA TYR A 645 -1.29 7.99 -11.23
C TYR A 645 -2.47 7.44 -12.06
N MET A 646 -3.65 7.46 -11.44
CA MET A 646 -4.89 6.81 -11.88
C MET A 646 -5.25 7.16 -13.33
N HIS A 647 -5.15 8.44 -13.69
CA HIS A 647 -5.59 8.93 -14.99
C HIS A 647 -4.62 8.49 -16.09
N LYS A 648 -3.30 8.60 -15.86
CA LYS A 648 -2.29 8.10 -16.81
C LYS A 648 -2.37 6.59 -16.97
N MET A 649 -2.62 5.86 -15.89
CA MET A 649 -2.83 4.41 -15.94
C MET A 649 -4.02 4.04 -16.84
N ALA A 650 -5.09 4.84 -16.83
CA ALA A 650 -6.22 4.66 -17.76
C ALA A 650 -5.86 5.00 -19.21
N ASP A 651 -5.09 6.07 -19.46
CA ASP A 651 -4.57 6.40 -20.79
C ASP A 651 -3.68 5.26 -21.32
N ASN A 652 -2.82 4.67 -20.47
CA ASN A 652 -1.91 3.58 -20.82
C ASN A 652 -2.65 2.28 -21.22
N TYR A 653 -3.74 1.92 -20.53
CA TYR A 653 -4.53 0.73 -20.91
C TYR A 653 -5.35 0.95 -22.19
N LYS A 654 -5.85 2.18 -22.42
CA LYS A 654 -6.49 2.53 -23.70
C LYS A 654 -5.50 2.46 -24.86
N TYR A 655 -4.31 3.03 -24.69
CA TYR A 655 -3.22 2.90 -25.66
C TYR A 655 -2.88 1.42 -25.92
N ALA A 656 -2.83 0.58 -24.89
CA ALA A 656 -2.55 -0.84 -25.04
C ALA A 656 -3.62 -1.59 -25.86
N GLU A 657 -4.90 -1.28 -25.68
CA GLU A 657 -6.00 -1.84 -26.49
C GLU A 657 -5.97 -1.36 -27.94
N GLU A 658 -5.78 -0.05 -28.15
CA GLU A 658 -5.66 0.55 -29.49
C GLU A 658 -4.51 -0.06 -30.32
N HIS A 659 -3.45 -0.55 -29.65
CA HIS A 659 -2.25 -1.12 -30.26
C HIS A 659 -2.18 -2.66 -30.12
N GLY A 660 -3.28 -3.33 -29.73
CA GLY A 660 -3.41 -4.78 -29.79
C GLY A 660 -2.56 -5.57 -28.78
N VAL A 661 -2.29 -5.00 -27.59
CA VAL A 661 -1.59 -5.70 -26.51
C VAL A 661 -2.47 -6.81 -25.95
N VAL A 662 -2.06 -8.07 -26.12
CA VAL A 662 -2.89 -9.23 -25.79
C VAL A 662 -2.77 -9.70 -24.34
N ALA A 663 -1.79 -9.19 -23.57
CA ALA A 663 -1.57 -9.60 -22.19
C ALA A 663 -1.03 -8.48 -21.30
N HIS A 664 -1.48 -8.45 -20.04
CA HIS A 664 -1.05 -7.49 -19.04
C HIS A 664 -0.45 -8.18 -17.80
N VAL A 665 0.62 -7.59 -17.30
CA VAL A 665 1.32 -7.99 -16.08
C VAL A 665 1.65 -6.72 -15.32
N ALA A 666 1.47 -6.73 -14.00
CA ALA A 666 2.01 -5.68 -13.14
C ALA A 666 2.77 -6.24 -11.94
N GLU A 667 3.95 -5.69 -11.68
CA GLU A 667 4.61 -5.78 -10.37
C GLU A 667 3.89 -4.85 -9.40
N LEU A 668 2.92 -5.40 -8.65
CA LEU A 668 2.10 -4.61 -7.73
C LEU A 668 2.76 -4.51 -6.36
N PHE A 669 3.19 -5.65 -5.79
CA PHE A 669 3.72 -5.76 -4.41
C PHE A 669 2.89 -4.93 -3.43
N PRO A 670 1.60 -5.30 -3.27
CA PRO A 670 0.55 -4.38 -2.92
C PRO A 670 0.77 -3.68 -1.57
N ASN A 671 0.46 -2.40 -1.59
CA ASN A 671 0.28 -1.55 -0.43
C ASN A 671 -1.11 -0.90 -0.58
N PHE A 672 -2.12 -1.42 0.10
CA PHE A 672 -3.51 -0.95 -0.11
C PHE A 672 -3.77 0.47 0.44
N GLY A 673 -2.78 1.13 1.06
CA GLY A 673 -2.79 2.58 1.27
C GLY A 673 -2.79 3.41 -0.01
N GLU A 674 -2.45 2.81 -1.15
CA GLU A 674 -2.57 3.40 -2.49
C GLU A 674 -4.02 3.45 -3.02
N GLY A 675 -4.97 2.97 -2.22
CA GLY A 675 -6.40 3.16 -2.42
C GLY A 675 -6.90 2.54 -3.73
N PRO A 676 -7.48 3.32 -4.66
CA PRO A 676 -8.13 2.74 -5.82
C PRO A 676 -7.19 2.14 -6.86
N LYS A 677 -5.86 2.41 -6.84
CA LYS A 677 -4.94 2.02 -7.93
C LYS A 677 -5.02 0.53 -8.30
N PRO A 678 -4.95 -0.43 -7.36
CA PRO A 678 -5.01 -1.86 -7.70
C PRO A 678 -6.37 -2.27 -8.25
N TRP A 679 -7.45 -1.69 -7.73
CA TRP A 679 -8.82 -2.00 -8.11
C TRP A 679 -9.16 -1.43 -9.49
N LEU A 680 -8.84 -0.15 -9.72
CA LEU A 680 -8.99 0.54 -11.00
C LEU A 680 -8.17 -0.14 -12.10
N SER A 681 -6.93 -0.56 -11.80
CA SER A 681 -6.10 -1.34 -12.71
C SER A 681 -6.78 -2.65 -13.11
N ALA A 682 -7.34 -3.40 -12.15
CA ALA A 682 -8.05 -4.66 -12.45
C ALA A 682 -9.32 -4.45 -13.29
N LYS A 683 -10.07 -3.37 -13.08
CA LYS A 683 -11.23 -3.02 -13.93
C LYS A 683 -10.80 -2.63 -15.35
N LEU A 684 -9.82 -1.75 -15.48
CA LEU A 684 -9.36 -1.27 -16.78
C LEU A 684 -8.62 -2.35 -17.59
N GLN A 685 -7.92 -3.29 -16.96
CA GLN A 685 -7.39 -4.47 -17.67
C GLN A 685 -8.49 -5.44 -18.14
N TRP A 686 -9.70 -5.41 -17.56
CA TRP A 686 -10.87 -6.10 -18.13
C TRP A 686 -11.44 -5.31 -19.31
N ASN A 687 -11.68 -4.01 -19.14
CA ASN A 687 -12.23 -3.12 -20.15
C ASN A 687 -11.62 -1.70 -20.06
N PRO A 688 -10.65 -1.36 -20.92
CA PRO A 688 -9.99 -0.05 -20.89
C PRO A 688 -10.92 1.12 -21.24
N ASN A 689 -12.03 0.87 -21.95
CA ASN A 689 -13.00 1.89 -22.36
C ASN A 689 -13.91 2.38 -21.22
N GLN A 690 -13.78 1.84 -20.00
CA GLN A 690 -14.50 2.39 -18.85
C GLN A 690 -14.04 3.82 -18.51
N ASP A 691 -14.96 4.59 -17.94
CA ASP A 691 -14.67 5.93 -17.43
C ASP A 691 -13.95 5.82 -16.08
N ALA A 692 -12.73 6.35 -16.00
CA ALA A 692 -11.89 6.25 -14.81
C ALA A 692 -12.42 7.11 -13.67
N ASP A 693 -13.02 8.27 -13.96
CA ASP A 693 -13.55 9.19 -12.94
C ASP A 693 -14.78 8.56 -12.27
N LEU A 694 -15.66 7.90 -13.05
CA LEU A 694 -16.81 7.16 -12.50
C LEU A 694 -16.38 5.95 -11.65
N LEU A 695 -15.36 5.21 -12.09
CA LEU A 695 -14.79 4.11 -11.31
C LEU A 695 -14.13 4.61 -10.00
N LEU A 696 -13.41 5.74 -10.05
CA LEU A 696 -12.82 6.36 -8.86
C LEU A 696 -13.90 6.84 -7.88
N ASN A 697 -14.93 7.53 -8.37
CA ASN A 697 -16.06 7.98 -7.56
C ASN A 697 -16.79 6.80 -6.89
N GLU A 698 -17.08 5.72 -7.64
CA GLU A 698 -17.62 4.49 -7.05
C GLU A 698 -16.68 3.94 -5.98
N TRP A 699 -15.37 3.84 -6.23
CA TRP A 699 -14.43 3.34 -5.23
C TRP A 699 -14.42 4.20 -3.97
N TYR A 700 -14.44 5.54 -4.06
CA TYR A 700 -14.48 6.42 -2.89
C TYR A 700 -15.80 6.27 -2.11
N GLU A 701 -16.95 6.35 -2.77
CA GLU A 701 -18.28 6.22 -2.14
C GLU A 701 -18.46 4.85 -1.50
N ARG A 702 -18.12 3.75 -2.20
CA ARG A 702 -18.24 2.40 -1.66
C ARG A 702 -17.19 2.13 -0.59
N THR A 703 -16.03 2.80 -0.59
CA THR A 703 -15.00 2.63 0.45
C THR A 703 -15.36 3.32 1.76
N VAL A 704 -15.80 4.60 1.75
CA VAL A 704 -16.02 5.40 2.99
C VAL A 704 -17.41 6.00 3.16
N GLY A 705 -18.26 5.97 2.13
CA GLY A 705 -19.59 6.60 2.11
C GLY A 705 -19.58 8.00 1.52
N GLU A 706 -20.71 8.40 0.92
CA GLU A 706 -20.96 9.67 0.21
C GLU A 706 -20.40 10.91 0.96
N ASP A 707 -20.69 11.01 2.26
CA ASP A 707 -20.36 12.15 3.12
C ASP A 707 -18.83 12.33 3.37
N ALA A 708 -18.04 11.28 3.09
CA ALA A 708 -16.58 11.22 3.27
C ALA A 708 -15.81 11.09 1.95
N ALA A 709 -16.44 10.57 0.89
CA ALA A 709 -15.80 10.30 -0.41
C ALA A 709 -15.07 11.52 -1.01
N PRO A 710 -15.63 12.76 -1.01
CA PRO A 710 -14.92 13.92 -1.55
C PRO A 710 -13.61 14.26 -0.84
N TYR A 711 -13.47 13.93 0.45
CA TYR A 711 -12.25 14.17 1.22
C TYR A 711 -11.19 13.11 0.94
N LEU A 712 -11.61 11.87 0.67
CA LEU A 712 -10.71 10.78 0.28
C LEU A 712 -10.21 10.97 -1.17
N GLN A 713 -11.08 11.45 -2.05
CA GLN A 713 -10.72 11.92 -3.39
C GLN A 713 -9.64 13.00 -3.32
N GLN A 714 -9.87 14.10 -2.58
CA GLN A 714 -8.89 15.19 -2.41
C GLN A 714 -7.53 14.70 -1.89
N TYR A 715 -7.51 13.69 -1.00
CA TYR A 715 -6.27 13.10 -0.51
C TYR A 715 -5.50 12.38 -1.63
N TYR A 716 -6.16 11.57 -2.47
CA TYR A 716 -5.49 10.90 -3.58
C TYR A 716 -5.14 11.85 -4.74
N GLU A 717 -5.95 12.88 -4.99
CA GLU A 717 -5.63 13.95 -5.97
C GLU A 717 -4.36 14.74 -5.58
N LEU A 718 -4.15 15.01 -4.28
CA LEU A 718 -2.93 15.67 -3.78
C LEU A 718 -1.67 14.85 -4.09
N TRP A 719 -1.74 13.53 -3.88
CA TRP A 719 -0.63 12.63 -4.19
C TRP A 719 -0.50 12.36 -5.69
N GLU A 720 -1.59 12.38 -6.46
CA GLU A 720 -1.52 12.29 -7.91
C GLU A 720 -0.89 13.54 -8.53
N ASP A 721 -1.17 14.77 -8.08
CA ASP A 721 -0.39 15.96 -8.50
C ASP A 721 1.09 15.84 -8.15
N PHE A 722 1.44 15.27 -6.99
CA PHE A 722 2.84 15.00 -6.64
C PHE A 722 3.52 14.06 -7.66
N TRP A 723 2.90 12.92 -7.96
CA TRP A 723 3.46 11.90 -8.88
C TRP A 723 3.27 12.21 -10.38
N THR A 724 2.39 13.14 -10.75
CA THR A 724 2.14 13.52 -12.15
C THR A 724 2.72 14.88 -12.54
N VAL A 725 3.01 15.78 -11.59
CA VAL A 725 3.52 17.14 -11.86
C VAL A 725 4.84 17.42 -11.15
N ARG A 726 4.92 17.19 -9.84
CA ARG A 726 6.09 17.61 -9.05
C ARG A 726 7.30 16.69 -9.22
N ILE A 727 7.10 15.37 -9.27
CA ILE A 727 8.18 14.37 -9.29
C ILE A 727 9.17 14.56 -10.45
N PHE A 728 8.68 14.96 -11.64
CA PHE A 728 9.47 15.12 -12.87
C PHE A 728 10.51 16.25 -12.79
N ASN A 729 10.30 17.22 -11.91
CA ASN A 729 11.23 18.33 -11.67
C ASN A 729 12.29 18.00 -10.60
N THR A 730 12.23 16.83 -9.97
CA THR A 730 13.15 16.46 -8.89
C THR A 730 14.50 15.96 -9.43
N LYS A 731 15.58 16.20 -8.67
CA LYS A 731 16.88 15.59 -8.96
C LYS A 731 16.84 14.06 -8.97
N TRP A 732 15.93 13.44 -8.19
CA TRP A 732 15.71 12.00 -8.22
C TRP A 732 15.29 11.51 -9.61
N TYR A 733 14.26 12.13 -10.20
CA TYR A 733 13.80 11.76 -11.54
C TYR A 733 14.81 12.14 -12.62
N LEU A 734 15.40 13.33 -12.55
CA LEU A 734 16.38 13.80 -13.54
C LEU A 734 17.68 12.99 -13.51
N ASP A 735 18.12 12.49 -12.35
CA ASP A 735 19.25 11.55 -12.23
C ASP A 735 18.94 10.17 -12.83
N TRP A 736 17.65 9.79 -12.95
CA TRP A 736 17.23 8.57 -13.66
C TRP A 736 17.10 8.84 -15.17
N LYS A 737 16.33 9.86 -15.58
CA LYS A 737 16.04 10.17 -17.00
C LYS A 737 17.31 10.38 -17.83
N ASN A 738 18.36 10.95 -17.23
CA ASN A 738 19.62 11.28 -17.89
C ASN A 738 20.75 10.24 -17.68
N LYS A 739 20.45 9.03 -17.18
CA LYS A 739 21.42 7.92 -17.22
C LYS A 739 21.72 7.50 -18.66
N VAL A 740 22.95 7.08 -18.90
CA VAL A 740 23.36 6.44 -20.17
C VAL A 740 22.79 5.02 -20.21
N ASP A 741 23.01 4.27 -19.12
CA ASP A 741 22.49 2.94 -18.82
C ASP A 741 21.18 3.04 -18.01
N ARG A 742 20.14 3.67 -18.59
CA ARG A 742 18.88 3.94 -17.89
C ARG A 742 18.03 2.67 -17.72
N PRO A 743 17.75 2.20 -16.48
CA PRO A 743 16.83 1.10 -16.27
C PRO A 743 15.42 1.45 -16.74
N ASN A 744 14.70 0.45 -17.22
CA ASN A 744 13.29 0.49 -17.61
C ASN A 744 12.30 0.60 -16.42
N PHE A 745 12.81 0.78 -15.20
CA PHE A 745 12.05 1.03 -13.97
C PHE A 745 12.62 2.22 -13.18
N LEU A 746 11.76 2.94 -12.47
CA LEU A 746 12.16 4.05 -11.59
C LEU A 746 12.90 3.55 -10.33
N SER A 747 13.67 4.42 -9.68
CA SER A 747 14.64 3.98 -8.66
C SER A 747 14.00 3.63 -7.30
N LEU A 748 13.75 2.34 -7.10
CA LEU A 748 13.01 1.76 -5.96
C LEU A 748 13.64 1.99 -4.57
N THR A 749 14.97 2.07 -4.50
CA THR A 749 15.74 2.20 -3.25
C THR A 749 16.24 3.62 -2.99
N ASP A 750 16.04 4.53 -3.93
CA ASP A 750 16.47 5.92 -3.81
C ASP A 750 15.30 6.76 -3.30
N HIS A 751 15.32 7.10 -2.02
CA HIS A 751 14.24 7.86 -1.39
C HIS A 751 14.43 9.39 -1.52
N ARG A 752 15.39 9.88 -2.32
CA ARG A 752 15.66 11.33 -2.47
C ARG A 752 14.46 12.13 -2.98
N TYR A 753 13.47 11.50 -3.63
CA TYR A 753 12.22 12.16 -4.02
C TYR A 753 11.45 12.75 -2.83
N LEU A 754 11.64 12.23 -1.60
CA LEU A 754 11.02 12.75 -0.38
C LEU A 754 11.49 14.17 -0.01
N SER A 755 12.57 14.67 -0.62
CA SER A 755 12.98 16.07 -0.52
C SER A 755 11.98 17.06 -1.15
N ALA A 756 11.13 16.60 -2.06
CA ALA A 756 10.05 17.39 -2.67
C ALA A 756 8.73 17.36 -1.88
N VAL A 757 8.70 16.70 -0.71
CA VAL A 757 7.52 16.58 0.15
C VAL A 757 7.59 17.63 1.25
N THR A 758 6.66 18.56 1.22
CA THR A 758 6.58 19.70 2.14
C THR A 758 5.98 19.29 3.50
N LYS A 759 6.03 20.17 4.51
CA LYS A 759 5.32 19.92 5.79
C LYS A 759 3.83 20.16 5.63
N GLU A 760 3.47 21.02 4.66
CA GLU A 760 2.14 21.40 4.23
C GLU A 760 1.40 20.23 3.54
N ASP A 761 2.07 19.49 2.64
CA ASP A 761 1.54 18.26 2.02
C ASP A 761 1.05 17.25 3.07
N LEU A 762 1.85 17.05 4.13
CA LEU A 762 1.58 16.11 5.20
C LEU A 762 0.48 16.62 6.16
N ALA A 763 0.49 17.92 6.48
CA ALA A 763 -0.54 18.55 7.31
C ALA A 763 -1.91 18.53 6.62
N GLU A 764 -1.97 18.80 5.32
CA GLU A 764 -3.22 18.74 4.54
C GLU A 764 -3.69 17.30 4.36
N SER A 765 -2.78 16.36 4.06
CA SER A 765 -3.09 14.93 4.01
C SER A 765 -3.68 14.42 5.33
N ARG A 766 -3.12 14.84 6.46
CA ARG A 766 -3.65 14.55 7.80
C ARG A 766 -5.04 15.12 7.99
N ARG A 767 -5.25 16.41 7.68
CA ARG A 767 -6.55 17.10 7.78
C ARG A 767 -7.63 16.37 6.96
N LEU A 768 -7.29 15.96 5.74
CA LEU A 768 -8.20 15.23 4.85
C LEU A 768 -8.53 13.84 5.41
N MET A 769 -7.54 13.05 5.82
CA MET A 769 -7.79 11.69 6.34
C MET A 769 -8.51 11.69 7.70
N GLU A 770 -8.28 12.69 8.55
CA GLU A 770 -9.05 12.88 9.79
C GLU A 770 -10.50 13.27 9.49
N LEU A 771 -10.77 14.06 8.43
CA LEU A 771 -12.13 14.35 7.96
C LEU A 771 -12.82 13.14 7.32
N VAL A 772 -12.10 12.32 6.55
CA VAL A 772 -12.58 11.04 6.02
C VAL A 772 -13.04 10.16 7.17
N VAL A 773 -12.20 9.96 8.21
CA VAL A 773 -12.59 9.19 9.39
C VAL A 773 -13.74 9.85 10.15
N ALA A 774 -13.79 11.17 10.29
CA ALA A 774 -14.87 11.87 10.99
C ALA A 774 -16.23 11.75 10.31
N LYS A 775 -16.27 11.63 8.96
CA LYS A 775 -17.50 11.61 8.15
C LYS A 775 -17.87 10.23 7.59
N ALA A 776 -16.99 9.23 7.70
CA ALA A 776 -17.22 7.91 7.12
C ALA A 776 -18.49 7.22 7.67
N ALA A 777 -19.23 6.55 6.78
CA ALA A 777 -20.46 5.86 7.10
C ALA A 777 -20.24 4.68 8.08
N VAL A 778 -21.21 4.43 8.95
CA VAL A 778 -21.11 3.43 10.02
C VAL A 778 -20.92 2.00 9.50
N GLY A 779 -20.21 1.17 10.26
CA GLY A 779 -19.90 -0.22 9.88
C GLY A 779 -18.58 -0.33 9.10
N LYS A 780 -18.55 -1.15 8.03
CA LYS A 780 -17.34 -1.36 7.22
C LYS A 780 -16.72 -0.07 6.66
N PRO A 781 -17.47 0.95 6.18
CA PRO A 781 -16.85 2.14 5.62
C PRO A 781 -16.02 2.94 6.65
N LYS A 782 -16.49 3.00 7.90
CA LYS A 782 -15.73 3.54 9.04
C LYS A 782 -14.44 2.77 9.29
N ILE A 783 -14.49 1.43 9.29
CA ILE A 783 -13.30 0.57 9.48
C ILE A 783 -12.30 0.78 8.33
N ARG A 784 -12.77 0.88 7.09
CA ARG A 784 -11.93 1.18 5.92
C ARG A 784 -11.28 2.56 6.03
N ALA A 785 -12.02 3.59 6.45
CA ALA A 785 -11.48 4.92 6.71
C ALA A 785 -10.39 4.92 7.80
N GLU A 786 -10.62 4.23 8.92
CA GLU A 786 -9.66 4.13 10.03
C GLU A 786 -8.38 3.38 9.62
N LYS A 787 -8.50 2.31 8.81
CA LYS A 787 -7.35 1.63 8.22
C LYS A 787 -6.58 2.52 7.25
N LEU A 788 -7.26 3.22 6.33
CA LEU A 788 -6.59 4.13 5.39
C LEU A 788 -5.88 5.30 6.09
N LEU A 789 -6.46 5.84 7.18
CA LEU A 789 -5.76 6.78 8.06
C LEU A 789 -4.50 6.16 8.66
N ARG A 790 -4.56 4.89 9.10
CA ARG A 790 -3.40 4.17 9.64
C ARG A 790 -2.30 3.95 8.59
N THR A 791 -2.64 3.74 7.32
CA THR A 791 -1.64 3.69 6.23
C THR A 791 -1.09 5.08 5.90
N PHE A 792 -1.90 6.14 5.97
CA PHE A 792 -1.38 7.52 5.93
C PHE A 792 -0.38 7.79 7.06
N GLU A 793 -0.64 7.34 8.29
CA GLU A 793 0.33 7.51 9.39
C GLU A 793 1.66 6.80 9.14
N LEU A 794 1.67 5.72 8.35
CA LEU A 794 2.89 5.05 7.91
C LEU A 794 3.62 5.85 6.83
N TYR A 795 2.91 6.46 5.88
CA TYR A 795 3.48 7.37 4.89
C TYR A 795 4.04 8.65 5.54
N GLU A 796 3.30 9.28 6.45
CA GLU A 796 3.74 10.42 7.27
C GLU A 796 5.02 10.09 8.04
N ALA A 797 5.02 8.99 8.80
CA ALA A 797 6.18 8.56 9.57
C ALA A 797 7.38 8.21 8.65
N SER A 798 7.14 7.77 7.42
CA SER A 798 8.20 7.55 6.42
C SER A 798 8.76 8.86 5.87
N ALA A 799 7.91 9.78 5.42
CA ALA A 799 8.30 11.05 4.81
C ALA A 799 8.98 12.02 5.81
N LEU A 800 8.68 11.89 7.10
CA LEU A 800 9.36 12.64 8.16
C LEU A 800 10.65 12.00 8.66
N SER A 801 10.80 10.67 8.57
CA SER A 801 12.01 9.98 9.06
C SER A 801 13.11 9.79 8.02
N TYR A 802 12.79 9.55 6.75
CA TYR A 802 13.81 9.21 5.73
C TYR A 802 14.76 10.38 5.37
N PRO A 803 15.98 10.10 4.86
CA PRO A 803 17.00 11.13 4.67
C PRO A 803 16.68 12.10 3.54
N ARG A 804 16.63 13.40 3.86
CA ARG A 804 16.25 14.48 2.93
C ARG A 804 17.44 15.04 2.12
N GLY A 805 18.21 14.14 1.49
CA GLY A 805 19.31 14.50 0.60
C GLY A 805 20.52 15.12 1.30
N ALA A 806 21.17 16.09 0.65
CA ALA A 806 22.22 16.92 1.26
C ALA A 806 21.59 18.11 2.00
N VAL A 807 22.21 18.53 3.09
CA VAL A 807 21.69 19.58 4.00
C VAL A 807 22.78 20.62 4.22
N ASP A 808 22.46 21.89 3.98
CA ASP A 808 23.37 23.01 4.23
C ASP A 808 23.43 23.35 5.73
N ALA A 809 24.56 23.91 6.17
CA ALA A 809 24.71 24.41 7.54
C ALA A 809 23.77 25.62 7.80
N PRO A 810 23.12 25.70 8.98
CA PRO A 810 22.30 26.85 9.32
C PRO A 810 23.14 28.13 9.43
N THR A 811 22.50 29.28 9.20
CA THR A 811 23.17 30.60 9.22
C THR A 811 22.96 31.39 10.51
N ASN A 812 22.20 30.82 11.46
CA ASN A 812 21.84 31.43 12.74
C ASN A 812 21.22 30.38 13.69
N ASP A 813 21.25 30.66 14.99
CA ASP A 813 20.79 29.75 16.05
C ASP A 813 19.32 29.34 15.90
N GLN A 814 18.44 30.23 15.41
CA GLN A 814 17.03 29.90 15.21
C GLN A 814 16.83 28.83 14.12
N GLY A 815 17.62 28.88 13.04
CA GLY A 815 17.67 27.82 12.03
C GLY A 815 18.27 26.52 12.58
N ALA A 816 19.32 26.63 13.40
CA ALA A 816 19.96 25.49 14.03
C ALA A 816 19.03 24.76 15.02
N LEU A 817 18.28 25.50 15.85
CA LEU A 817 17.25 24.95 16.74
C LEU A 817 16.11 24.24 16.00
N VAL A 818 15.69 24.76 14.83
CA VAL A 818 14.71 24.06 13.97
C VAL A 818 15.28 22.75 13.42
N MET A 819 16.54 22.74 12.99
CA MET A 819 17.22 21.52 12.54
C MET A 819 17.44 20.50 13.67
N VAL A 820 17.69 20.95 14.90
CA VAL A 820 17.72 20.11 16.12
C VAL A 820 16.35 19.47 16.39
N ALA A 821 15.26 20.23 16.23
CA ALA A 821 13.90 19.69 16.38
C ALA A 821 13.56 18.67 15.27
N ASP A 822 13.92 18.95 14.01
CA ASP A 822 13.71 18.04 12.89
C ASP A 822 14.56 16.76 13.01
N LEU A 823 15.76 16.82 13.62
CA LEU A 823 16.57 15.64 13.96
C LEU A 823 15.86 14.73 14.97
N LYS A 824 15.34 15.29 16.08
CA LYS A 824 14.55 14.54 17.08
C LYS A 824 13.28 13.94 16.44
N MET A 825 12.52 14.75 15.70
CA MET A 825 11.28 14.32 15.02
C MET A 825 11.53 13.20 14.00
N SER A 826 12.58 13.28 13.19
CA SER A 826 12.95 12.23 12.23
C SER A 826 13.14 10.87 12.91
N PHE A 827 13.79 10.89 14.08
CA PHE A 827 14.08 9.70 14.86
C PHE A 827 12.80 9.14 15.54
N ASP A 828 11.98 9.99 16.17
CA ASP A 828 10.66 9.62 16.70
C ASP A 828 9.77 8.98 15.61
N MET A 829 9.77 9.55 14.40
CA MET A 829 9.00 9.05 13.28
C MET A 829 9.53 7.71 12.75
N ALA A 830 10.84 7.44 12.81
CA ALA A 830 11.37 6.12 12.51
C ALA A 830 10.87 5.05 13.50
N ILE A 831 10.79 5.40 14.79
CA ILE A 831 10.20 4.53 15.82
C ILE A 831 8.70 4.31 15.58
N LYS A 832 7.92 5.38 15.33
CA LYS A 832 6.48 5.31 14.98
C LYS A 832 6.28 4.38 13.78
N ARG A 833 7.12 4.53 12.74
CA ARG A 833 7.08 3.75 11.50
C ARG A 833 7.34 2.26 11.73
N GLN A 834 8.37 1.90 12.51
CA GLN A 834 8.65 0.49 12.80
C GLN A 834 7.52 -0.15 13.64
N GLN A 835 6.94 0.59 14.59
CA GLN A 835 5.77 0.13 15.36
C GLN A 835 4.54 -0.08 14.46
N LEU A 836 4.30 0.81 13.49
CA LEU A 836 3.24 0.66 12.47
C LEU A 836 3.43 -0.61 11.64
N THR A 837 4.62 -0.84 11.07
CA THR A 837 4.90 -2.03 10.25
C THR A 837 4.78 -3.34 11.04
N GLN A 838 5.10 -3.34 12.34
CA GLN A 838 4.93 -4.49 13.22
C GLN A 838 3.45 -4.75 13.58
N GLN A 839 2.69 -3.70 13.88
CA GLN A 839 1.26 -3.82 14.23
C GLN A 839 0.37 -4.19 13.02
N SER A 840 0.87 -4.01 11.81
CA SER A 840 0.15 -4.31 10.56
C SER A 840 0.29 -5.77 10.11
N GLN A 841 1.11 -6.59 10.79
CA GLN A 841 1.34 -7.99 10.39
C GLN A 841 0.06 -8.83 10.54
N GLY A 842 -0.31 -9.54 9.47
CA GLY A 842 -1.52 -10.36 9.39
C GLY A 842 -2.81 -9.61 9.03
N ASP A 843 -2.78 -8.29 8.88
CA ASP A 843 -3.94 -7.50 8.44
C ASP A 843 -3.98 -7.42 6.90
N PRO A 844 -5.07 -7.86 6.23
CA PRO A 844 -5.15 -7.86 4.76
C PRO A 844 -4.90 -6.52 4.08
N ILE A 845 -5.21 -5.40 4.75
CA ILE A 845 -5.18 -4.05 4.17
C ILE A 845 -3.93 -3.29 4.61
N LEU A 846 -3.51 -3.47 5.87
CA LEU A 846 -2.37 -2.75 6.44
C LEU A 846 -1.02 -3.47 6.23
N GLN A 847 -1.01 -4.80 6.04
CA GLN A 847 0.23 -5.54 5.85
C GLN A 847 0.91 -5.11 4.54
N LEU A 848 2.09 -4.48 4.65
CA LEU A 848 3.03 -4.42 3.55
C LEU A 848 3.52 -5.83 3.24
N THR A 849 3.51 -6.22 1.97
CA THR A 849 4.02 -7.52 1.53
C THR A 849 5.55 -7.56 1.75
N ASP A 850 6.14 -8.70 2.13
CA ASP A 850 7.55 -8.73 2.57
C ASP A 850 8.54 -8.51 1.41
N TYR A 851 8.84 -7.22 1.19
CA TYR A 851 9.96 -6.73 0.43
C TYR A 851 10.93 -5.96 1.35
N SER A 852 11.24 -6.54 2.52
CA SER A 852 12.01 -5.96 3.63
C SER A 852 13.35 -5.32 3.25
N GLN A 853 13.91 -5.61 2.08
CA GLN A 853 15.10 -4.93 1.56
C GLN A 853 14.89 -3.48 1.11
N TYR A 854 13.67 -3.03 0.78
CA TYR A 854 13.44 -1.69 0.20
C TYR A 854 12.89 -0.67 1.20
N SER A 855 11.87 -1.01 1.99
CA SER A 855 11.23 -0.05 2.89
C SER A 855 11.30 -0.40 4.38
N GLY A 856 11.99 -1.48 4.81
CA GLY A 856 11.99 -1.89 6.22
C GLY A 856 13.00 -1.18 7.14
N LYS A 857 14.13 -0.70 6.60
CA LYS A 857 15.42 -0.73 7.32
C LYS A 857 16.01 0.62 7.78
N TRP A 858 15.26 1.72 7.72
CA TRP A 858 15.79 3.04 8.15
C TRP A 858 15.76 3.22 9.67
N ASP A 859 16.81 3.86 10.21
CA ASP A 859 17.07 4.05 11.64
C ASP A 859 16.66 5.44 12.17
N GLY A 860 16.25 6.36 11.30
CA GLY A 860 15.86 7.74 11.67
C GLY A 860 17.02 8.73 11.78
N VAL A 861 18.28 8.28 11.67
CA VAL A 861 19.46 9.07 12.02
C VAL A 861 19.91 9.95 10.85
N GLN A 862 19.52 11.23 10.90
CA GLN A 862 19.80 12.22 9.86
C GLN A 862 21.26 12.71 9.87
N GLN A 863 22.18 11.86 9.41
CA GLN A 863 23.61 12.16 9.35
C GLN A 863 23.94 13.47 8.61
N GLY A 864 23.17 13.83 7.57
CA GLY A 864 23.32 15.12 6.89
C GLY A 864 23.00 16.32 7.79
N ILE A 865 21.92 16.24 8.59
CA ILE A 865 21.56 17.26 9.57
C ILE A 865 22.63 17.33 10.67
N ILE A 866 23.11 16.18 11.18
CA ILE A 866 24.16 16.13 12.20
C ILE A 866 25.44 16.81 11.70
N SER A 867 25.93 16.48 10.51
CA SER A 867 27.11 17.13 9.91
C SER A 867 26.92 18.64 9.73
N ALA A 868 25.74 19.07 9.28
CA ALA A 868 25.42 20.49 9.09
C ALA A 868 25.35 21.26 10.43
N LEU A 869 24.79 20.64 11.47
CA LEU A 869 24.73 21.21 12.83
C LEU A 869 26.10 21.27 13.51
N THR A 870 26.93 20.22 13.39
CA THR A 870 28.31 20.23 13.89
C THR A 870 29.12 21.33 13.20
N SER A 871 29.00 21.46 11.87
CA SER A 871 29.68 22.51 11.10
C SER A 871 29.28 23.93 11.53
N TYR A 872 28.07 24.12 12.07
CA TYR A 872 27.63 25.39 12.66
C TYR A 872 28.13 25.55 14.10
N ALA A 873 28.07 24.49 14.91
CA ALA A 873 28.58 24.47 16.28
C ALA A 873 30.07 24.85 16.36
N ASP A 874 30.89 24.40 15.41
CA ASP A 874 32.30 24.76 15.29
C ASP A 874 32.56 26.28 15.07
N THR A 875 31.52 27.06 14.74
CA THR A 875 31.62 28.53 14.60
C THR A 875 31.29 29.29 15.90
N ILE A 876 30.74 28.62 16.91
CA ILE A 876 30.22 29.24 18.14
C ILE A 876 31.32 29.29 19.21
N THR A 877 31.62 30.49 19.71
CA THR A 877 32.65 30.72 20.74
C THR A 877 32.08 30.84 22.15
N ASP A 878 30.76 30.81 22.32
CA ASP A 878 30.07 30.93 23.60
C ASP A 878 29.65 29.53 24.10
N PRO A 879 30.23 29.01 25.21
CA PRO A 879 29.94 27.68 25.71
C PRO A 879 28.54 27.56 26.32
N ASP A 880 27.89 28.66 26.71
CA ASP A 880 26.56 28.67 27.33
C ASP A 880 25.43 28.85 26.28
N ASN A 881 25.74 28.73 24.99
CA ASN A 881 24.79 28.92 23.89
C ASN A 881 23.65 27.88 23.89
N GLU A 882 22.41 28.36 23.74
CA GLU A 882 21.18 27.56 23.80
C GLU A 882 21.12 26.45 22.73
N PHE A 883 21.59 26.73 21.49
CA PHE A 883 21.65 25.72 20.45
C PHE A 883 22.70 24.64 20.77
N LEU A 884 23.88 24.98 21.31
CA LEU A 884 24.87 23.97 21.69
C LEU A 884 24.30 22.99 22.74
N ALA A 885 23.61 23.52 23.76
CA ALA A 885 22.94 22.69 24.76
C ALA A 885 21.85 21.80 24.14
N ALA A 886 20.96 22.37 23.31
CA ALA A 886 19.88 21.64 22.66
C ALA A 886 20.37 20.59 21.64
N PHE A 887 21.49 20.85 20.96
CA PHE A 887 22.10 19.91 20.03
C PHE A 887 22.78 18.75 20.75
N GLN A 888 23.50 19.00 21.85
CA GLN A 888 24.04 17.93 22.69
C GLN A 888 22.91 17.08 23.29
N GLU A 889 21.81 17.69 23.72
CA GLU A 889 20.61 16.96 24.18
C GLU A 889 19.98 16.12 23.06
N ALA A 890 19.96 16.61 21.81
CA ALA A 890 19.45 15.86 20.66
C ALA A 890 20.36 14.71 20.21
N LEU A 891 21.68 14.90 20.23
CA LEU A 891 22.65 13.82 20.02
C LEU A 891 22.50 12.75 21.10
N ALA A 892 22.44 13.16 22.38
CA ALA A 892 22.20 12.25 23.49
C ALA A 892 20.86 11.53 23.39
N TYR A 893 19.79 12.19 22.91
CA TYR A 893 18.46 11.58 22.70
C TYR A 893 18.44 10.54 21.58
N VAL A 894 19.08 10.85 20.44
CA VAL A 894 19.22 9.92 19.30
C VAL A 894 20.08 8.72 19.69
N ASP A 895 21.12 8.94 20.50
CA ASP A 895 22.02 7.87 20.96
C ASP A 895 21.46 7.06 22.15
N SER A 896 20.66 7.65 23.05
CA SER A 896 20.02 6.93 24.16
C SER A 896 18.85 6.05 23.70
N ASN A 897 18.22 6.39 22.56
CA ASN A 897 17.17 5.58 21.94
C ASN A 897 17.69 4.70 20.77
N ASN A 898 18.94 4.89 20.34
CA ASN A 898 19.71 3.86 19.64
C ASN A 898 19.61 2.61 20.53
N ARG A 899 18.97 1.53 20.05
CA ARG A 899 18.30 0.50 20.90
C ARG A 899 19.17 -0.24 21.93
N TYR A 900 20.46 0.04 21.95
CA TYR A 900 21.50 -0.66 22.68
C TYR A 900 22.43 0.42 23.26
N SER A 901 22.39 0.60 24.58
CA SER A 901 23.30 1.49 25.34
C SER A 901 23.62 0.81 26.67
N ALA A 902 24.87 0.89 27.15
CA ALA A 902 25.33 0.16 28.33
C ALA A 902 25.79 1.10 29.45
N THR A 903 25.82 0.60 30.67
CA THR A 903 26.25 1.36 31.86
C THR A 903 27.38 0.61 32.57
N ALA A 904 28.55 1.23 32.68
CA ALA A 904 29.63 0.78 33.54
C ALA A 904 29.47 1.44 34.92
N VAL A 905 29.36 0.61 35.97
CA VAL A 905 29.18 1.09 37.36
C VAL A 905 30.55 1.29 38.01
N LYS A 906 30.78 2.42 38.68
CA LYS A 906 32.05 2.64 39.38
C LYS A 906 32.21 1.66 40.54
N THR A 907 33.37 1.01 40.61
CA THR A 907 33.67 0.02 41.64
C THR A 907 34.79 0.47 42.57
N THR A 908 34.69 0.05 43.84
CA THR A 908 35.74 0.24 44.86
C THR A 908 36.44 -1.07 45.21
N ALA A 909 36.13 -2.17 44.52
CA ALA A 909 36.86 -3.44 44.64
C ALA A 909 38.22 -3.31 43.96
N SER A 910 39.24 -4.04 44.43
CA SER A 910 40.55 -3.99 43.75
C SER A 910 40.50 -4.77 42.43
N LYS A 911 41.36 -4.40 41.47
CA LYS A 911 41.56 -5.16 40.23
C LYS A 911 41.77 -6.67 40.48
N ALA A 912 42.46 -7.03 41.56
CA ALA A 912 42.71 -8.43 41.93
C ALA A 912 41.43 -9.16 42.37
N ASP A 913 40.57 -8.51 43.17
CA ASP A 913 39.28 -9.06 43.59
C ASP A 913 38.35 -9.25 42.39
N ILE A 914 38.31 -8.25 41.49
CA ILE A 914 37.49 -8.30 40.26
C ILE A 914 37.98 -9.45 39.36
N MET A 915 39.28 -9.54 39.10
CA MET A 915 39.89 -10.61 38.27
C MET A 915 39.68 -12.03 38.82
N ALA A 916 39.44 -12.17 40.12
CA ALA A 916 39.10 -13.45 40.76
C ALA A 916 37.59 -13.76 40.74
N ALA A 917 36.73 -12.73 40.62
CA ALA A 917 35.28 -12.85 40.69
C ALA A 917 34.64 -13.23 39.34
N LEU A 918 34.94 -14.44 38.86
CA LEU A 918 34.38 -15.02 37.63
C LEU A 918 32.96 -15.62 37.80
N ASP A 919 32.37 -15.52 38.99
CA ASP A 919 30.92 -15.69 39.21
C ASP A 919 30.28 -14.29 39.30
N PHE A 920 29.62 -13.88 38.22
CA PHE A 920 29.00 -12.55 38.11
C PHE A 920 27.73 -12.38 38.95
N SER A 921 27.19 -13.46 39.53
CA SER A 921 26.04 -13.39 40.44
C SER A 921 26.41 -12.86 41.84
N GLN A 922 27.71 -12.71 42.12
CA GLN A 922 28.24 -12.37 43.45
C GLN A 922 29.42 -11.40 43.37
N GLY A 923 29.92 -10.95 44.54
CA GLY A 923 31.13 -10.13 44.63
C GLY A 923 30.98 -8.74 43.97
N PRO A 924 32.06 -8.19 43.37
CA PRO A 924 32.06 -6.84 42.78
C PRO A 924 31.00 -6.62 41.68
N TRP A 925 30.55 -7.69 41.03
CA TRP A 925 29.64 -7.63 39.89
C TRP A 925 28.15 -7.62 40.28
N ALA A 926 27.80 -7.91 41.53
CA ALA A 926 26.41 -8.07 41.98
C ALA A 926 25.52 -6.81 41.84
N ASN A 927 26.11 -5.64 41.63
CA ASN A 927 25.42 -4.37 41.38
C ASN A 927 25.44 -3.94 39.90
N ALA A 928 26.10 -4.67 39.01
CA ALA A 928 26.15 -4.37 37.59
C ALA A 928 24.93 -4.95 36.88
N VAL A 929 24.23 -4.13 36.09
CA VAL A 929 23.09 -4.59 35.27
C VAL A 929 23.64 -5.35 34.05
N PRO A 930 23.21 -6.60 33.80
CA PRO A 930 23.63 -7.33 32.62
C PRO A 930 23.03 -6.71 31.35
N VAL A 931 23.89 -6.45 30.38
CA VAL A 931 23.53 -6.25 28.97
C VAL A 931 23.29 -7.62 28.35
N THR A 932 22.17 -7.80 27.63
CA THR A 932 21.68 -9.12 27.18
C THR A 932 21.29 -9.18 25.71
N GLU A 933 21.27 -8.03 25.04
CA GLU A 933 20.68 -7.82 23.72
C GLU A 933 21.62 -8.24 22.57
N PHE A 934 22.20 -9.44 22.67
CA PHE A 934 23.05 -10.03 21.65
C PHE A 934 22.20 -10.70 20.56
N LEU A 935 22.49 -10.41 19.29
CA LEU A 935 21.80 -10.94 18.12
C LEU A 935 22.78 -11.59 17.14
N ASN A 936 22.27 -12.45 16.25
CA ASN A 936 23.06 -12.98 15.14
C ASN A 936 23.54 -11.83 14.23
N MET A 937 24.85 -11.63 14.11
CA MET A 937 25.41 -10.49 13.37
C MET A 937 25.11 -10.52 11.86
N LYS A 938 24.78 -11.69 11.30
CA LYS A 938 24.47 -11.86 9.87
C LYS A 938 22.98 -11.71 9.54
N SER A 939 22.09 -12.22 10.39
CA SER A 939 20.64 -12.25 10.12
C SER A 939 19.79 -11.37 11.05
N THR A 940 20.38 -10.85 12.13
CA THR A 940 19.70 -10.14 13.24
C THR A 940 18.64 -10.94 14.00
N ASP A 941 18.60 -12.26 13.80
CA ASP A 941 17.75 -13.18 14.58
C ASP A 941 18.22 -13.30 16.04
N ALA A 942 17.33 -13.87 16.86
CA ALA A 942 17.64 -14.28 18.23
C ALA A 942 18.86 -15.24 18.29
N PRO A 943 19.70 -15.14 19.33
CA PRO A 943 20.92 -15.95 19.43
C PRO A 943 20.61 -17.42 19.76
N PRO A 944 21.47 -18.38 19.35
CA PRO A 944 21.30 -19.79 19.68
C PRO A 944 21.50 -20.09 21.17
N ALA A 945 22.25 -19.24 21.90
CA ALA A 945 22.44 -19.30 23.34
C ALA A 945 22.65 -17.89 23.92
N GLU A 946 22.21 -17.68 25.16
CA GLU A 946 22.27 -16.38 25.85
C GLU A 946 23.72 -15.87 26.03
N THR A 947 23.91 -14.56 25.93
CA THR A 947 25.18 -13.91 26.25
C THR A 947 24.87 -12.74 27.16
N ARG A 948 25.53 -12.64 28.32
CA ARG A 948 25.43 -11.47 29.19
C ARG A 948 26.76 -10.78 29.30
N MET A 949 26.73 -9.45 29.33
CA MET A 949 27.90 -8.63 29.59
C MET A 949 27.64 -7.69 30.77
N TYR A 950 28.59 -7.64 31.69
CA TYR A 950 28.60 -6.80 32.88
C TYR A 950 29.74 -5.79 32.76
N LEU A 951 29.51 -4.54 33.18
CA LEU A 951 30.52 -3.47 33.09
C LEU A 951 30.75 -2.80 34.44
N LEU A 952 32.02 -2.69 34.83
CA LEU A 952 32.48 -1.86 35.96
C LEU A 952 33.59 -0.90 35.49
N TRP A 953 33.89 0.14 36.25
CA TRP A 953 35.06 1.00 36.02
C TRP A 953 35.71 1.50 37.31
N ASP A 954 37.01 1.78 37.26
CA ASP A 954 37.73 2.60 38.24
C ASP A 954 38.41 3.79 37.52
N ASP A 955 39.04 4.72 38.23
CA ASP A 955 39.64 5.91 37.62
C ASP A 955 40.78 5.64 36.60
N THR A 956 41.17 4.37 36.40
CA THR A 956 42.22 3.91 35.49
C THR A 956 41.78 2.82 34.48
N ASN A 957 40.78 1.99 34.79
CA ASN A 957 40.37 0.84 33.96
C ASN A 957 38.85 0.75 33.73
N LEU A 958 38.47 0.32 32.53
CA LEU A 958 37.19 -0.32 32.24
C LEU A 958 37.31 -1.84 32.47
N TYR A 959 36.32 -2.43 33.12
CA TYR A 959 36.21 -3.87 33.37
C TYR A 959 35.01 -4.42 32.59
N VAL A 960 35.24 -5.45 31.78
CA VAL A 960 34.21 -6.10 30.97
C VAL A 960 34.13 -7.58 31.34
N GLY A 961 33.03 -7.96 32.00
CA GLY A 961 32.72 -9.35 32.34
C GLY A 961 31.74 -9.95 31.34
N TYR A 962 32.03 -11.13 30.80
CA TYR A 962 31.15 -11.86 29.87
C TYR A 962 30.74 -13.20 30.48
N GLU A 963 29.42 -13.44 30.57
CA GLU A 963 28.81 -14.73 30.90
C GLU A 963 28.28 -15.35 29.60
N ASN A 964 29.00 -16.33 29.05
CA ASN A 964 28.73 -16.90 27.73
C ASN A 964 28.03 -18.25 27.90
N PHE A 965 26.69 -18.26 27.90
CA PHE A 965 25.94 -19.51 28.04
C PHE A 965 26.12 -20.42 26.84
N ASP A 966 26.21 -21.72 27.10
CA ASP A 966 26.49 -22.73 26.10
C ASP A 966 25.92 -24.09 26.57
N PRO A 967 24.83 -24.58 25.96
CA PRO A 967 24.18 -25.82 26.39
C PRO A 967 24.97 -27.09 26.04
N ASP A 968 26.04 -26.99 25.22
CA ASP A 968 26.92 -28.12 24.90
C ASP A 968 28.38 -27.64 24.78
N MET A 969 29.01 -27.45 25.94
CA MET A 969 30.44 -27.17 26.09
C MET A 969 31.38 -28.21 25.41
N SER A 970 30.88 -29.35 24.90
CA SER A 970 31.71 -30.28 24.13
C SER A 970 31.97 -29.84 22.68
N GLY A 971 31.19 -28.87 22.17
CA GLY A 971 31.42 -28.21 20.88
C GLY A 971 32.42 -27.05 20.91
N ALA A 972 32.84 -26.59 22.10
CA ALA A 972 33.67 -25.40 22.26
C ALA A 972 35.11 -25.62 21.77
N ILE A 973 35.60 -24.71 20.91
CA ILE A 973 36.98 -24.72 20.40
C ILE A 973 37.83 -23.76 21.23
N VAL A 974 38.84 -24.30 21.91
CA VAL A 974 39.62 -23.55 22.92
C VAL A 974 41.13 -23.78 22.77
N ASN A 975 41.79 -22.90 22.01
CA ASN A 975 43.21 -22.95 21.71
C ASN A 975 44.08 -22.36 22.83
N ASP A 976 45.29 -22.90 23.00
CA ASP A 976 46.28 -22.40 23.97
C ASP A 976 47.11 -21.21 23.44
N ASP A 977 47.13 -21.01 22.12
CA ASP A 977 47.95 -20.01 21.41
C ASP A 977 47.09 -19.03 20.58
N ALA A 978 47.35 -17.72 20.71
CA ALA A 978 46.77 -16.64 19.89
C ALA A 978 47.48 -16.55 18.52
N PRO A 979 46.85 -16.91 17.37
CA PRO A 979 47.61 -17.32 16.19
C PRO A 979 47.50 -16.41 14.96
N ASN A 980 48.42 -16.65 14.02
CA ASN A 980 48.24 -16.27 12.61
C ASN A 980 47.02 -17.00 12.02
N GLY A 981 45.87 -16.32 11.95
CA GLY A 981 44.67 -16.84 11.27
C GLY A 981 43.42 -17.03 12.14
N TRP A 982 43.30 -16.34 13.28
CA TRP A 982 42.08 -16.31 14.11
C TRP A 982 40.79 -16.02 13.32
N TRP A 983 40.90 -15.30 12.20
CA TRP A 983 39.82 -14.97 11.26
C TRP A 983 39.58 -16.02 10.15
N ARG A 984 40.16 -17.22 10.25
CA ARG A 984 40.10 -18.27 9.19
C ARG A 984 39.58 -19.63 9.66
N VAL A 985 39.83 -20.02 10.90
CA VAL A 985 39.21 -21.17 11.58
C VAL A 985 38.97 -20.76 13.02
N ALA A 986 37.76 -20.98 13.54
CA ALA A 986 37.30 -20.28 14.73
C ALA A 986 37.77 -20.92 16.05
N ASP A 987 38.10 -20.03 16.98
CA ASP A 987 38.30 -20.27 18.41
C ASP A 987 37.15 -19.53 19.11
N ASP A 988 36.53 -20.12 20.13
CA ASP A 988 35.43 -19.46 20.82
C ASP A 988 35.98 -18.34 21.71
N SER A 989 35.69 -17.08 21.34
CA SER A 989 36.27 -15.89 21.97
C SER A 989 35.26 -14.76 22.07
N VAL A 990 35.43 -13.92 23.10
CA VAL A 990 34.78 -12.63 23.25
C VAL A 990 35.66 -11.53 22.68
N GLU A 991 35.04 -10.55 22.03
CA GLU A 991 35.71 -9.41 21.41
C GLU A 991 35.05 -8.10 21.86
N THR A 992 35.82 -7.28 22.57
CA THR A 992 35.43 -5.95 23.04
C THR A 992 36.08 -4.89 22.15
N TYR A 993 35.29 -4.12 21.40
CA TYR A 993 35.75 -2.98 20.62
C TYR A 993 35.34 -1.70 21.32
N VAL A 994 36.31 -0.85 21.71
CA VAL A 994 36.05 0.38 22.48
C VAL A 994 36.93 1.55 22.04
N THR A 995 36.39 2.76 22.15
CA THR A 995 37.07 4.02 21.81
C THR A 995 36.41 5.24 22.46
N GLY A 996 37.17 6.32 22.65
CA GLY A 996 36.63 7.64 22.98
C GLY A 996 36.03 8.39 21.78
N ASN A 997 36.39 8.03 20.54
CA ASN A 997 35.86 8.62 19.30
C ASN A 997 36.07 7.66 18.12
N VAL A 998 34.99 7.17 17.52
CA VAL A 998 35.04 6.17 16.43
C VAL A 998 35.74 6.69 15.19
N ALA A 999 35.58 7.97 14.84
CA ALA A 999 36.26 8.60 13.71
C ALA A 999 37.78 8.78 13.94
N GLY A 1000 38.24 8.67 15.19
CA GLY A 1000 39.66 8.57 15.55
C GLY A 1000 40.24 7.15 15.46
N GLY A 1001 39.41 6.16 15.13
CA GLY A 1001 39.72 4.74 15.19
C GLY A 1001 39.32 4.08 16.53
N TYR A 1002 39.49 2.78 16.60
CA TYR A 1002 39.10 1.94 17.73
C TYR A 1002 40.09 0.79 18.00
N THR A 1003 40.05 0.29 19.23
CA THR A 1003 40.84 -0.85 19.68
C THR A 1003 39.93 -2.01 20.05
N GLY A 1004 40.22 -3.20 19.52
CA GLY A 1004 39.55 -4.46 19.85
C GLY A 1004 40.40 -5.31 20.82
N TYR A 1005 39.77 -5.90 21.83
CA TYR A 1005 40.40 -6.72 22.88
C TYR A 1005 39.77 -8.13 22.88
N PHE A 1006 40.58 -9.15 22.68
CA PHE A 1006 40.15 -10.51 22.30
C PHE A 1006 40.53 -11.49 23.41
N THR A 1007 39.59 -12.34 23.83
CA THR A 1007 39.86 -13.35 24.87
C THR A 1007 39.04 -14.63 24.70
N ASN A 1008 39.66 -15.79 24.89
CA ASN A 1008 39.04 -17.11 24.85
C ASN A 1008 38.92 -17.75 26.26
N PRO A 1009 38.26 -18.92 26.43
CA PRO A 1009 38.09 -19.58 27.73
C PRO A 1009 39.37 -19.93 28.51
N LYS A 1010 40.56 -19.82 27.91
CA LYS A 1010 41.88 -20.00 28.56
C LYS A 1010 42.55 -18.67 28.96
N ALA A 1011 41.84 -17.54 28.86
CA ALA A 1011 42.35 -16.19 29.08
C ALA A 1011 43.50 -15.79 28.13
N VAL A 1012 43.60 -16.41 26.95
CA VAL A 1012 44.56 -16.01 25.92
C VAL A 1012 44.19 -14.62 25.39
N LYS A 1013 45.15 -13.68 25.31
CA LYS A 1013 44.91 -12.26 25.01
C LYS A 1013 45.50 -11.81 23.68
N PHE A 1014 44.79 -10.93 22.98
CA PHE A 1014 45.25 -10.32 21.71
C PHE A 1014 44.57 -8.98 21.42
N ILE A 1015 45.19 -8.15 20.57
CA ILE A 1015 44.69 -6.81 20.25
C ILE A 1015 44.52 -6.61 18.73
N TYR A 1016 43.48 -5.86 18.37
CA TYR A 1016 43.26 -5.29 17.04
C TYR A 1016 43.31 -3.78 17.16
N LYS A 1017 44.01 -3.10 16.25
CA LYS A 1017 43.97 -1.63 16.15
C LYS A 1017 43.60 -1.25 14.72
N SER A 1018 42.51 -0.50 14.57
CA SER A 1018 42.04 -0.01 13.28
C SER A 1018 43.06 0.99 12.70
N SER A 1019 43.36 0.91 11.40
CA SER A 1019 44.29 1.81 10.73
C SER A 1019 43.87 2.04 9.27
N PRO A 1020 44.12 3.23 8.69
CA PRO A 1020 43.88 3.50 7.26
C PRO A 1020 44.63 2.55 6.31
N ALA A 1021 45.69 1.88 6.79
CA ALA A 1021 46.45 0.88 6.03
C ALA A 1021 45.85 -0.55 6.12
N GLY A 1022 44.67 -0.71 6.73
CA GLY A 1022 44.10 -2.00 7.10
C GLY A 1022 44.44 -2.42 8.54
N PRO A 1023 43.83 -3.51 9.04
CA PRO A 1023 43.97 -3.92 10.43
C PRO A 1023 45.39 -4.41 10.73
N VAL A 1024 45.97 -3.94 11.84
CA VAL A 1024 47.26 -4.42 12.34
C VAL A 1024 47.04 -5.33 13.55
N PRO A 1025 47.07 -6.67 13.39
CA PRO A 1025 47.01 -7.61 14.50
C PRO A 1025 48.28 -7.53 15.35
N GLY A 1026 48.17 -7.73 16.66
CA GLY A 1026 49.35 -7.72 17.55
C GLY A 1026 49.12 -8.29 18.94
N VAL A 1027 50.23 -8.45 19.67
CA VAL A 1027 50.24 -8.80 21.09
C VAL A 1027 50.54 -7.53 21.88
N ASP A 1028 49.57 -7.09 22.69
CA ASP A 1028 49.72 -5.95 23.59
C ASP A 1028 49.57 -6.45 25.03
N ASN A 1029 50.62 -6.24 25.83
CA ASN A 1029 50.71 -6.74 27.20
C ASN A 1029 50.16 -5.77 28.25
N ASN A 1030 49.71 -4.57 27.85
CA ASN A 1030 49.32 -3.51 28.78
C ASN A 1030 47.91 -3.68 29.38
N TRP A 1031 47.18 -4.74 29.03
CA TRP A 1031 45.84 -5.04 29.51
C TRP A 1031 45.77 -6.47 30.08
N GLU A 1032 44.79 -6.76 30.93
CA GLU A 1032 44.69 -8.03 31.67
C GLU A 1032 43.39 -8.76 31.36
N ALA A 1033 43.40 -10.09 31.51
CA ALA A 1033 42.22 -10.92 31.32
C ALA A 1033 42.25 -12.15 32.23
N SER A 1034 41.08 -12.65 32.59
CA SER A 1034 40.85 -13.82 33.45
C SER A 1034 39.71 -14.64 32.85
N ALA A 1035 39.73 -15.97 32.99
CA ALA A 1035 38.72 -16.84 32.41
C ALA A 1035 38.49 -18.11 33.25
N ASN A 1036 37.26 -18.64 33.19
CA ASN A 1036 36.91 -19.95 33.75
C ASN A 1036 35.88 -20.65 32.86
N MET A 1037 35.98 -21.98 32.77
CA MET A 1037 35.10 -22.81 31.95
C MET A 1037 34.21 -23.68 32.83
N GLY A 1038 32.90 -23.49 32.73
CA GLY A 1038 31.89 -24.24 33.47
C GLY A 1038 31.39 -25.48 32.71
N ALA A 1039 30.25 -26.01 33.15
CA ALA A 1039 29.58 -27.13 32.50
C ALA A 1039 28.50 -26.71 31.48
N ASP A 1040 27.99 -25.48 31.61
CA ASP A 1040 26.86 -24.91 30.85
C ASP A 1040 27.11 -23.48 30.32
N ARG A 1041 28.34 -22.98 30.54
CA ARG A 1041 28.80 -21.63 30.17
C ARG A 1041 30.31 -21.52 30.31
N TRP A 1042 30.89 -20.46 29.76
CA TRP A 1042 32.25 -20.02 30.08
C TRP A 1042 32.29 -18.51 30.34
N ASN A 1043 33.08 -18.11 31.33
CA ASN A 1043 33.10 -16.76 31.86
C ASN A 1043 34.46 -16.12 31.63
N VAL A 1044 34.48 -14.85 31.20
CA VAL A 1044 35.69 -14.08 30.93
C VAL A 1044 35.59 -12.70 31.58
N ILE A 1045 36.72 -12.19 32.08
CA ILE A 1045 36.90 -10.79 32.47
C ILE A 1045 38.03 -10.21 31.64
N GLN A 1046 37.80 -9.02 31.08
CA GLN A 1046 38.81 -8.18 30.44
C GLN A 1046 39.00 -6.88 31.23
N VAL A 1047 40.23 -6.46 31.44
CA VAL A 1047 40.59 -5.21 32.14
C VAL A 1047 41.34 -4.31 31.16
N ILE A 1048 40.67 -3.26 30.71
CA ILE A 1048 41.10 -2.36 29.64
C ILE A 1048 41.47 -1.01 30.25
N PRO A 1049 42.75 -0.61 30.28
CA PRO A 1049 43.14 0.72 30.79
C PRO A 1049 42.57 1.82 29.89
N PHE A 1050 41.96 2.86 30.46
CA PHE A 1050 41.38 3.98 29.70
C PHE A 1050 42.42 4.69 28.80
N SER A 1051 43.68 4.74 29.27
CA SER A 1051 44.82 5.25 28.51
C SER A 1051 45.11 4.48 27.21
N SER A 1052 44.72 3.20 27.11
CA SER A 1052 44.91 2.38 25.91
C SER A 1052 43.85 2.61 24.82
N ILE A 1053 42.77 3.33 25.14
CA ILE A 1053 41.66 3.70 24.24
C ILE A 1053 41.50 5.22 24.07
N GLY A 1054 42.48 6.01 24.55
CA GLY A 1054 42.48 7.47 24.44
C GLY A 1054 41.45 8.19 25.34
N VAL A 1055 40.81 7.48 26.27
CA VAL A 1055 39.79 8.03 27.16
C VAL A 1055 40.42 8.58 28.44
N ASN A 1056 39.88 9.68 28.95
CA ASN A 1056 40.10 10.14 30.31
C ASN A 1056 38.74 10.22 31.04
N PRO A 1057 38.46 9.35 32.03
CA PRO A 1057 37.17 9.33 32.72
C PRO A 1057 36.91 10.57 33.59
N SER A 1058 37.91 11.44 33.79
CA SER A 1058 37.73 12.77 34.41
C SER A 1058 37.31 13.86 33.42
N VAL A 1059 37.26 13.55 32.11
CA VAL A 1059 36.92 14.49 31.03
C VAL A 1059 35.67 14.06 30.25
N THR A 1060 35.48 12.76 30.02
CA THR A 1060 34.24 12.21 29.45
C THR A 1060 33.64 11.13 30.34
N LYS A 1061 32.31 11.10 30.43
CA LYS A 1061 31.53 10.03 31.07
C LYS A 1061 30.84 9.09 30.07
N THR A 1062 31.11 9.26 28.78
CA THR A 1062 30.61 8.38 27.72
C THR A 1062 31.78 7.95 26.83
N LEU A 1063 31.81 6.67 26.47
CA LEU A 1063 32.69 6.10 25.45
C LEU A 1063 31.87 5.23 24.49
N MET A 1064 32.41 4.95 23.32
CA MET A 1064 31.74 4.13 22.30
C MET A 1064 32.25 2.69 22.37
N GLY A 1065 31.33 1.73 22.41
CA GLY A 1065 31.61 0.30 22.51
C GLY A 1065 30.82 -0.55 21.51
N PHE A 1066 31.40 -1.67 21.11
CA PHE A 1066 30.72 -2.79 20.45
C PHE A 1066 31.27 -4.10 21.03
N PHE A 1067 30.40 -5.03 21.38
CA PHE A 1067 30.76 -6.24 22.12
C PHE A 1067 30.18 -7.46 21.39
N PHE A 1068 30.98 -8.50 21.14
CA PHE A 1068 30.47 -9.73 20.53
C PHE A 1068 31.19 -11.00 20.99
N ARG A 1069 30.61 -12.17 20.70
CA ARG A 1069 31.29 -13.48 20.84
C ARG A 1069 31.16 -14.37 19.59
N ASN A 1070 32.14 -15.26 19.42
CA ASN A 1070 32.03 -16.43 18.55
C ASN A 1070 31.17 -17.52 19.24
N TYR A 1071 30.58 -18.43 18.45
CA TYR A 1071 29.81 -19.56 18.96
C TYR A 1071 30.06 -20.85 18.17
N HIS A 1072 30.54 -21.89 18.88
CA HIS A 1072 30.68 -23.29 18.43
C HIS A 1072 31.58 -23.48 17.20
N GLY A 1073 32.63 -22.68 17.07
CA GLY A 1073 33.61 -22.84 15.99
C GLY A 1073 33.06 -22.63 14.56
N GLN A 1074 31.83 -22.13 14.42
CA GLN A 1074 31.18 -21.83 13.13
C GLN A 1074 31.20 -20.33 12.82
N ALA A 1075 30.77 -19.95 11.62
CA ALA A 1075 30.57 -18.55 11.22
C ALA A 1075 29.29 -17.93 11.84
N VAL A 1076 29.05 -18.22 13.13
CA VAL A 1076 27.93 -17.71 13.93
C VAL A 1076 28.50 -16.75 14.96
N PHE A 1077 28.32 -15.46 14.70
CA PHE A 1077 28.82 -14.36 15.51
C PHE A 1077 27.65 -13.68 16.20
N LEU A 1078 27.74 -13.49 17.52
CA LEU A 1078 26.67 -12.94 18.36
C LEU A 1078 27.10 -11.58 18.89
N GLY A 1079 26.53 -10.52 18.35
CA GLY A 1079 26.93 -9.13 18.61
C GLY A 1079 25.85 -8.33 19.30
N TRP A 1080 26.24 -7.47 20.22
CA TRP A 1080 25.34 -6.58 20.94
C TRP A 1080 24.62 -5.62 19.98
N GLY A 1081 23.30 -5.77 19.87
CA GLY A 1081 22.48 -5.06 18.88
C GLY A 1081 22.59 -5.57 17.44
N GLY A 1082 23.35 -6.63 17.18
CA GLY A 1082 23.69 -7.10 15.83
C GLY A 1082 24.63 -6.14 15.08
N GLY A 1083 24.74 -6.30 13.76
CA GLY A 1083 25.69 -5.51 12.95
C GLY A 1083 27.14 -5.97 13.12
N ALA A 1084 28.12 -5.10 12.80
CA ALA A 1084 29.53 -5.49 12.75
C ALA A 1084 30.52 -4.32 12.95
N PRO A 1085 31.68 -4.55 13.60
CA PRO A 1085 32.56 -3.49 14.12
C PRO A 1085 33.29 -2.68 13.04
N TRP A 1086 33.30 -3.14 11.78
CA TRP A 1086 33.87 -2.39 10.65
C TRP A 1086 32.95 -1.27 10.13
N THR A 1087 31.88 -0.94 10.84
CA THR A 1087 31.00 0.20 10.55
C THR A 1087 30.78 1.04 11.80
N GLU A 1088 30.88 2.37 11.68
CA GLU A 1088 30.74 3.28 12.82
C GLU A 1088 29.36 3.16 13.47
N LYS A 1089 28.33 2.88 12.67
CA LYS A 1089 26.94 2.62 13.11
C LYS A 1089 26.78 1.43 14.07
N ALA A 1090 27.72 0.48 14.10
CA ALA A 1090 27.65 -0.66 15.01
C ALA A 1090 28.04 -0.29 16.45
N PHE A 1091 28.88 0.73 16.63
CA PHE A 1091 29.21 1.23 17.96
C PHE A 1091 28.00 1.86 18.64
N LYS A 1092 28.01 1.82 19.98
CA LYS A 1092 26.94 2.21 20.88
C LYS A 1092 27.51 2.88 22.13
N SER A 1093 26.72 3.73 22.78
CA SER A 1093 27.16 4.42 23.99
C SER A 1093 27.34 3.47 25.19
N VAL A 1094 28.42 3.71 25.92
CA VAL A 1094 28.76 3.10 27.20
C VAL A 1094 28.99 4.23 28.21
N HIS A 1095 28.09 4.35 29.18
CA HIS A 1095 28.10 5.42 30.17
C HIS A 1095 28.83 5.01 31.46
N LEU A 1096 29.76 5.84 31.92
CA LEU A 1096 30.53 5.66 33.15
C LEU A 1096 29.80 6.38 34.31
N VAL A 1097 29.11 5.63 35.18
CA VAL A 1097 28.35 6.21 36.31
C VAL A 1097 29.12 6.09 37.63
N GLU A 1098 29.14 7.17 38.42
CA GLU A 1098 29.99 7.33 39.62
C GLU A 1098 29.46 6.61 40.87
N THR A 1099 28.14 6.38 40.99
CA THR A 1099 27.52 5.91 42.25
C THR A 1099 26.68 4.64 42.09
N ASN A 1100 26.72 3.79 43.13
CA ASN A 1100 25.86 2.61 43.25
C ASN A 1100 24.38 3.01 43.29
N ASN A 1101 23.51 2.15 42.75
CA ASN A 1101 22.08 2.21 43.04
C ASN A 1101 21.85 2.00 44.54
N LEU A 1102 21.16 2.92 45.20
CA LEU A 1102 20.82 2.86 46.63
C LEU A 1102 19.57 2.01 46.91
N ILE A 1103 18.89 1.53 45.87
CA ILE A 1103 17.81 0.55 45.95
C ILE A 1103 18.39 -0.86 45.81
N THR A 1104 18.52 -1.57 46.93
CA THR A 1104 18.74 -3.02 46.94
C THR A 1104 17.45 -3.77 46.55
N ASN A 1105 17.61 -4.95 45.92
CA ASN A 1105 16.54 -5.69 45.25
C ASN A 1105 15.75 -4.86 44.20
N PRO A 1106 16.42 -4.23 43.22
CA PRO A 1106 15.80 -3.24 42.30
C PRO A 1106 14.84 -3.87 41.27
N SER A 1107 15.15 -5.09 40.82
CA SER A 1107 14.36 -5.88 39.86
C SER A 1107 13.65 -7.06 40.55
N PHE A 1108 13.43 -6.93 41.87
CA PHE A 1108 12.60 -7.84 42.69
C PHE A 1108 13.01 -9.33 42.72
N GLU A 1109 14.24 -9.67 42.29
CA GLU A 1109 14.76 -11.04 42.23
C GLU A 1109 14.77 -11.77 43.58
N GLN A 1110 14.91 -11.07 44.70
CA GLN A 1110 14.93 -11.68 46.03
C GLN A 1110 13.55 -11.66 46.71
N SER A 1111 13.24 -12.70 47.50
CA SER A 1111 11.93 -12.90 48.14
C SER A 1111 12.03 -13.28 49.62
N ILE A 1112 10.95 -13.07 50.39
CA ILE A 1112 10.91 -13.43 51.81
C ILE A 1112 10.81 -14.96 52.00
N ALA A 1113 11.57 -15.50 52.94
CA ALA A 1113 11.59 -16.92 53.25
C ALA A 1113 10.19 -17.42 53.68
N GLY A 1114 9.64 -18.39 52.95
CA GLY A 1114 8.27 -18.89 53.13
C GLY A 1114 7.17 -18.10 52.43
N GLN A 1115 7.51 -16.98 51.76
CA GLN A 1115 6.58 -16.14 50.99
C GLN A 1115 7.20 -15.73 49.64
N PRO A 1116 7.41 -16.66 48.69
CA PRO A 1116 8.12 -16.41 47.42
C PRO A 1116 7.48 -15.38 46.48
N TRP A 1117 6.21 -15.03 46.73
CA TRP A 1117 5.47 -13.96 46.04
C TRP A 1117 5.67 -12.56 46.66
N VAL A 1118 6.36 -12.44 47.80
CA VAL A 1118 6.70 -11.14 48.41
C VAL A 1118 8.17 -10.84 48.15
N ALA A 1119 8.46 -9.74 47.45
CA ALA A 1119 9.82 -9.28 47.24
C ALA A 1119 10.46 -8.86 48.58
N SER A 1120 11.67 -9.33 48.87
CA SER A 1120 12.36 -8.97 50.11
C SER A 1120 12.76 -7.49 50.11
N GLU A 1121 12.81 -6.91 51.31
CA GLU A 1121 13.19 -5.51 51.55
C GLU A 1121 12.33 -4.43 50.87
N TRP A 1122 11.16 -4.81 50.35
CA TRP A 1122 10.12 -3.90 49.88
C TRP A 1122 8.91 -3.99 50.81
N TYR A 1123 8.41 -2.84 51.25
CA TYR A 1123 7.36 -2.75 52.24
C TYR A 1123 6.04 -2.24 51.65
N SER A 1124 4.95 -2.71 52.23
CA SER A 1124 3.58 -2.24 52.05
C SER A 1124 2.89 -2.25 53.43
N TYR A 1125 1.74 -1.59 53.54
CA TYR A 1125 0.95 -1.58 54.78
C TYR A 1125 -0.01 -2.77 54.92
N TYR A 1126 -0.13 -3.63 53.90
CA TYR A 1126 -0.95 -4.84 53.91
C TYR A 1126 -0.18 -6.03 53.31
N THR A 1127 -0.19 -7.18 53.99
CA THR A 1127 0.74 -8.29 53.69
C THR A 1127 0.05 -9.66 53.68
N ASP A 1128 -1.19 -9.73 53.17
CA ASP A 1128 -1.89 -11.01 52.99
C ASP A 1128 -1.84 -11.48 51.51
N ALA A 1129 -2.11 -12.77 51.30
CA ALA A 1129 -2.03 -13.39 49.97
C ALA A 1129 -3.17 -12.99 49.00
N SER A 1130 -4.06 -12.10 49.43
CA SER A 1130 -5.12 -11.47 48.63
C SER A 1130 -4.88 -9.97 48.36
N THR A 1131 -3.82 -9.36 48.92
CA THR A 1131 -3.54 -7.92 48.75
C THR A 1131 -2.50 -7.60 47.69
N ALA A 1132 -2.95 -6.88 46.66
CA ALA A 1132 -2.32 -5.77 45.92
C ALA A 1132 -0.91 -5.88 45.30
N MET A 1133 0.09 -6.52 45.90
CA MET A 1133 1.48 -6.50 45.41
C MET A 1133 2.12 -7.89 45.37
N LEU A 1134 2.55 -8.33 44.19
CA LEU A 1134 3.10 -9.66 43.97
C LEU A 1134 4.39 -9.61 43.13
N ARG A 1135 5.43 -10.30 43.61
CA ARG A 1135 6.63 -10.63 42.84
C ARG A 1135 6.23 -11.60 41.72
N SER A 1136 6.16 -11.10 40.50
CA SER A 1136 5.52 -11.76 39.35
C SER A 1136 6.53 -12.01 38.24
N SER A 1137 6.51 -13.19 37.63
CA SER A 1137 7.41 -13.53 36.50
C SER A 1137 6.74 -13.36 35.12
N THR A 1138 5.46 -12.94 35.10
CA THR A 1138 4.60 -12.84 33.92
C THR A 1138 5.08 -11.79 32.92
N TYR A 1139 5.33 -10.57 33.38
CA TYR A 1139 5.96 -9.51 32.61
C TYR A 1139 7.12 -8.95 33.42
N LYS A 1140 8.31 -8.91 32.83
CA LYS A 1140 9.57 -8.43 33.42
C LYS A 1140 10.43 -7.76 32.35
N ARG A 1141 11.39 -6.95 32.77
CA ARG A 1141 12.31 -6.18 31.93
C ARG A 1141 13.74 -6.71 32.06
N THR A 1142 14.21 -6.97 33.27
CA THR A 1142 15.43 -7.74 33.52
C THR A 1142 15.17 -8.89 34.49
N GLY A 1143 16.16 -9.76 34.72
CA GLY A 1143 16.04 -10.86 35.67
C GLY A 1143 14.95 -11.89 35.35
N GLY A 1144 14.45 -12.55 36.41
CA GLY A 1144 13.38 -13.54 36.38
C GLY A 1144 12.02 -13.02 36.84
N TYR A 1145 11.93 -11.82 37.43
CA TYR A 1145 10.75 -11.28 38.10
C TYR A 1145 10.56 -9.76 37.91
N SER A 1146 9.41 -9.26 38.32
CA SER A 1146 9.09 -7.84 38.51
C SER A 1146 8.08 -7.69 39.65
N LEU A 1147 7.65 -6.46 39.97
CA LEU A 1147 6.55 -6.21 40.90
C LEU A 1147 5.23 -5.95 40.16
N GLU A 1148 4.32 -6.90 40.23
CA GLU A 1148 2.93 -6.72 39.81
C GLU A 1148 2.14 -6.00 40.91
N THR A 1149 1.40 -4.96 40.53
CA THR A 1149 0.55 -4.16 41.43
C THR A 1149 -0.88 -4.07 40.89
N SER A 1150 -1.87 -4.21 41.79
CA SER A 1150 -3.30 -4.07 41.46
C SER A 1150 -4.20 -3.94 42.69
N ILE A 1151 -4.58 -2.71 43.07
CA ILE A 1151 -5.83 -2.43 43.81
C ILE A 1151 -6.18 -0.93 43.79
N THR A 1152 -7.44 -0.61 44.11
CA THR A 1152 -8.11 0.68 43.86
C THR A 1152 -7.81 1.81 44.85
N ASN A 1153 -6.95 1.63 45.85
CA ASN A 1153 -6.73 2.59 46.95
C ASN A 1153 -5.27 3.09 47.03
N ALA A 1154 -5.07 4.40 46.85
CA ALA A 1154 -3.76 5.07 46.81
C ALA A 1154 -2.94 5.06 48.13
N HIS A 1155 -3.41 4.36 49.17
CA HIS A 1155 -2.69 4.20 50.43
C HIS A 1155 -1.72 3.02 50.43
N ASP A 1156 -1.98 1.99 49.63
CA ASP A 1156 -1.14 0.80 49.54
C ASP A 1156 -0.21 0.91 48.33
N SER A 1157 1.07 1.20 48.55
CA SER A 1157 2.03 1.41 47.45
C SER A 1157 3.43 1.09 47.93
N PRO A 1158 4.26 0.45 47.08
CA PRO A 1158 5.54 -0.11 47.51
C PRO A 1158 6.49 1.00 47.97
N PHE A 1159 7.14 0.77 49.11
CA PHE A 1159 8.14 1.68 49.64
C PHE A 1159 9.36 0.96 50.21
N LYS A 1160 10.47 1.69 50.26
CA LYS A 1160 11.75 1.27 50.85
C LYS A 1160 12.31 2.42 51.69
N VAL A 1161 12.93 2.10 52.83
CA VAL A 1161 13.71 3.08 53.60
C VAL A 1161 15.14 3.04 53.07
N VAL A 1162 15.70 4.19 52.75
CA VAL A 1162 17.03 4.32 52.13
C VAL A 1162 17.84 5.38 52.87
N SER A 1163 18.99 5.00 53.44
CA SER A 1163 19.91 5.94 54.08
C SER A 1163 20.47 6.94 53.06
N ILE A 1164 20.55 8.21 53.44
CA ILE A 1164 20.95 9.31 52.56
C ILE A 1164 21.93 10.26 53.22
N THR A 1165 22.53 11.12 52.40
CA THR A 1165 23.37 12.25 52.83
C THR A 1165 22.96 13.49 52.03
N PRO A 1166 23.32 14.71 52.47
CA PRO A 1166 23.06 15.92 51.69
C PRO A 1166 23.66 15.84 50.27
N GLY A 1167 22.91 16.32 49.27
CA GLY A 1167 23.26 16.27 47.84
C GLY A 1167 22.04 16.15 46.93
N LYS A 1168 22.26 16.04 45.62
CA LYS A 1168 21.20 15.79 44.63
C LYS A 1168 20.99 14.29 44.44
N TYR A 1169 19.80 13.92 43.96
CA TYR A 1169 19.38 12.53 43.80
C TYR A 1169 18.50 12.35 42.57
N LYS A 1170 18.60 11.19 41.92
CA LYS A 1170 17.77 10.77 40.77
C LYS A 1170 17.07 9.45 41.07
N ALA A 1171 15.76 9.47 41.14
CA ALA A 1171 14.91 8.27 41.15
C ALA A 1171 14.63 7.81 39.71
N VAL A 1172 14.61 6.50 39.48
CA VAL A 1172 14.29 5.84 38.20
C VAL A 1172 13.47 4.57 38.47
N LEU A 1173 12.56 4.22 37.56
CA LEU A 1173 11.93 2.90 37.45
C LEU A 1173 11.55 2.62 35.99
N ASN A 1174 11.19 1.38 35.69
CA ASN A 1174 10.45 1.03 34.49
C ASN A 1174 9.06 0.52 34.87
N TYR A 1175 8.04 0.81 34.05
CA TYR A 1175 6.68 0.31 34.24
C TYR A 1175 6.06 -0.23 32.94
N PHE A 1176 5.18 -1.23 33.07
CA PHE A 1176 4.52 -1.91 31.96
C PHE A 1176 3.04 -2.15 32.28
N VAL A 1177 2.20 -2.08 31.24
CA VAL A 1177 0.78 -2.42 31.29
C VAL A 1177 0.49 -3.40 30.14
N PRO A 1178 -0.27 -4.50 30.35
CA PRO A 1178 -0.58 -5.45 29.28
C PRO A 1178 -1.25 -4.80 28.06
N ALA A 1179 -0.91 -5.26 26.85
CA ALA A 1179 -1.34 -4.65 25.58
C ALA A 1179 -2.87 -4.50 25.44
N ASN A 1180 -3.64 -5.43 26.00
CA ASN A 1180 -5.10 -5.45 25.92
C ASN A 1180 -5.78 -4.74 27.11
N SER A 1181 -5.05 -3.94 27.90
CA SER A 1181 -5.58 -3.29 29.10
C SER A 1181 -6.18 -1.90 28.81
N SER A 1182 -7.25 -1.54 29.51
CA SER A 1182 -7.88 -0.20 29.45
C SER A 1182 -7.36 0.78 30.52
N ALA A 1183 -6.16 0.52 31.08
CA ALA A 1183 -5.65 1.20 32.26
C ALA A 1183 -5.54 2.71 32.13
N SER A 1184 -6.38 3.41 32.89
CA SER A 1184 -6.46 4.88 32.98
C SER A 1184 -5.66 5.47 34.14
N GLY A 1185 -4.94 4.63 34.90
CA GLY A 1185 -4.22 5.03 36.10
C GLY A 1185 -2.97 5.89 35.86
N SER A 1186 -2.32 6.27 36.95
CA SER A 1186 -1.08 7.05 36.96
C SER A 1186 -0.08 6.54 38.00
N ILE A 1187 1.20 6.79 37.76
CA ILE A 1187 2.34 6.45 38.62
C ILE A 1187 3.10 7.72 39.04
N GLN A 1188 3.65 7.76 40.26
CA GLN A 1188 4.29 8.94 40.83
C GLN A 1188 5.35 8.55 41.88
N PHE A 1189 6.52 9.18 41.88
CA PHE A 1189 7.49 9.06 42.96
C PHE A 1189 7.15 9.98 44.13
N GLN A 1190 7.30 9.48 45.35
CA GLN A 1190 7.28 10.25 46.58
C GLN A 1190 8.47 9.87 47.46
N MET A 1191 9.31 10.84 47.83
CA MET A 1191 10.42 10.66 48.76
C MET A 1191 10.17 11.52 50.00
N THR A 1192 9.98 10.89 51.16
CA THR A 1192 9.86 11.60 52.44
C THR A 1192 11.20 11.55 53.15
N ILE A 1193 11.90 12.68 53.17
CA ILE A 1193 13.22 12.87 53.81
C ILE A 1193 13.01 12.99 55.32
N ARG A 1194 13.81 12.26 56.11
CA ARG A 1194 13.69 12.16 57.56
C ARG A 1194 15.00 12.46 58.27
N GLY A 1195 14.90 12.74 59.58
CA GLY A 1195 16.03 12.89 60.50
C GLY A 1195 15.63 12.38 61.87
N ALA A 1196 16.44 11.50 62.46
CA ALA A 1196 16.12 10.75 63.67
C ALA A 1196 14.77 9.99 63.59
N GLY A 1197 14.37 9.59 62.38
CA GLY A 1197 13.10 8.90 62.08
C GLY A 1197 11.88 9.79 61.83
N GLU A 1198 11.94 11.08 62.14
CA GLU A 1198 10.85 12.06 61.95
C GLU A 1198 10.93 12.73 60.56
N PRO A 1199 9.79 13.01 59.88
CA PRO A 1199 9.77 13.60 58.55
C PRO A 1199 10.16 15.09 58.57
N LEU A 1200 11.16 15.44 57.77
CA LEU A 1200 11.70 16.81 57.64
C LEU A 1200 11.20 17.53 56.38
N ALA A 1201 11.06 16.80 55.28
CA ALA A 1201 10.60 17.33 53.99
C ALA A 1201 10.09 16.19 53.09
N SER A 1202 9.39 16.56 52.01
CA SER A 1202 9.03 15.61 50.95
C SER A 1202 9.34 16.18 49.57
N SER A 1203 9.82 15.34 48.66
CA SER A 1203 9.83 15.59 47.22
C SER A 1203 8.86 14.63 46.54
N VAL A 1204 8.09 15.12 45.58
CA VAL A 1204 7.07 14.34 44.87
C VAL A 1204 7.15 14.70 43.39
N SER A 1205 7.12 13.70 42.50
CA SER A 1205 7.12 13.94 41.05
C SER A 1205 5.77 14.44 40.55
N ALA A 1206 5.70 14.90 39.30
CA ALA A 1206 4.43 14.91 38.58
C ALA A 1206 3.87 13.47 38.51
N ALA A 1207 2.55 13.33 38.53
CA ALA A 1207 1.89 12.04 38.30
C ALA A 1207 1.82 11.77 36.79
N ARG A 1208 2.28 10.60 36.36
CA ARG A 1208 2.39 10.22 34.95
C ARG A 1208 1.32 9.19 34.56
N PRO A 1209 0.46 9.45 33.57
CA PRO A 1209 -0.51 8.47 33.08
C PRO A 1209 0.16 7.20 32.53
N VAL A 1210 -0.43 6.03 32.79
CA VAL A 1210 0.05 4.75 32.24
C VAL A 1210 -0.60 4.37 30.91
N SER A 1211 -1.55 5.16 30.42
CA SER A 1211 -2.22 5.00 29.12
C SER A 1211 -1.26 5.06 27.91
N TRP A 1212 0.02 5.39 28.11
CA TRP A 1212 1.06 5.41 27.08
C TRP A 1212 1.99 4.17 27.09
N SER A 1213 1.79 3.23 28.02
CA SER A 1213 2.55 1.97 28.15
C SER A 1213 1.83 0.64 27.83
N PRO A 1214 0.63 0.56 27.19
CA PRO A 1214 0.09 -0.73 26.75
C PRO A 1214 1.08 -1.52 25.88
N GLY A 1215 1.42 -2.73 26.31
CA GLY A 1215 2.29 -3.67 25.59
C GLY A 1215 3.78 -3.36 25.63
N ARG A 1216 4.25 -2.34 26.36
CA ARG A 1216 5.67 -1.96 26.40
C ARG A 1216 6.14 -1.43 27.75
N TRP A 1217 7.41 -1.68 28.07
CA TRP A 1217 8.08 -1.05 29.20
C TRP A 1217 8.35 0.42 28.92
N VAL A 1218 8.14 1.27 29.92
CA VAL A 1218 8.38 2.73 29.86
C VAL A 1218 9.17 3.15 31.09
N GLN A 1219 10.31 3.79 30.87
CA GLN A 1219 11.13 4.35 31.95
C GLN A 1219 10.50 5.63 32.51
N PHE A 1220 10.55 5.83 33.82
CA PHE A 1220 10.10 7.03 34.53
C PHE A 1220 11.15 7.49 35.54
N GLU A 1221 11.38 8.79 35.61
CA GLU A 1221 12.46 9.39 36.39
C GLU A 1221 11.99 10.62 37.18
N HIS A 1222 12.69 10.95 38.26
CA HIS A 1222 12.48 12.18 39.03
C HIS A 1222 13.76 12.63 39.74
N ILE A 1223 14.09 13.92 39.69
CA ILE A 1223 15.31 14.50 40.31
C ILE A 1223 14.92 15.40 41.48
N PHE A 1224 15.67 15.31 42.59
CA PHE A 1224 15.42 16.09 43.81
C PHE A 1224 16.71 16.38 44.59
N GLU A 1225 16.60 17.19 45.64
CA GLU A 1225 17.72 17.63 46.47
C GLU A 1225 17.45 17.36 47.97
N VAL A 1226 18.44 16.77 48.63
CA VAL A 1226 18.52 16.62 50.09
C VAL A 1226 19.42 17.73 50.63
N LYS A 1227 18.85 18.65 51.40
CA LYS A 1227 19.59 19.81 51.94
C LYS A 1227 20.47 19.40 53.13
N PRO A 1228 21.59 20.11 53.40
CA PRO A 1228 22.44 19.86 54.57
C PRO A 1228 21.74 19.96 55.92
N ASN A 1229 20.63 20.70 56.00
CA ASN A 1229 19.87 20.91 57.22
C ASN A 1229 18.42 21.31 56.88
N TYR A 1230 17.47 20.89 57.72
CA TYR A 1230 16.06 21.30 57.68
C TYR A 1230 15.67 21.85 59.06
N ASN A 1231 15.63 23.18 59.19
CA ASN A 1231 15.17 23.91 60.38
C ASN A 1231 15.85 23.50 61.71
N GLY A 1232 17.12 23.11 61.66
CA GLY A 1232 17.91 22.62 62.79
C GLY A 1232 18.25 21.14 62.69
N SER A 1233 17.36 20.32 62.11
CA SER A 1233 17.55 18.86 61.98
C SER A 1233 18.44 18.49 60.79
N LEU A 1234 19.24 17.43 60.96
CA LEU A 1234 20.03 16.82 59.89
C LEU A 1234 19.24 15.65 59.29
N PRO A 1235 19.24 15.46 57.95
CA PRO A 1235 18.65 14.27 57.34
C PRO A 1235 19.58 13.04 57.46
N ASP A 1236 19.00 11.86 57.64
CA ASP A 1236 19.72 10.58 57.76
C ASP A 1236 19.16 9.46 56.86
N ASP A 1237 17.85 9.37 56.69
CA ASP A 1237 17.21 8.49 55.71
C ASP A 1237 16.05 9.15 54.95
N LEU A 1238 15.56 8.47 53.91
CA LEU A 1238 14.27 8.78 53.29
C LEU A 1238 13.40 7.53 53.12
N ILE A 1239 12.10 7.75 53.09
CA ILE A 1239 11.11 6.77 52.61
C ILE A 1239 10.92 7.01 51.12
N PHE A 1240 11.46 6.12 50.28
CA PHE A 1240 11.25 6.08 48.83
C PHE A 1240 9.96 5.30 48.54
N LYS A 1241 8.94 5.92 47.96
CA LYS A 1241 7.63 5.32 47.69
C LYS A 1241 7.22 5.53 46.23
N ILE A 1242 6.67 4.50 45.61
CA ILE A 1242 6.08 4.58 44.27
C ILE A 1242 4.56 4.56 44.42
N ASN A 1243 3.95 5.75 44.40
CA ASN A 1243 2.50 5.90 44.40
C ASN A 1243 1.93 5.47 43.05
N HIS A 1244 0.79 4.79 43.09
CA HIS A 1244 -0.04 4.51 41.91
C HIS A 1244 -1.51 4.77 42.25
N SER A 1245 -2.30 5.25 41.28
CA SER A 1245 -3.69 5.68 41.51
C SER A 1245 -4.53 5.63 40.23
N GLY A 1246 -5.86 5.57 40.36
CA GLY A 1246 -6.78 5.61 39.22
C GLY A 1246 -6.93 4.30 38.42
N PHE A 1247 -6.45 3.17 38.97
CA PHE A 1247 -6.62 1.84 38.41
C PHE A 1247 -7.95 1.20 38.83
N LYS A 1248 -8.57 0.45 37.92
CA LYS A 1248 -9.72 -0.44 38.21
C LYS A 1248 -9.24 -1.74 38.87
N ALA A 1249 -10.18 -2.52 39.44
CA ALA A 1249 -9.85 -3.74 40.19
C ALA A 1249 -9.30 -4.89 39.32
N ASP A 1250 -9.55 -4.85 38.02
CA ASP A 1250 -9.11 -5.79 36.98
C ASP A 1250 -7.82 -5.32 36.26
N GLU A 1251 -7.35 -4.10 36.52
CA GLU A 1251 -6.18 -3.53 35.85
C GLU A 1251 -4.88 -3.87 36.58
N LYS A 1252 -3.84 -4.16 35.79
CA LYS A 1252 -2.52 -4.58 36.27
C LYS A 1252 -1.43 -3.61 35.83
N LEU A 1253 -0.58 -3.21 36.76
CA LEU A 1253 0.62 -2.42 36.53
C LEU A 1253 1.84 -3.21 37.01
N TYR A 1254 2.81 -3.43 36.12
CA TYR A 1254 4.08 -4.08 36.43
C TYR A 1254 5.17 -3.02 36.57
N ILE A 1255 6.05 -3.17 37.54
CA ILE A 1255 7.14 -2.24 37.87
C ILE A 1255 8.45 -3.02 37.97
N ASP A 1256 9.53 -2.50 37.39
CA ASP A 1256 10.83 -3.17 37.33
C ASP A 1256 12.01 -2.18 37.34
N ASP A 1257 13.22 -2.69 37.60
CA ASP A 1257 14.51 -1.97 37.60
C ASP A 1257 14.50 -0.64 38.40
N VAL A 1258 13.93 -0.67 39.60
CA VAL A 1258 13.76 0.51 40.43
C VAL A 1258 15.11 0.97 41.00
N SER A 1259 15.44 2.24 40.82
CA SER A 1259 16.74 2.80 41.20
C SER A 1259 16.64 4.16 41.87
N LEU A 1260 17.60 4.43 42.75
CA LEU A 1260 17.84 5.73 43.36
C LEU A 1260 19.35 5.99 43.37
N TYR A 1261 19.80 6.95 42.58
CA TYR A 1261 21.20 7.36 42.51
C TYR A 1261 21.39 8.64 43.31
N LYS A 1262 22.55 8.77 43.97
CA LYS A 1262 23.03 10.10 44.37
C LYS A 1262 23.74 10.72 43.16
N LEU A 1263 23.40 11.97 42.87
CA LEU A 1263 24.10 12.80 41.88
C LEU A 1263 25.15 13.65 42.62
N ASP A 1264 26.33 13.76 42.03
CA ASP A 1264 27.45 14.58 42.53
C ASP A 1264 27.22 16.09 42.30
#